data_AF-A0A1H1QHH9-F1
#
_entry.id   AF-A0A1H1QHH9-F1
#
_cell.length_a   1.000
_cell.length_b   1.000
_cell.length_c   1.000
_cell.angle_alpha   90.00
_cell.angle_beta   90.00
_cell.angle_gamma   90.00
#
_symmetry.space_group_name_H-M   'P 1'
#
loop_
_entity.id
_entity.type
_entity.pdbx_description
1 polymer ?
#
loop_
_entity_poly.entity_id
_entity_poly.type
_entity_poly.pdbx_seq_one_letter_code
_entity_poly.pdbx_strand_id
1 'polypeptide(L)'
;MRTEDPAFGACQSERMTDQSPPSAPDLRRWPSDPAHLVDATLCPACFSPLHRVGCDVCGLRLDVPAAAELFAAGVRVRDAERERQAVIGSMRAAQARAEVDGRQPIPAAPTPPPLPPVAPESVASVPVPMPAPVPVPVTSAPDRGSSPPPEAITPPHAPAGTRPRRSGVQVLLLTLGVVLLSVAAIVFLLVAYLVATLEVRSVITAAASVLVLALAWVLRARGLGGTAEGVAAVAVVLLVLDVWIVRANELFGTERLDELGYWGGALLVVSAILAAARWVSRVRVPGFAAAALAPVGAFLLGFGASPDDEVGTAAWLGGLAAVVAGAIGQFVRPTVERTIMLAGGFGGGAIALVAASWALPTISWGATCALLASSASWVALLLARWRDARTTDAWTLGAAVAASVAAALAPAIGAAFELDRGEAIWIAPASAAGVAVVVAALTRAGGSPGRHAMAAFVAAAVVAAAAALPAILVVPALAADLPAAAMAGWRADATAPRSPGELLGLDELRLGAVIAPLALAVGAVIALGLLRRLRPLAAVPTALALTGAGAAAVAAPTLLAVMGILLGVAIVALVAAALPAVRSLPGVTAVLAVFGVTSAATAWALSHASVDLWWWAVPVVVAAALGGRALASRVWSDPTSAVAAPLHTVAATAMVILAAFALPGWAIVAETPFPEPWRSGVFLLALTGSVLVAVPAAFPRMPRTDRLAIVVPSFAAGLGGSILLAAMPPMPLDWIPAAVLVGSGAAWIRSDLMPIRHAAAAIVPVSMGFAGAGLMTAYGPTGGAGYGMAAAALLAAVLALVVVPHDQTTHWAWSGAVGLVALIALISTMVPRTDAAEPWIVLLVLAPVPILIAALDGDPIGGASPTRHLSWLTLVLAIGSVWAWIGEQDVREVESYTLPLAGALLAAGALIMWRRASVDGTAAGRSAVLASAAAVAVLPSVATAGDSELRVLVLVSSGTVAVLAGFFLPERFRGVPVRMLTVGTGWVAVTGAALVRGTAVALGEPSRLIIEFWPLIALAVGLAAAVAWVRTQSRPAVAAEWAFVASVIAACVPTLAAILEDRHALIRAAVMMSALAVLHIANAASDARPIGGPVVRWSSVGAFVVTGMPALTAGTVDPFDVVTVPIAIGLISAGSLALRRDRTLGSWPALGPGLAVLLVPALVADWTEPELWRLVALGVVSAAAVAVGAALRLQAPLLVGGAVLLVHGIVQLWPYLSAFYEDVWWWLWLGIAGALLIAIAATYERQVRLARSAIRTIAALR
;
A
#
# COMPACT_ATOMS: atom_id res chain seq x y z
N MET A 1 -17.45 -71.56 3.62
CA MET A 1 -17.79 -71.63 5.05
C MET A 1 -16.51 -71.99 5.79
N ARG A 2 -15.94 -71.25 6.74
CA ARG A 2 -16.38 -70.27 7.77
C ARG A 2 -15.16 -69.33 8.04
N THR A 3 -15.18 -67.99 8.22
CA THR A 3 -15.64 -67.11 9.34
C THR A 3 -15.43 -67.69 10.73
N GLU A 4 -15.00 -67.04 11.80
CA GLU A 4 -14.35 -65.78 12.20
C GLU A 4 -14.13 -65.97 13.72
N ASP A 5 -13.11 -65.33 14.30
CA ASP A 5 -12.81 -65.22 15.74
C ASP A 5 -11.78 -64.06 15.88
N PRO A 6 -11.45 -63.48 17.06
CA PRO A 6 -11.95 -63.77 18.41
C PRO A 6 -12.08 -62.59 19.42
N ALA A 7 -12.77 -62.93 20.54
CA ALA A 7 -12.44 -62.77 21.98
C ALA A 7 -12.06 -61.45 22.69
N PHE A 8 -12.92 -61.13 23.66
CA PHE A 8 -12.75 -60.78 25.09
C PHE A 8 -11.38 -60.39 25.67
N GLY A 9 -11.37 -59.22 26.33
CA GLY A 9 -10.25 -58.62 27.05
C GLY A 9 -10.15 -58.96 28.55
N ALA A 10 -8.92 -58.85 29.05
CA ALA A 10 -8.53 -59.05 30.44
C ALA A 10 -8.07 -57.73 31.09
N CYS A 11 -8.42 -57.56 32.36
CA CYS A 11 -7.99 -56.49 33.25
C CYS A 11 -6.48 -56.52 33.52
N GLN A 12 -5.79 -55.41 33.23
CA GLN A 12 -4.58 -55.00 33.93
C GLN A 12 -4.72 -53.54 34.36
N SER A 13 -4.37 -53.30 35.62
CA SER A 13 -4.35 -52.03 36.33
C SER A 13 -3.36 -51.04 35.70
N GLU A 14 -3.87 -50.00 35.04
CA GLU A 14 -3.09 -48.82 34.67
C GLU A 14 -3.28 -47.72 35.71
N ARG A 15 -2.15 -47.18 36.16
CA ARG A 15 -2.05 -46.13 37.18
C ARG A 15 -2.71 -44.85 36.67
N MET A 16 -3.65 -44.33 37.46
CA MET A 16 -3.96 -42.91 37.51
C MET A 16 -2.70 -42.11 37.86
N THR A 17 -2.01 -41.57 36.86
CA THR A 17 -1.29 -40.28 36.92
C THR A 17 -0.84 -39.91 35.50
N ASP A 18 -1.68 -39.21 34.75
CA ASP A 18 -1.18 -38.17 33.87
C ASP A 18 -2.27 -37.09 33.74
N GLN A 19 -2.32 -36.23 34.77
CA GLN A 19 -2.94 -34.92 34.65
C GLN A 19 -2.07 -34.12 33.68
N SER A 20 -2.46 -34.05 32.41
CA SER A 20 -1.93 -33.02 31.51
C SER A 20 -2.13 -31.66 32.16
N PRO A 21 -1.07 -30.88 32.43
CA PRO A 21 -1.21 -29.57 33.03
C PRO A 21 -1.97 -28.65 32.05
N PRO A 22 -2.77 -27.69 32.55
CA PRO A 22 -3.45 -26.71 31.71
C PRO A 22 -2.42 -26.04 30.79
N SER A 23 -2.75 -25.89 29.51
CA SER A 23 -1.94 -25.18 28.52
C SER A 23 -1.45 -23.85 29.11
N ALA A 24 -0.15 -23.77 29.38
CA ALA A 24 0.46 -22.59 29.98
C ALA A 24 0.20 -21.36 29.08
N PRO A 25 -0.12 -20.19 29.65
CA PRO A 25 -0.32 -18.97 28.86
C PRO A 25 0.94 -18.67 28.05
N ASP A 26 0.77 -18.22 26.80
CA ASP A 26 1.85 -17.88 25.86
C ASP A 26 2.69 -16.70 26.40
N LEU A 27 3.62 -16.99 27.30
CA LEU A 27 4.46 -16.04 28.03
C LEU A 27 5.76 -15.75 27.27
N ARG A 28 5.66 -15.44 25.97
CA ARG A 28 6.80 -14.92 25.21
C ARG A 28 7.18 -13.53 25.74
N ARG A 29 8.34 -13.42 26.38
CA ARG A 29 8.89 -12.15 26.88
C ARG A 29 10.09 -11.73 26.05
N TRP A 30 10.42 -10.44 26.09
CA TRP A 30 11.67 -9.91 25.57
C TRP A 30 12.56 -9.48 26.75
N PRO A 31 13.86 -9.83 26.79
CA PRO A 31 14.71 -9.51 27.93
C PRO A 31 15.16 -8.05 27.86
N SER A 32 15.38 -7.44 29.03
CA SER A 32 15.97 -6.10 29.13
C SER A 32 17.45 -6.08 28.75
N ASP A 33 18.13 -7.23 28.85
CA ASP A 33 19.51 -7.44 28.39
C ASP A 33 19.55 -8.56 27.33
N PRO A 34 20.03 -8.28 26.10
CA PRO A 34 20.21 -9.27 25.04
C PRO A 34 21.13 -10.44 25.42
N ALA A 35 22.01 -10.27 26.43
CA ALA A 35 22.85 -11.35 26.94
C ALA A 35 22.03 -12.51 27.51
N HIS A 36 20.81 -12.25 28.00
CA HIS A 36 19.94 -13.31 28.53
C HIS A 36 19.43 -14.28 27.45
N LEU A 37 19.48 -13.91 26.17
CA LEU A 37 19.08 -14.79 25.06
C LEU A 37 20.06 -15.94 24.80
N VAL A 38 21.28 -15.82 25.32
CA VAL A 38 22.36 -16.82 25.18
C VAL A 38 22.78 -17.41 26.51
N ASP A 39 22.09 -17.03 27.60
CA ASP A 39 22.36 -17.55 28.93
C ASP A 39 21.67 -18.91 29.07
N ALA A 40 22.47 -19.98 29.05
CA ALA A 40 22.00 -21.35 29.19
C ALA A 40 21.40 -21.64 30.59
N THR A 41 21.59 -20.74 31.56
CA THR A 41 20.99 -20.85 32.90
C THR A 41 19.58 -20.28 32.97
N LEU A 42 19.07 -19.65 31.90
CA LEU A 42 17.74 -19.04 31.83
C LEU A 42 16.87 -19.69 30.75
N CYS A 43 15.57 -19.74 30.98
CA CYS A 43 14.62 -20.22 30.00
C CYS A 43 14.54 -19.24 28.81
N PRO A 44 14.74 -19.69 27.55
CA PRO A 44 14.79 -18.79 26.40
C PRO A 44 13.43 -18.14 26.05
N ALA A 45 12.32 -18.62 26.63
CA ALA A 45 10.99 -18.04 26.40
C ALA A 45 10.57 -17.01 27.47
N CYS A 46 10.81 -17.31 28.75
CA CYS A 46 10.30 -16.51 29.87
C CYS A 46 11.40 -15.93 30.78
N PHE A 47 12.67 -16.24 30.53
CA PHE A 47 13.86 -15.80 31.29
C PHE A 47 13.85 -16.14 32.79
N SER A 48 13.08 -17.16 33.18
CA SER A 48 13.17 -17.73 34.53
C SER A 48 14.38 -18.67 34.64
N PRO A 49 15.04 -18.78 35.81
CA PRO A 49 16.16 -19.70 36.01
C PRO A 49 15.80 -21.15 35.68
N LEU A 50 16.66 -21.84 34.94
CA LEU A 50 16.54 -23.25 34.62
C LEU A 50 17.31 -24.09 35.64
N HIS A 51 16.57 -24.92 36.37
CA HIS A 51 17.17 -25.90 37.29
C HIS A 51 17.16 -27.32 36.72
N ARG A 52 16.46 -27.54 35.59
CA ARG A 52 16.25 -28.83 34.91
C ARG A 52 16.08 -28.59 33.40
N VAL A 53 15.97 -29.66 32.61
CA VAL A 53 15.85 -29.59 31.14
C VAL A 53 14.50 -29.03 30.66
N GLY A 54 13.50 -28.97 31.54
CA GLY A 54 12.23 -28.27 31.31
C GLY A 54 12.11 -27.04 32.22
N CYS A 55 11.41 -26.00 31.74
CA CYS A 55 11.10 -24.82 32.53
C CYS A 55 9.84 -25.01 33.37
N ASP A 56 9.96 -24.91 34.70
CA ASP A 56 8.84 -25.07 35.64
C ASP A 56 7.80 -23.92 35.57
N VAL A 57 8.16 -22.79 34.96
CA VAL A 57 7.29 -21.60 34.87
C VAL A 57 6.42 -21.61 33.61
N CYS A 58 7.01 -21.85 32.44
CA CYS A 58 6.29 -21.79 31.16
C CYS A 58 6.14 -23.16 30.46
N GLY A 59 6.67 -24.23 31.05
CA GLY A 59 6.56 -25.59 30.52
C GLY A 59 7.44 -25.89 29.30
N LEU A 60 8.33 -24.97 28.88
CA LEU A 60 9.18 -25.18 27.71
C LEU A 60 10.21 -26.28 27.98
N ARG A 61 10.20 -27.33 27.14
CA ARG A 61 11.19 -28.43 27.15
C ARG A 61 12.36 -28.14 26.22
N LEU A 62 13.58 -28.33 26.71
CA LEU A 62 14.83 -28.08 25.97
C LEU A 62 15.56 -29.36 25.55
N ASP A 63 14.99 -30.54 25.79
CA ASP A 63 15.54 -31.83 25.36
C ASP A 63 15.14 -32.22 23.92
N VAL A 64 14.92 -31.22 23.06
CA VAL A 64 14.57 -31.41 21.66
C VAL A 64 15.63 -30.79 20.75
N PRO A 65 15.89 -31.34 19.54
CA PRO A 65 16.90 -30.80 18.61
C PRO A 65 16.71 -29.31 18.28
N ALA A 66 15.46 -28.85 18.25
CA ALA A 66 15.10 -27.44 18.01
C ALA A 66 15.66 -26.47 19.06
N ALA A 67 16.07 -26.94 20.26
CA ALA A 67 16.69 -26.10 21.28
C ALA A 67 18.05 -25.54 20.81
N ALA A 68 18.81 -26.29 20.00
CA ALA A 68 20.06 -25.82 19.42
C ALA A 68 19.83 -24.73 18.36
N GLU A 69 18.79 -24.87 17.55
CA GLU A 69 18.38 -23.86 16.57
C GLU A 69 17.92 -22.57 17.25
N LEU A 70 17.16 -22.70 18.34
CA LEU A 70 16.71 -21.58 19.16
C LEU A 70 17.89 -20.84 19.81
N PHE A 71 18.87 -21.57 20.35
CA PHE A 71 20.08 -20.98 20.91
C PHE A 71 20.91 -20.25 19.84
N ALA A 72 21.07 -20.85 18.65
CA ALA A 72 21.74 -20.20 17.52
C ALA A 72 21.00 -18.93 17.05
N ALA A 73 19.67 -18.91 17.11
CA ALA A 73 18.88 -17.71 16.86
C ALA A 73 19.12 -16.64 17.95
N GLY A 74 19.17 -17.03 19.23
CA GLY A 74 19.50 -16.13 20.34
C GLY A 74 20.89 -15.47 20.20
N VAL A 75 21.90 -16.23 19.77
CA VAL A 75 23.25 -15.72 19.48
C VAL A 75 23.22 -14.64 18.40
N ARG A 76 22.51 -14.89 17.29
CA ARG A 76 22.38 -13.91 16.20
C ARG A 76 21.71 -12.62 16.65
N VAL A 77 20.66 -12.71 17.49
CA VAL A 77 19.96 -11.54 18.03
C VAL A 77 20.87 -10.73 18.96
N ARG A 78 21.59 -11.39 19.87
CA ARG A 78 22.57 -10.74 20.76
C ARG A 78 23.65 -10.01 19.97
N ASP A 79 24.21 -10.65 18.95
CA ASP A 79 25.31 -10.08 18.16
C ASP A 79 24.83 -8.88 17.33
N ALA A 80 23.63 -8.99 16.72
CA ALA A 80 23.02 -7.87 16.02
C ALA A 80 22.71 -6.67 16.93
N GLU A 81 22.22 -6.90 18.16
CA GLU A 81 22.00 -5.81 19.11
C GLU A 81 23.32 -5.21 19.61
N ARG A 82 24.36 -6.01 19.81
CA ARG A 82 25.69 -5.52 20.17
C ARG A 82 26.28 -4.64 19.07
N GLU A 83 26.13 -5.02 17.81
CA GLU A 83 26.53 -4.20 16.66
C GLU A 83 25.72 -2.89 16.63
N ARG A 84 24.41 -2.95 16.85
CA ARG A 84 23.55 -1.76 16.95
C ARG A 84 24.02 -0.81 18.05
N GLN A 85 24.34 -1.32 19.24
CA GLN A 85 24.86 -0.51 20.34
C GLN A 85 26.25 0.07 20.05
N ALA A 86 27.12 -0.66 19.35
CA ALA A 86 28.42 -0.14 18.90
C ALA A 86 28.24 1.03 17.92
N VAL A 87 27.30 0.93 16.98
CA VAL A 87 26.94 2.01 16.06
C VAL A 87 26.41 3.22 16.85
N ILE A 88 25.46 3.04 17.78
CA ILE A 88 24.95 4.13 18.63
C ILE A 88 26.08 4.77 19.44
N GLY A 89 26.99 3.98 20.00
CA GLY A 89 28.16 4.46 20.74
C GLY A 89 29.08 5.31 19.86
N SER A 90 29.37 4.84 18.64
CA SER A 90 30.17 5.60 17.67
C SER A 90 29.52 6.92 17.27
N MET A 91 28.19 6.93 17.12
CA MET A 91 27.42 8.15 16.81
C MET A 91 27.50 9.15 17.96
N ARG A 92 27.31 8.70 19.20
CA ARG A 92 27.43 9.55 20.40
C ARG A 92 28.85 10.09 20.56
N ALA A 93 29.87 9.28 20.31
CA ALA A 93 31.26 9.73 20.35
C ALA A 93 31.57 10.75 19.26
N ALA A 94 31.04 10.57 18.04
CA ALA A 94 31.18 11.55 16.97
C ALA A 94 30.45 12.86 17.28
N GLN A 95 29.25 12.79 17.87
CA GLN A 95 28.49 13.95 18.31
C GLN A 95 29.21 14.72 19.42
N ALA A 96 29.74 14.03 20.43
CA ALA A 96 30.51 14.65 21.51
C ALA A 96 31.78 15.33 20.99
N ARG A 97 32.48 14.72 20.02
CA ARG A 97 33.64 15.35 19.35
C ARG A 97 33.23 16.61 18.57
N ALA A 98 32.12 16.57 17.85
CA ALA A 98 31.59 17.73 17.13
C ALA A 98 31.13 18.85 18.08
N GLU A 99 30.61 18.52 19.28
CA GLU A 99 30.24 19.48 20.31
C GLU A 99 31.46 20.16 20.96
N VAL A 100 32.55 19.43 21.14
CA VAL A 100 33.83 19.96 21.65
C VAL A 100 34.52 20.81 20.59
N ASP A 101 34.58 20.37 19.34
CA ASP A 101 35.18 21.13 18.23
C ASP A 101 34.33 22.35 17.82
N GLY A 102 33.02 22.33 18.09
CA GLY A 102 32.11 23.46 17.89
C GLY A 102 32.20 24.55 18.97
N ARG A 103 32.83 24.27 20.11
CA ARG A 103 33.18 25.28 21.14
C ARG A 103 34.59 25.81 20.89
N GLN A 104 34.76 26.60 19.84
CA GLN A 104 35.86 27.57 19.87
C GLN A 104 35.63 28.53 21.06
N PRO A 105 36.65 28.78 21.90
CA PRO A 105 36.53 29.77 22.96
C PRO A 105 36.34 31.15 22.32
N ILE A 106 35.21 31.78 22.60
CA ILE A 106 35.01 33.20 22.32
C ILE A 106 36.09 33.97 23.12
N PRO A 107 36.85 34.91 22.51
CA PRO A 107 37.83 35.69 23.23
C PRO A 107 37.15 36.47 24.36
N ALA A 108 37.66 36.28 25.57
CA ALA A 108 37.10 36.82 26.81
C ALA A 108 37.03 38.36 26.77
N ALA A 109 35.86 38.88 27.13
CA ALA A 109 35.68 40.30 27.48
C ALA A 109 36.51 40.65 28.73
N PRO A 110 36.98 41.90 28.87
CA PRO A 110 37.84 42.30 29.99
C PRO A 110 37.12 42.18 31.34
N THR A 111 37.80 41.55 32.28
CA THR A 111 37.37 41.22 33.65
C THR A 111 37.25 42.48 34.53
N PRO A 112 36.17 42.63 35.33
CA PRO A 112 36.12 43.60 36.42
C PRO A 112 36.96 43.16 37.63
N PRO A 113 37.42 44.09 38.50
CA PRO A 113 38.39 43.81 39.55
C PRO A 113 37.83 42.93 40.70
N PRO A 114 38.69 42.19 41.42
CA PRO A 114 38.29 41.12 42.32
C PRO A 114 37.81 41.64 43.68
N LEU A 115 36.72 41.03 44.18
CA LEU A 115 36.31 41.10 45.58
C LEU A 115 36.98 39.96 46.39
N PRO A 116 37.28 40.18 47.68
CA PRO A 116 38.07 39.27 48.51
C PRO A 116 37.32 37.99 48.92
N PRO A 117 38.04 36.90 49.28
CA PRO A 117 37.49 35.56 49.42
C PRO A 117 36.79 35.31 50.76
N VAL A 118 35.65 34.62 50.69
CA VAL A 118 35.00 33.94 51.82
C VAL A 118 35.24 32.44 51.66
N ALA A 119 35.84 31.83 52.67
CA ALA A 119 36.08 30.39 52.76
C ALA A 119 34.81 29.62 53.17
N PRO A 120 34.66 28.36 52.72
CA PRO A 120 34.13 27.33 53.60
C PRO A 120 34.96 26.03 53.57
N GLU A 121 35.49 25.72 54.75
CA GLU A 121 35.36 24.48 55.54
C GLU A 121 35.06 23.11 54.90
N SER A 122 35.79 22.12 55.41
CA SER A 122 35.95 20.72 55.01
C SER A 122 34.97 19.73 55.67
N VAL A 123 34.62 18.65 54.97
CA VAL A 123 34.27 17.32 55.55
C VAL A 123 34.74 16.25 54.54
N ALA A 124 35.93 15.66 54.69
CA ALA A 124 36.27 14.41 55.40
C ALA A 124 35.69 13.11 54.77
N SER A 125 36.58 12.28 54.20
CA SER A 125 36.35 10.85 53.90
C SER A 125 37.52 10.02 54.44
N VAL A 126 37.19 8.90 55.10
CA VAL A 126 38.05 7.95 55.85
C VAL A 126 37.72 6.52 55.34
N PRO A 127 38.65 5.53 55.37
CA PRO A 127 39.04 4.71 54.20
C PRO A 127 38.90 3.15 54.29
N VAL A 128 39.00 2.49 53.11
CA VAL A 128 39.72 1.23 52.69
C VAL A 128 39.52 -0.08 53.51
N PRO A 129 39.34 -1.29 52.88
CA PRO A 129 40.50 -2.18 52.61
C PRO A 129 40.48 -3.01 51.31
N MET A 130 41.68 -3.10 50.73
CA MET A 130 42.17 -4.08 49.77
C MET A 130 42.63 -5.36 50.51
N PRO A 131 42.79 -6.50 49.83
CA PRO A 131 43.89 -7.41 50.17
C PRO A 131 44.82 -7.74 48.99
N ALA A 132 46.03 -8.13 49.36
CA ALA A 132 47.31 -8.11 48.64
C ALA A 132 47.64 -9.44 47.87
N PRO A 133 48.81 -9.53 47.17
CA PRO A 133 49.16 -10.54 46.14
C PRO A 133 50.07 -11.69 46.63
N VAL A 134 50.69 -12.47 45.70
CA VAL A 134 51.94 -13.31 45.73
C VAL A 134 51.69 -14.83 45.42
N PRO A 135 52.59 -15.67 44.79
CA PRO A 135 53.69 -15.53 43.80
C PRO A 135 53.66 -16.54 42.60
N VAL A 136 54.60 -16.40 41.65
CA VAL A 136 54.97 -17.30 40.52
C VAL A 136 55.82 -18.51 41.02
N PRO A 137 55.84 -19.67 40.32
CA PRO A 137 57.09 -20.07 39.66
C PRO A 137 56.92 -20.72 38.26
N VAL A 138 57.99 -20.54 37.49
CA VAL A 138 58.31 -21.04 36.15
C VAL A 138 58.78 -22.50 36.20
N THR A 139 58.40 -23.35 35.22
CA THR A 139 59.23 -24.47 34.64
C THR A 139 58.41 -25.18 33.54
N SER A 140 58.78 -25.05 32.26
CA SER A 140 59.72 -25.88 31.45
C SER A 140 59.03 -26.96 30.61
N ALA A 141 59.24 -26.87 29.29
CA ALA A 141 58.88 -27.86 28.28
C ALA A 141 59.60 -29.22 28.50
N PRO A 142 59.17 -30.30 27.81
CA PRO A 142 59.78 -30.58 26.50
C PRO A 142 58.82 -31.15 25.42
N ASP A 143 58.93 -30.56 24.23
CA ASP A 143 59.38 -31.21 22.97
C ASP A 143 58.89 -32.64 22.62
N ARG A 144 58.12 -32.78 21.52
CA ARG A 144 58.55 -33.42 20.25
C ARG A 144 57.42 -33.73 19.25
N GLY A 145 57.64 -33.27 18.00
CA GLY A 145 57.31 -33.94 16.73
C GLY A 145 55.89 -33.72 16.18
N SER A 146 55.64 -33.41 14.90
CA SER A 146 56.45 -33.10 13.72
C SER A 146 55.46 -32.83 12.57
N SER A 147 55.64 -31.73 11.84
CA SER A 147 54.83 -31.16 10.73
C SER A 147 54.83 -32.03 9.43
N PRO A 148 54.04 -31.75 8.35
CA PRO A 148 54.17 -30.54 7.49
C PRO A 148 52.85 -30.03 6.83
N PRO A 149 52.88 -29.00 5.95
CA PRO A 149 52.69 -27.58 6.24
C PRO A 149 51.29 -27.02 5.88
N PRO A 150 50.70 -26.11 6.68
CA PRO A 150 49.73 -25.15 6.19
C PRO A 150 50.44 -23.86 5.77
N GLU A 151 50.23 -23.53 4.50
CA GLU A 151 50.09 -22.20 3.90
C GLU A 151 50.45 -20.99 4.79
N ALA A 152 51.48 -20.26 4.34
CA ALA A 152 52.03 -19.09 5.03
C ALA A 152 50.99 -17.98 5.23
N ILE A 153 50.47 -17.87 6.45
CA ILE A 153 49.87 -16.64 6.97
C ILE A 153 51.01 -15.62 7.06
N THR A 154 51.00 -14.67 6.14
CA THR A 154 51.81 -13.46 6.21
C THR A 154 51.43 -12.69 7.49
N PRO A 155 52.40 -12.14 8.24
CA PRO A 155 52.08 -11.35 9.42
C PRO A 155 51.15 -10.20 9.03
N PRO A 156 50.19 -9.78 9.89
CA PRO A 156 49.45 -8.56 9.64
C PRO A 156 50.47 -7.45 9.42
N HIS A 157 50.46 -6.91 8.21
CA HIS A 157 51.28 -5.78 7.82
C HIS A 157 51.01 -4.69 8.86
N ALA A 158 52.02 -4.35 9.67
CA ALA A 158 51.97 -3.14 10.45
C ALA A 158 51.50 -2.02 9.50
N PRO A 159 50.49 -1.20 9.86
CA PRO A 159 50.00 -0.17 8.98
C PRO A 159 51.21 0.66 8.54
N ALA A 160 51.54 0.56 7.25
CA ALA A 160 52.61 1.32 6.65
C ALA A 160 52.40 2.76 7.07
N GLY A 161 53.37 3.31 7.83
CA GLY A 161 53.28 4.61 8.45
C GLY A 161 52.64 5.58 7.47
N THR A 162 51.43 6.02 7.79
CA THR A 162 50.69 6.98 6.97
C THR A 162 51.59 8.19 6.84
N ARG A 163 52.18 8.36 5.64
CA ARG A 163 52.91 9.57 5.29
C ARG A 163 52.02 10.76 5.68
N PRO A 164 52.56 11.80 6.32
CA PRO A 164 51.77 12.91 6.83
C PRO A 164 50.86 13.42 5.71
N ARG A 165 49.55 13.28 5.93
CA ARG A 165 48.52 13.89 5.07
C ARG A 165 48.73 15.39 5.19
N ARG A 166 49.29 16.00 4.13
CA ARG A 166 49.38 17.46 3.99
C ARG A 166 47.97 18.02 4.20
N SER A 167 47.84 19.05 5.04
CA SER A 167 46.53 19.58 5.43
C SER A 167 45.77 20.04 4.17
N GLY A 168 44.47 19.76 4.12
CA GLY A 168 43.61 20.22 3.03
C GLY A 168 43.69 21.75 2.85
N VAL A 169 44.00 22.48 3.93
CA VAL A 169 44.23 23.93 3.94
C VAL A 169 45.52 24.33 3.21
N GLN A 170 46.61 23.58 3.35
CA GLN A 170 47.87 23.85 2.64
C GLN A 170 47.74 23.55 1.14
N VAL A 171 46.97 22.53 0.78
CA VAL A 171 46.64 22.25 -0.62
C VAL A 171 45.72 23.34 -1.18
N LEU A 172 44.71 23.77 -0.41
CA LEU A 172 43.77 24.85 -0.79
C LEU A 172 44.48 26.19 -0.99
N LEU A 173 45.40 26.58 -0.10
CA LEU A 173 46.16 27.83 -0.23
C LEU A 173 47.13 27.80 -1.43
N LEU A 174 47.74 26.64 -1.70
CA LEU A 174 48.64 26.47 -2.85
C LEU A 174 47.85 26.45 -4.18
N THR A 175 46.71 25.75 -4.23
CA THR A 175 45.85 25.73 -5.43
C THR A 175 45.20 27.08 -5.66
N LEU A 176 44.72 27.76 -4.62
CA LEU A 176 44.17 29.11 -4.72
C LEU A 176 45.24 30.12 -5.18
N GLY A 177 46.47 30.03 -4.66
CA GLY A 177 47.58 30.88 -5.09
C GLY A 177 47.95 30.67 -6.56
N VAL A 178 47.99 29.43 -7.04
CA VAL A 178 48.23 29.12 -8.47
C VAL A 178 47.06 29.58 -9.34
N VAL A 179 45.80 29.42 -8.89
CA VAL A 179 44.61 29.89 -9.63
C VAL A 179 44.59 31.42 -9.71
N LEU A 180 44.84 32.13 -8.61
CA LEU A 180 44.90 33.59 -8.59
C LEU A 180 46.03 34.14 -9.46
N LEU A 181 47.19 33.49 -9.47
CA LEU A 181 48.30 33.87 -10.35
C LEU A 181 47.98 33.61 -11.83
N SER A 182 47.33 32.49 -12.15
CA SER A 182 46.88 32.19 -13.51
C SER A 182 45.80 33.16 -13.98
N VAL A 183 44.82 33.51 -13.12
CA VAL A 183 43.81 34.53 -13.41
C VAL A 183 44.46 35.91 -13.60
N ALA A 184 45.40 36.29 -12.73
CA ALA A 184 46.14 37.54 -12.88
C ALA A 184 46.96 37.58 -14.18
N ALA A 185 47.58 36.46 -14.58
CA ALA A 185 48.29 36.35 -15.85
C ALA A 185 47.32 36.48 -17.04
N ILE A 186 46.17 35.82 -17.01
CA ILE A 186 45.12 35.93 -18.05
C ILE A 186 44.62 37.38 -18.15
N VAL A 187 44.32 38.04 -17.02
CA VAL A 187 43.89 39.44 -16.97
C VAL A 187 44.98 40.37 -17.49
N PHE A 188 46.23 40.18 -17.09
CA PHE A 188 47.37 40.96 -17.60
C PHE A 188 47.52 40.81 -19.11
N LEU A 189 47.36 39.60 -19.65
CA LEU A 189 47.37 39.34 -21.09
C LEU A 189 46.18 39.97 -21.83
N LEU A 190 45.01 40.02 -21.20
CA LEU A 190 43.82 40.69 -21.73
C LEU A 190 43.99 42.22 -21.74
N VAL A 191 44.64 42.79 -20.72
CA VAL A 191 44.93 44.23 -20.62
C VAL A 191 46.09 44.64 -21.55
N ALA A 192 47.07 43.76 -21.76
CA ALA A 192 48.16 43.98 -22.72
C ALA A 192 47.67 44.15 -24.17
N TYR A 193 46.43 43.74 -24.46
CA TYR A 193 45.76 43.97 -25.75
C TYR A 193 45.55 45.46 -26.06
N LEU A 194 45.62 46.35 -25.07
CA LEU A 194 45.38 47.79 -25.22
C LEU A 194 46.66 48.61 -25.48
N VAL A 195 47.86 48.04 -25.33
CA VAL A 195 49.12 48.83 -25.26
C VAL A 195 50.22 48.37 -26.23
N ALA A 196 50.22 47.12 -26.72
CA ALA A 196 51.29 46.58 -27.56
C ALA A 196 50.80 45.98 -28.89
N THR A 197 51.63 46.03 -29.94
CA THR A 197 51.33 45.44 -31.26
C THR A 197 51.29 43.92 -31.19
N LEU A 198 50.49 43.30 -32.07
CA LEU A 198 50.19 41.86 -32.03
C LEU A 198 51.45 40.96 -32.07
N GLU A 199 52.47 41.33 -32.85
CA GLU A 199 53.74 40.61 -32.97
C GLU A 199 54.63 40.73 -31.72
N VAL A 200 54.69 41.92 -31.11
CA VAL A 200 55.49 42.14 -29.90
C VAL A 200 54.92 41.36 -28.72
N ARG A 201 53.60 41.21 -28.69
CA ARG A 201 52.89 40.46 -27.65
C ARG A 201 53.20 38.96 -27.69
N SER A 202 53.22 38.35 -28.88
CA SER A 202 53.52 36.92 -29.04
C SER A 202 54.98 36.58 -28.71
N VAL A 203 55.93 37.48 -29.04
CA VAL A 203 57.34 37.31 -28.67
C VAL A 203 57.53 37.41 -27.16
N ILE A 204 56.89 38.38 -26.50
CA ILE A 204 57.01 38.56 -25.04
C ILE A 204 56.43 37.36 -24.28
N THR A 205 55.28 36.81 -24.71
CA THR A 205 54.66 35.67 -24.02
C THR A 205 55.44 34.39 -24.24
N ALA A 206 55.91 34.12 -25.46
CA ALA A 206 56.77 32.98 -25.75
C ALA A 206 58.10 33.06 -24.95
N ALA A 207 58.73 34.24 -24.87
CA ALA A 207 59.91 34.46 -24.06
C ALA A 207 59.64 34.24 -22.56
N ALA A 208 58.48 34.70 -22.06
CA ALA A 208 58.05 34.47 -20.68
C ALA A 208 57.83 32.98 -20.40
N SER A 209 57.19 32.22 -21.29
CA SER A 209 57.02 30.76 -21.17
C SER A 209 58.35 30.04 -21.03
N VAL A 210 59.33 30.34 -21.91
CA VAL A 210 60.68 29.77 -21.86
C VAL A 210 61.40 30.14 -20.56
N LEU A 211 61.30 31.40 -20.13
CA LEU A 211 61.94 31.89 -18.91
C LEU A 211 61.35 31.21 -17.65
N VAL A 212 60.03 31.05 -17.59
CA VAL A 212 59.35 30.41 -16.45
C VAL A 212 59.66 28.91 -16.41
N LEU A 213 59.76 28.22 -17.56
CA LEU A 213 60.22 26.83 -17.64
C LEU A 213 61.69 26.69 -17.21
N ALA A 214 62.57 27.58 -17.66
CA ALA A 214 63.98 27.60 -17.25
C ALA A 214 64.12 27.88 -15.75
N LEU A 215 63.31 28.79 -15.20
CA LEU A 215 63.26 29.09 -13.77
C LEU A 215 62.80 27.87 -12.97
N ALA A 216 61.75 27.17 -13.41
CA ALA A 216 61.29 25.94 -12.77
C ALA A 216 62.39 24.85 -12.77
N TRP A 217 63.16 24.75 -13.86
CA TRP A 217 64.31 23.84 -13.96
C TRP A 217 65.43 24.22 -13.00
N VAL A 218 65.83 25.50 -12.93
CA VAL A 218 66.87 26.00 -12.02
C VAL A 218 66.45 25.82 -10.55
N LEU A 219 65.19 26.11 -10.20
CA LEU A 219 64.65 25.90 -8.86
C LEU A 219 64.67 24.42 -8.45
N ARG A 220 64.41 23.51 -9.41
CA ARG A 220 64.51 22.07 -9.18
C ARG A 220 65.97 21.63 -8.98
N ALA A 221 66.90 22.16 -9.77
CA ALA A 221 68.33 21.88 -9.62
C ALA A 221 68.88 22.36 -8.27
N ARG A 222 68.30 23.41 -7.68
CA ARG A 222 68.63 23.95 -6.35
C ARG A 222 67.88 23.28 -5.17
N GLY A 223 67.13 22.20 -5.41
CA GLY A 223 66.47 21.41 -4.36
C GLY A 223 65.09 21.92 -3.90
N LEU A 224 64.55 22.98 -4.50
CA LEU A 224 63.26 23.60 -4.14
C LEU A 224 62.08 22.92 -4.86
N GLY A 225 61.83 21.65 -4.53
CA GLY A 225 60.87 20.82 -5.26
C GLY A 225 59.43 21.35 -5.29
N GLY A 226 58.88 21.84 -4.18
CA GLY A 226 57.48 22.29 -4.13
C GLY A 226 57.20 23.54 -4.96
N THR A 227 58.10 24.52 -4.88
CA THR A 227 58.00 25.77 -5.65
C THR A 227 58.23 25.53 -7.14
N ALA A 228 59.18 24.65 -7.49
CA ALA A 228 59.42 24.27 -8.89
C ALA A 228 58.18 23.64 -9.56
N GLU A 229 57.40 22.82 -8.86
CA GLU A 229 56.15 22.25 -9.39
C GLU A 229 55.06 23.33 -9.57
N GLY A 230 54.97 24.31 -8.64
CA GLY A 230 54.05 25.44 -8.76
C GLY A 230 54.38 26.38 -9.92
N VAL A 231 55.66 26.72 -10.11
CA VAL A 231 56.13 27.54 -11.24
C VAL A 231 55.97 26.78 -12.57
N ALA A 232 56.22 25.48 -12.60
CA ALA A 232 55.99 24.66 -13.78
C ALA A 232 54.51 24.60 -14.19
N ALA A 233 53.55 24.67 -13.25
CA ALA A 233 52.12 24.74 -13.57
C ALA A 233 51.76 26.03 -14.33
N VAL A 234 52.36 27.16 -13.94
CA VAL A 234 52.21 28.45 -14.64
C VAL A 234 52.79 28.36 -16.05
N ALA A 235 53.94 27.73 -16.22
CA ALA A 235 54.57 27.53 -17.52
C ALA A 235 53.70 26.70 -18.49
N VAL A 236 52.99 25.69 -17.98
CA VAL A 236 52.03 24.89 -18.79
C VAL A 236 50.88 25.76 -19.27
N VAL A 237 50.31 26.61 -18.41
CA VAL A 237 49.21 27.53 -18.79
C VAL A 237 49.67 28.53 -19.84
N LEU A 238 50.87 29.11 -19.66
CA LEU A 238 51.43 30.06 -20.63
C LEU A 238 51.71 29.40 -21.99
N LEU A 239 52.21 28.17 -22.03
CA LEU A 239 52.39 27.43 -23.29
C LEU A 239 51.08 27.14 -24.04
N VAL A 240 50.00 26.81 -23.33
CA VAL A 240 48.68 26.63 -23.96
C VAL A 240 48.13 27.98 -24.46
N LEU A 241 48.41 29.06 -23.74
CA LEU A 241 48.05 30.40 -24.16
C LEU A 241 48.86 30.87 -25.37
N ASP A 242 50.14 30.51 -25.47
CA ASP A 242 50.97 30.79 -26.64
C ASP A 242 50.39 30.14 -27.90
N VAL A 243 49.81 28.93 -27.79
CA VAL A 243 49.06 28.30 -28.89
C VAL A 243 47.84 29.15 -29.29
N TRP A 244 47.04 29.62 -28.32
CA TRP A 244 45.92 30.52 -28.62
C TRP A 244 46.39 31.80 -29.34
N ILE A 245 47.50 32.41 -28.87
CA ILE A 245 48.05 33.65 -29.43
C ILE A 245 48.55 33.45 -30.86
N VAL A 246 49.19 32.31 -31.17
CA VAL A 246 49.65 32.00 -32.52
C VAL A 246 48.47 31.93 -33.50
N ARG A 247 47.36 31.30 -33.10
CA ARG A 247 46.13 31.26 -33.93
C ARG A 247 45.43 32.60 -34.05
N ALA A 248 45.26 33.32 -32.94
CA ALA A 248 44.56 34.60 -32.90
C ALA A 248 45.25 35.68 -33.74
N ASN A 249 46.56 35.55 -33.98
CA ASN A 249 47.36 36.47 -34.79
C ASN A 249 47.71 35.91 -36.18
N GLU A 250 47.12 34.77 -36.58
CA GLU A 250 47.34 34.16 -37.90
C GLU A 250 48.83 33.93 -38.23
N LEU A 251 49.65 33.72 -37.19
CA LEU A 251 51.09 33.54 -37.37
C LEU A 251 51.36 32.22 -38.09
N PHE A 252 52.36 32.21 -38.97
CA PHE A 252 52.78 31.04 -39.75
C PHE A 252 51.72 30.46 -40.70
N GLY A 253 50.74 31.27 -41.14
CA GLY A 253 49.70 30.80 -42.08
C GLY A 253 48.68 29.88 -41.42
N THR A 254 48.50 30.01 -40.10
CA THR A 254 47.65 29.12 -39.31
C THR A 254 46.17 29.28 -39.63
N GLU A 255 45.75 30.40 -40.21
CA GLU A 255 44.39 30.66 -40.70
C GLU A 255 43.90 29.65 -41.76
N ARG A 256 44.83 28.99 -42.47
CA ARG A 256 44.52 27.98 -43.49
C ARG A 256 44.17 26.62 -42.92
N LEU A 257 44.45 26.39 -41.65
CA LEU A 257 44.11 25.14 -40.97
C LEU A 257 42.73 25.27 -40.36
N ASP A 258 41.96 24.17 -40.38
CA ASP A 258 40.76 24.06 -39.57
C ASP A 258 41.06 24.37 -38.09
N GLU A 259 40.12 24.99 -37.39
CA GLU A 259 40.31 25.44 -36.01
C GLU A 259 40.62 24.28 -35.07
N LEU A 260 39.90 23.17 -35.19
CA LEU A 260 40.08 21.98 -34.36
C LEU A 260 41.34 21.21 -34.77
N GLY A 261 41.61 21.12 -36.07
CA GLY A 261 42.86 20.57 -36.60
C GLY A 261 44.10 21.32 -36.08
N TYR A 262 44.06 22.66 -36.05
CA TYR A 262 45.12 23.49 -35.48
C TYR A 262 45.33 23.20 -33.99
N TRP A 263 44.26 23.26 -33.19
CA TRP A 263 44.33 23.01 -31.75
C TRP A 263 44.85 21.60 -31.45
N GLY A 264 44.39 20.59 -32.18
CA GLY A 264 44.85 19.22 -32.03
C GLY A 264 46.36 19.08 -32.29
N GLY A 265 46.83 19.59 -33.43
CA GLY A 265 48.24 19.56 -33.80
C GLY A 265 49.12 20.34 -32.82
N ALA A 266 48.71 21.55 -32.45
CA ALA A 266 49.46 22.42 -31.55
C ALA A 266 49.55 21.84 -30.12
N LEU A 267 48.49 21.24 -29.58
CA LEU A 267 48.53 20.56 -28.28
C LEU A 267 49.41 19.31 -28.29
N LEU A 268 49.50 18.58 -29.40
CA LEU A 268 50.45 17.46 -29.54
C LEU A 268 51.90 17.96 -29.55
N VAL A 269 52.19 19.07 -30.21
CA VAL A 269 53.52 19.72 -30.19
C VAL A 269 53.86 20.19 -28.77
N VAL A 270 52.95 20.89 -28.09
CA VAL A 270 53.13 21.30 -26.68
C VAL A 270 53.32 20.10 -25.77
N SER A 271 52.55 19.03 -25.97
CA SER A 271 52.72 17.77 -25.22
C SER A 271 54.12 17.18 -25.41
N ALA A 272 54.64 17.17 -26.63
CA ALA A 272 56.00 16.70 -26.92
C ALA A 272 57.07 17.60 -26.25
N ILE A 273 56.91 18.93 -26.30
CA ILE A 273 57.80 19.90 -25.63
C ILE A 273 57.79 19.69 -24.12
N LEU A 274 56.62 19.52 -23.51
CA LEU A 274 56.47 19.29 -22.07
C LEU A 274 57.02 17.92 -21.64
N ALA A 275 56.88 16.89 -22.48
CA ALA A 275 57.50 15.58 -22.27
C ALA A 275 59.04 15.65 -22.34
N ALA A 276 59.59 16.42 -23.28
CA ALA A 276 61.02 16.70 -23.35
C ALA A 276 61.50 17.51 -22.13
N ALA A 277 60.75 18.53 -21.72
CA ALA A 277 61.02 19.32 -20.53
C ALA A 277 60.99 18.46 -19.25
N ARG A 278 60.04 17.51 -19.15
CA ARG A 278 59.97 16.51 -18.07
C ARG A 278 61.18 15.58 -18.04
N TRP A 279 61.68 15.19 -19.22
CA TRP A 279 62.85 14.33 -19.35
C TRP A 279 64.13 15.04 -18.90
N VAL A 280 64.33 16.30 -19.31
CA VAL A 280 65.51 17.12 -18.97
C VAL A 280 65.48 17.63 -17.52
N SER A 281 64.35 18.19 -17.08
CA SER A 281 64.26 18.89 -15.77
C SER A 281 63.94 18.01 -14.57
N ARG A 282 63.37 16.82 -14.81
CA ARG A 282 62.82 15.90 -13.79
C ARG A 282 61.71 16.51 -12.88
N VAL A 283 61.10 17.64 -13.27
CA VAL A 283 59.91 18.21 -12.63
C VAL A 283 58.66 17.43 -13.07
N ARG A 284 57.72 17.12 -12.18
CA ARG A 284 56.62 16.18 -12.48
C ARG A 284 55.45 16.81 -13.23
N VAL A 285 55.09 18.05 -12.91
CA VAL A 285 53.94 18.76 -13.49
C VAL A 285 53.95 18.80 -15.03
N PRO A 286 55.07 19.10 -15.72
CA PRO A 286 55.14 19.03 -17.19
C PRO A 286 54.84 17.64 -17.74
N GLY A 287 55.24 16.57 -17.03
CA GLY A 287 54.95 15.20 -17.43
C GLY A 287 53.46 14.86 -17.30
N PHE A 288 52.80 15.31 -16.24
CA PHE A 288 51.34 15.16 -16.09
C PHE A 288 50.57 15.95 -17.15
N ALA A 289 51.02 17.17 -17.45
CA ALA A 289 50.44 17.99 -18.49
C ALA A 289 50.62 17.35 -19.89
N ALA A 290 51.80 16.85 -20.23
CA ALA A 290 52.03 16.12 -21.47
C ALA A 290 51.12 14.88 -21.59
N ALA A 291 51.03 14.09 -20.52
CA ALA A 291 50.17 12.91 -20.47
C ALA A 291 48.67 13.24 -20.62
N ALA A 292 48.23 14.41 -20.16
CA ALA A 292 46.85 14.89 -20.31
C ALA A 292 46.59 15.51 -21.70
N LEU A 293 47.53 16.30 -22.22
CA LEU A 293 47.40 16.99 -23.50
C LEU A 293 47.53 16.05 -24.70
N ALA A 294 48.29 14.95 -24.60
CA ALA A 294 48.45 14.00 -25.70
C ALA A 294 47.12 13.38 -26.20
N PRO A 295 46.28 12.77 -25.34
CA PRO A 295 45.00 12.22 -25.79
C PRO A 295 44.01 13.31 -26.22
N VAL A 296 44.02 14.49 -25.61
CA VAL A 296 43.17 15.63 -26.01
C VAL A 296 43.57 16.17 -27.38
N GLY A 297 44.87 16.34 -27.62
CA GLY A 297 45.40 16.79 -28.92
C GLY A 297 45.13 15.77 -30.03
N ALA A 298 45.33 14.48 -29.75
CA ALA A 298 45.00 13.40 -30.69
C ALA A 298 43.49 13.36 -31.01
N PHE A 299 42.63 13.57 -29.99
CA PHE A 299 41.19 13.66 -30.18
C PHE A 299 40.80 14.81 -31.11
N LEU A 300 41.27 16.03 -30.81
CA LEU A 300 40.93 17.23 -31.60
C LEU A 300 41.48 17.13 -33.03
N LEU A 301 42.67 16.55 -33.21
CA LEU A 301 43.24 16.34 -34.54
C LEU A 301 42.44 15.33 -35.36
N GLY A 302 42.00 14.23 -34.73
CA GLY A 302 41.12 13.26 -35.40
C GLY A 302 39.72 13.82 -35.67
N PHE A 303 39.23 14.70 -34.80
CA PHE A 303 37.95 15.38 -34.96
C PHE A 303 37.97 16.35 -36.16
N GLY A 304 39.00 17.20 -36.25
CA GLY A 304 39.16 18.14 -37.37
C GLY A 304 39.60 17.51 -38.70
N ALA A 305 39.80 16.19 -38.75
CA ALA A 305 40.07 15.47 -40.00
C ALA A 305 38.80 15.05 -40.76
N SER A 306 37.63 15.16 -40.11
CA SER A 306 36.33 14.87 -40.69
C SER A 306 35.75 16.09 -41.42
N PRO A 307 34.90 15.90 -42.45
CA PRO A 307 34.08 16.99 -43.02
C PRO A 307 33.22 17.70 -41.96
N ASP A 308 33.01 19.01 -42.14
CA ASP A 308 32.34 19.91 -41.17
C ASP A 308 30.87 19.54 -40.87
N ASP A 309 30.22 18.81 -41.77
CA ASP A 309 28.83 18.37 -41.67
C ASP A 309 28.65 17.01 -40.96
N GLU A 310 29.73 16.27 -40.69
CA GLU A 310 29.69 14.92 -40.12
C GLU A 310 30.23 14.86 -38.68
N VAL A 311 29.55 15.54 -37.74
CA VAL A 311 29.96 15.58 -36.32
C VAL A 311 30.11 14.19 -35.68
N GLY A 312 29.28 13.22 -36.09
CA GLY A 312 29.37 11.82 -35.63
C GLY A 312 30.67 11.14 -36.07
N THR A 313 31.03 11.29 -37.35
CA THR A 313 32.30 10.79 -37.91
C THR A 313 33.50 11.46 -37.25
N ALA A 314 33.43 12.78 -37.03
CA ALA A 314 34.46 13.57 -36.34
C ALA A 314 34.72 13.08 -34.91
N ALA A 315 33.67 12.94 -34.10
CA ALA A 315 33.77 12.44 -32.74
C ALA A 315 34.30 10.99 -32.67
N TRP A 316 33.90 10.15 -33.63
CA TRP A 316 34.38 8.78 -33.75
C TRP A 316 35.87 8.69 -34.10
N LEU A 317 36.33 9.43 -35.12
CA LEU A 317 37.74 9.51 -35.53
C LEU A 317 38.62 10.09 -34.42
N GLY A 318 38.18 11.18 -33.78
CA GLY A 318 38.86 11.77 -32.62
C GLY A 318 38.96 10.77 -31.45
N GLY A 319 37.88 10.06 -31.16
CA GLY A 319 37.86 9.03 -30.11
C GLY A 319 38.86 7.89 -30.40
N LEU A 320 38.92 7.39 -31.64
CA LEU A 320 39.90 6.38 -32.05
C LEU A 320 41.35 6.89 -31.96
N ALA A 321 41.60 8.14 -32.37
CA ALA A 321 42.92 8.75 -32.25
C ALA A 321 43.38 8.87 -30.79
N ALA A 322 42.46 9.21 -29.86
CA ALA A 322 42.74 9.20 -28.43
C ALA A 322 43.01 7.78 -27.88
N VAL A 323 42.31 6.75 -28.37
CA VAL A 323 42.63 5.34 -28.04
C VAL A 323 44.05 4.98 -28.47
N VAL A 324 44.46 5.38 -29.67
CA VAL A 324 45.84 5.17 -30.17
C VAL A 324 46.85 5.88 -29.28
N ALA A 325 46.60 7.14 -28.89
CA ALA A 325 47.46 7.88 -27.96
C ALA A 325 47.57 7.19 -26.58
N GLY A 326 46.44 6.69 -26.05
CA GLY A 326 46.42 5.91 -24.81
C GLY A 326 47.16 4.57 -24.93
N ALA A 327 47.07 3.90 -26.09
CA ALA A 327 47.82 2.69 -26.38
C ALA A 327 49.33 2.97 -26.47
N ILE A 328 49.76 4.07 -27.10
CA ILE A 328 51.18 4.48 -27.13
C ILE A 328 51.72 4.71 -25.71
N GLY A 329 50.89 5.22 -24.80
CA GLY A 329 51.23 5.42 -23.39
C GLY A 329 51.69 4.16 -22.64
N GLN A 330 51.46 2.96 -23.17
CA GLN A 330 51.95 1.71 -22.58
C GLN A 330 53.46 1.51 -22.72
N PHE A 331 54.11 2.18 -23.69
CA PHE A 331 55.56 2.17 -23.85
C PHE A 331 56.25 3.13 -22.87
N VAL A 332 55.47 3.96 -22.16
CA VAL A 332 55.95 4.82 -21.07
C VAL A 332 56.11 3.98 -19.79
N ARG A 333 57.20 4.21 -19.04
CA ARG A 333 57.48 3.49 -17.79
C ARG A 333 56.29 3.59 -16.82
N PRO A 334 55.99 2.52 -16.04
CA PRO A 334 54.82 2.46 -15.17
C PRO A 334 54.85 3.56 -14.10
N THR A 335 54.18 4.65 -14.39
CA THR A 335 54.11 5.90 -13.61
C THR A 335 52.70 6.50 -13.75
N VAL A 336 52.38 7.54 -12.99
CA VAL A 336 51.07 8.23 -13.03
C VAL A 336 50.74 8.75 -14.44
N GLU A 337 51.76 9.11 -15.23
CA GLU A 337 51.62 9.56 -16.63
C GLU A 337 50.97 8.47 -17.53
N ARG A 338 51.35 7.20 -17.34
CA ARG A 338 50.73 6.05 -18.03
C ARG A 338 49.24 5.93 -17.67
N THR A 339 48.87 6.14 -16.41
CA THR A 339 47.47 6.09 -15.97
C THR A 339 46.64 7.22 -16.60
N ILE A 340 47.20 8.44 -16.69
CA ILE A 340 46.54 9.59 -17.33
C ILE A 340 46.31 9.33 -18.83
N MET A 341 47.34 8.84 -19.54
CA MET A 341 47.20 8.48 -20.97
C MET A 341 46.19 7.35 -21.19
N LEU A 342 46.21 6.31 -20.36
CA LEU A 342 45.22 5.23 -20.43
C LEU A 342 43.81 5.73 -20.13
N ALA A 343 43.62 6.56 -19.11
CA ALA A 343 42.32 7.14 -18.80
C ALA A 343 41.79 8.00 -19.97
N GLY A 344 42.67 8.79 -20.60
CA GLY A 344 42.36 9.55 -21.81
C GLY A 344 41.98 8.65 -22.99
N GLY A 345 42.72 7.56 -23.22
CA GLY A 345 42.41 6.58 -24.26
C GLY A 345 41.10 5.81 -24.01
N PHE A 346 40.79 5.46 -22.76
CA PHE A 346 39.49 4.88 -22.40
C PHE A 346 38.35 5.89 -22.57
N GLY A 347 38.56 7.16 -22.19
CA GLY A 347 37.62 8.24 -22.45
C GLY A 347 37.35 8.42 -23.95
N GLY A 348 38.42 8.47 -24.75
CA GLY A 348 38.35 8.51 -26.20
C GLY A 348 37.61 7.30 -26.81
N GLY A 349 37.91 6.09 -26.34
CA GLY A 349 37.23 4.87 -26.80
C GLY A 349 35.76 4.83 -26.43
N ALA A 350 35.37 5.43 -25.30
CA ALA A 350 33.98 5.57 -24.91
C ALA A 350 33.26 6.58 -25.82
N ILE A 351 33.90 7.72 -26.13
CA ILE A 351 33.38 8.69 -27.10
C ILE A 351 33.24 8.03 -28.48
N ALA A 352 34.25 7.28 -28.93
CA ALA A 352 34.21 6.57 -30.21
C ALA A 352 33.04 5.57 -30.26
N LEU A 353 32.86 4.77 -29.22
CA LEU A 353 31.76 3.81 -29.13
C LEU A 353 30.38 4.49 -29.21
N VAL A 354 30.20 5.62 -28.52
CA VAL A 354 28.95 6.38 -28.54
C VAL A 354 28.73 7.05 -29.90
N ALA A 355 29.77 7.68 -30.46
CA ALA A 355 29.68 8.37 -31.74
C ALA A 355 29.51 7.42 -32.95
N ALA A 356 29.96 6.17 -32.82
CA ALA A 356 29.98 5.19 -33.91
C ALA A 356 28.59 4.92 -34.53
N SER A 357 27.49 5.06 -33.79
CA SER A 357 26.14 4.89 -34.35
C SER A 357 25.78 5.98 -35.38
N TRP A 358 26.43 7.14 -35.34
CA TRP A 358 26.20 8.25 -36.26
C TRP A 358 27.41 8.55 -37.16
N ALA A 359 28.42 7.68 -37.15
CA ALA A 359 29.61 7.83 -37.96
C ALA A 359 29.43 7.21 -39.35
N LEU A 360 30.06 7.83 -40.35
CA LEU A 360 30.03 7.43 -41.76
C LEU A 360 28.61 7.38 -42.35
N PRO A 361 27.78 8.43 -42.20
CA PRO A 361 26.39 8.44 -42.64
C PRO A 361 26.21 8.26 -44.16
N THR A 362 27.26 8.53 -44.94
CA THR A 362 27.28 8.40 -46.41
C THR A 362 27.64 6.99 -46.88
N ILE A 363 28.11 6.11 -45.99
CA ILE A 363 28.49 4.73 -46.31
C ILE A 363 27.36 3.80 -45.86
N SER A 364 26.88 2.94 -46.77
CA SER A 364 25.92 1.90 -46.40
C SER A 364 26.52 0.99 -45.34
N TRP A 365 25.77 0.72 -44.27
CA TRP A 365 26.27 0.04 -43.07
C TRP A 365 27.44 0.76 -42.37
N GLY A 366 27.56 2.08 -42.53
CA GLY A 366 28.60 2.92 -41.92
C GLY A 366 28.69 2.77 -40.41
N ALA A 367 27.54 2.77 -39.71
CA ALA A 367 27.45 2.56 -38.27
C ALA A 367 28.02 1.19 -37.83
N THR A 368 27.75 0.13 -38.61
CA THR A 368 28.31 -1.22 -38.35
C THR A 368 29.83 -1.21 -38.47
N CYS A 369 30.36 -0.62 -39.55
CA CYS A 369 31.80 -0.49 -39.75
C CYS A 369 32.47 0.30 -38.61
N ALA A 370 31.87 1.43 -38.21
CA ALA A 370 32.38 2.28 -37.13
C ALA A 370 32.34 1.57 -35.76
N LEU A 371 31.28 0.79 -35.47
CA LEU A 371 31.15 0.01 -34.24
C LEU A 371 32.12 -1.19 -34.22
N LEU A 372 32.35 -1.86 -35.34
CA LEU A 372 33.35 -2.92 -35.45
C LEU A 372 34.78 -2.38 -35.28
N ALA A 373 35.09 -1.22 -35.86
CA ALA A 373 36.37 -0.54 -35.66
C ALA A 373 36.54 -0.07 -34.20
N SER A 374 35.47 0.41 -33.57
CA SER A 374 35.47 0.72 -32.13
C SER A 374 35.74 -0.54 -31.30
N SER A 375 35.09 -1.67 -31.63
CA SER A 375 35.34 -2.97 -31.00
C SER A 375 36.80 -3.40 -31.17
N ALA A 376 37.35 -3.28 -32.39
CA ALA A 376 38.73 -3.60 -32.69
C ALA A 376 39.72 -2.74 -31.87
N SER A 377 39.41 -1.47 -31.66
CA SER A 377 40.25 -0.57 -30.84
C SER A 377 40.28 -1.01 -29.36
N TRP A 378 39.14 -1.45 -28.81
CA TRP A 378 39.05 -2.00 -27.46
C TRP A 378 39.78 -3.35 -27.35
N VAL A 379 39.69 -4.21 -28.38
CA VAL A 379 40.45 -5.46 -28.46
C VAL A 379 41.96 -5.18 -28.56
N ALA A 380 42.38 -4.17 -29.31
CA ALA A 380 43.78 -3.77 -29.39
C ALA A 380 44.32 -3.32 -28.01
N LEU A 381 43.54 -2.53 -27.25
CA LEU A 381 43.90 -2.18 -25.87
C LEU A 381 44.00 -3.39 -24.94
N LEU A 382 43.12 -4.40 -25.10
CA LEU A 382 43.18 -5.65 -24.34
C LEU A 382 44.45 -6.46 -24.67
N LEU A 383 44.74 -6.65 -25.95
CA LEU A 383 45.91 -7.42 -26.43
C LEU A 383 47.21 -6.75 -25.99
N ALA A 384 47.25 -5.42 -26.01
CA ALA A 384 48.45 -4.68 -25.65
C ALA A 384 48.74 -4.75 -24.14
N ARG A 385 47.71 -4.89 -23.29
CA ARG A 385 47.88 -5.13 -21.83
C ARG A 385 48.07 -6.60 -21.45
N TRP A 386 47.78 -7.55 -22.35
CA TRP A 386 47.93 -8.98 -22.06
C TRP A 386 49.37 -9.39 -21.71
N ARG A 387 50.38 -8.60 -22.13
CA ARG A 387 51.80 -8.80 -21.80
C ARG A 387 52.18 -8.42 -20.36
N ASP A 388 51.37 -7.63 -19.66
CA ASP A 388 51.63 -7.11 -18.30
C ASP A 388 50.85 -7.92 -17.24
N ALA A 389 50.91 -9.26 -17.34
CA ALA A 389 50.00 -10.25 -16.74
C ALA A 389 49.97 -10.37 -15.19
N ARG A 390 50.43 -9.36 -14.43
CA ARG A 390 50.50 -9.40 -12.96
C ARG A 390 49.40 -8.62 -12.22
N THR A 391 48.48 -7.95 -12.91
CA THR A 391 47.39 -7.19 -12.27
C THR A 391 46.03 -7.48 -12.91
N THR A 392 45.11 -8.08 -12.15
CA THR A 392 43.67 -8.15 -12.46
C THR A 392 43.05 -6.76 -12.32
N ASP A 393 43.06 -6.00 -13.43
CA ASP A 393 42.83 -4.56 -13.42
C ASP A 393 41.42 -4.22 -13.94
N ALA A 394 40.70 -3.28 -13.30
CA ALA A 394 39.33 -2.91 -13.69
C ALA A 394 39.23 -2.45 -15.16
N TRP A 395 40.33 -1.93 -15.69
CA TRP A 395 40.49 -1.53 -17.09
C TRP A 395 40.35 -2.69 -18.09
N THR A 396 40.89 -3.88 -17.79
CA THR A 396 40.76 -5.03 -18.70
C THR A 396 39.34 -5.59 -18.73
N LEU A 397 38.61 -5.47 -17.61
CA LEU A 397 37.18 -5.76 -17.57
C LEU A 397 36.37 -4.75 -18.38
N GLY A 398 36.65 -3.46 -18.19
CA GLY A 398 35.99 -2.38 -18.93
C GLY A 398 36.18 -2.50 -20.44
N ALA A 399 37.41 -2.77 -20.90
CA ALA A 399 37.68 -2.95 -22.33
C ALA A 399 37.05 -4.22 -22.92
N ALA A 400 36.99 -5.33 -22.17
CA ALA A 400 36.31 -6.56 -22.61
C ALA A 400 34.80 -6.34 -22.76
N VAL A 401 34.18 -5.64 -21.82
CA VAL A 401 32.78 -5.24 -21.89
C VAL A 401 32.55 -4.30 -23.08
N ALA A 402 33.33 -3.21 -23.20
CA ALA A 402 33.18 -2.24 -24.28
C ALA A 402 33.38 -2.87 -25.67
N ALA A 403 34.37 -3.75 -25.84
CA ALA A 403 34.57 -4.50 -27.08
C ALA A 403 33.35 -5.35 -27.44
N SER A 404 32.78 -6.07 -26.46
CA SER A 404 31.61 -6.92 -26.68
C SER A 404 30.32 -6.15 -26.95
N VAL A 405 30.13 -5.00 -26.28
CA VAL A 405 29.00 -4.09 -26.53
C VAL A 405 29.10 -3.53 -27.95
N ALA A 406 30.28 -3.03 -28.34
CA ALA A 406 30.52 -2.53 -29.69
C ALA A 406 30.27 -3.59 -30.76
N ALA A 407 30.76 -4.82 -30.55
CA ALA A 407 30.56 -5.94 -31.48
C ALA A 407 29.08 -6.34 -31.60
N ALA A 408 28.33 -6.35 -30.50
CA ALA A 408 26.91 -6.71 -30.50
C ALA A 408 26.02 -5.60 -31.06
N LEU A 409 26.36 -4.32 -30.82
CA LEU A 409 25.66 -3.17 -31.38
C LEU A 409 25.90 -3.03 -32.88
N ALA A 410 27.07 -3.44 -33.40
CA ALA A 410 27.41 -3.27 -34.81
C ALA A 410 26.36 -3.82 -35.79
N PRO A 411 25.96 -5.10 -35.72
CA PRO A 411 24.91 -5.61 -36.60
C PRO A 411 23.51 -5.16 -36.16
N ALA A 412 23.29 -4.87 -34.87
CA ALA A 412 21.98 -4.46 -34.36
C ALA A 412 21.58 -3.03 -34.82
N ILE A 413 22.48 -2.06 -34.66
CA ILE A 413 22.27 -0.68 -35.09
C ILE A 413 22.32 -0.58 -36.61
N GLY A 414 23.21 -1.32 -37.27
CA GLY A 414 23.23 -1.41 -38.73
C GLY A 414 21.91 -1.88 -39.31
N ALA A 415 21.38 -2.99 -38.78
CA ALA A 415 20.07 -3.50 -39.16
C ALA A 415 18.93 -2.49 -38.86
N ALA A 416 19.03 -1.73 -37.76
CA ALA A 416 18.02 -0.75 -37.38
C ALA A 416 17.98 0.49 -38.29
N PHE A 417 19.10 0.87 -38.92
CA PHE A 417 19.16 2.02 -39.82
C PHE A 417 18.99 1.66 -41.29
N GLU A 418 19.49 0.50 -41.73
CA GLU A 418 19.54 0.16 -43.15
C GLU A 418 18.35 -0.71 -43.61
N LEU A 419 17.75 -1.50 -42.72
CA LEU A 419 16.66 -2.40 -43.09
C LEU A 419 15.29 -1.77 -42.81
N ASP A 420 14.29 -2.26 -43.53
CA ASP A 420 12.90 -1.87 -43.28
C ASP A 420 12.47 -2.22 -41.85
N ARG A 421 11.57 -1.42 -41.27
CA ARG A 421 11.14 -1.54 -39.86
C ARG A 421 10.69 -2.95 -39.48
N GLY A 422 10.01 -3.66 -40.38
CA GLY A 422 9.54 -5.04 -40.18
C GLY A 422 10.66 -6.08 -40.16
N GLU A 423 11.77 -5.84 -40.88
CA GLU A 423 12.94 -6.71 -40.90
C GLU A 423 13.90 -6.37 -39.74
N ALA A 424 14.15 -5.08 -39.54
CA ALA A 424 15.02 -4.54 -38.50
C ALA A 424 14.64 -5.04 -37.09
N ILE A 425 13.33 -5.07 -36.78
CA ILE A 425 12.82 -5.39 -35.43
C ILE A 425 13.19 -6.81 -34.94
N TRP A 426 13.46 -7.76 -35.86
CA TRP A 426 13.89 -9.10 -35.50
C TRP A 426 15.35 -9.41 -35.88
N ILE A 427 15.85 -8.84 -36.97
CA ILE A 427 17.25 -9.04 -37.40
C ILE A 427 18.22 -8.39 -36.42
N ALA A 428 17.89 -7.22 -35.86
CA ALA A 428 18.73 -6.54 -34.88
C ALA A 428 18.96 -7.38 -33.61
N PRO A 429 17.93 -7.87 -32.89
CA PRO A 429 18.15 -8.75 -31.73
C PRO A 429 18.72 -10.12 -32.10
N ALA A 430 18.34 -10.70 -33.24
CA ALA A 430 18.86 -12.00 -33.68
C ALA A 430 20.38 -11.94 -33.96
N SER A 431 20.83 -10.89 -34.64
CA SER A 431 22.25 -10.70 -34.96
C SER A 431 23.08 -10.38 -33.71
N ALA A 432 22.57 -9.54 -32.79
CA ALA A 432 23.20 -9.31 -31.49
C ALA A 432 23.31 -10.61 -30.65
N ALA A 433 22.27 -11.46 -30.67
CA ALA A 433 22.34 -12.78 -30.04
C ALA A 433 23.36 -13.69 -30.70
N GLY A 434 23.52 -13.61 -32.03
CA GLY A 434 24.59 -14.28 -32.77
C GLY A 434 25.97 -13.86 -32.27
N VAL A 435 26.20 -12.56 -32.02
CA VAL A 435 27.46 -12.08 -31.42
C VAL A 435 27.64 -12.62 -30.00
N ALA A 436 26.59 -12.68 -29.18
CA ALA A 436 26.67 -13.29 -27.85
C ALA A 436 27.04 -14.79 -27.92
N VAL A 437 26.54 -15.53 -28.91
CA VAL A 437 26.93 -16.92 -29.20
C VAL A 437 28.40 -17.02 -29.59
N VAL A 438 28.90 -16.12 -30.45
CA VAL A 438 30.33 -16.08 -30.84
C VAL A 438 31.21 -15.80 -29.63
N VAL A 439 30.85 -14.80 -28.80
CA VAL A 439 31.57 -14.49 -27.56
C VAL A 439 31.58 -15.71 -26.62
N ALA A 440 30.44 -16.39 -26.45
CA ALA A 440 30.35 -17.63 -25.68
C ALA A 440 31.27 -18.74 -26.23
N ALA A 441 31.34 -18.92 -27.55
CA ALA A 441 32.24 -19.88 -28.19
C ALA A 441 33.73 -19.54 -27.92
N LEU A 442 34.10 -18.27 -28.06
CA LEU A 442 35.45 -17.78 -27.77
C LEU A 442 35.84 -17.96 -26.29
N THR A 443 34.91 -17.72 -25.37
CA THR A 443 35.15 -17.96 -23.93
C THR A 443 35.48 -19.41 -23.62
N ARG A 444 34.91 -20.36 -24.39
CA ARG A 444 35.13 -21.79 -24.24
C ARG A 444 36.48 -22.23 -24.83
N ALA A 445 36.87 -21.66 -25.97
CA ALA A 445 38.15 -21.95 -26.61
C ALA A 445 39.36 -21.57 -25.74
N GLY A 446 39.22 -20.56 -24.87
CA GLY A 446 40.27 -20.06 -23.98
C GLY A 446 40.59 -20.89 -22.72
N GLY A 447 40.02 -22.09 -22.55
CA GLY A 447 40.44 -23.06 -21.53
C GLY A 447 39.87 -22.91 -20.11
N SER A 448 39.23 -21.78 -19.74
CA SER A 448 38.25 -21.65 -18.65
C SER A 448 37.60 -20.25 -18.70
N PRO A 449 36.32 -20.08 -18.33
CA PRO A 449 35.68 -18.76 -18.37
C PRO A 449 36.23 -17.88 -17.24
N GLY A 450 37.30 -17.14 -17.52
CA GLY A 450 37.74 -16.06 -16.64
C GLY A 450 36.63 -15.00 -16.47
N ARG A 451 36.65 -14.26 -15.35
CA ARG A 451 35.66 -13.21 -15.01
C ARG A 451 35.40 -12.22 -16.17
N HIS A 452 36.43 -11.89 -16.94
CA HIS A 452 36.36 -11.00 -18.11
C HIS A 452 35.54 -11.58 -19.27
N ALA A 453 35.70 -12.88 -19.56
CA ALA A 453 35.03 -13.55 -20.66
C ALA A 453 33.52 -13.68 -20.38
N MET A 454 33.16 -14.01 -19.13
CA MET A 454 31.77 -14.02 -18.69
C MET A 454 31.14 -12.61 -18.73
N ALA A 455 31.86 -11.58 -18.31
CA ALA A 455 31.36 -10.20 -18.38
C ALA A 455 31.12 -9.73 -19.83
N ALA A 456 32.01 -10.10 -20.77
CA ALA A 456 31.82 -9.84 -22.19
C ALA A 456 30.59 -10.57 -22.76
N PHE A 457 30.37 -11.83 -22.38
CA PHE A 457 29.16 -12.58 -22.77
C PHE A 457 27.88 -11.91 -22.23
N VAL A 458 27.87 -11.56 -20.94
CA VAL A 458 26.72 -10.90 -20.30
C VAL A 458 26.42 -9.57 -20.99
N ALA A 459 27.45 -8.77 -21.31
CA ALA A 459 27.27 -7.51 -22.00
C ALA A 459 26.66 -7.68 -23.41
N ALA A 460 27.15 -8.64 -24.20
CA ALA A 460 26.55 -8.96 -25.51
C ALA A 460 25.10 -9.46 -25.39
N ALA A 461 24.80 -10.28 -24.38
CA ALA A 461 23.44 -10.77 -24.12
C ALA A 461 22.49 -9.64 -23.68
N VAL A 462 22.98 -8.65 -22.92
CA VAL A 462 22.22 -7.45 -22.54
C VAL A 462 21.89 -6.60 -23.77
N VAL A 463 22.84 -6.43 -24.70
CA VAL A 463 22.59 -5.72 -25.96
C VAL A 463 21.54 -6.45 -26.79
N ALA A 464 21.61 -7.79 -26.89
CA ALA A 464 20.60 -8.58 -27.60
C ALA A 464 19.20 -8.45 -26.98
N ALA A 465 19.11 -8.45 -25.64
CA ALA A 465 17.86 -8.23 -24.93
C ALA A 465 17.31 -6.81 -25.15
N ALA A 466 18.17 -5.79 -25.11
CA ALA A 466 17.79 -4.39 -25.38
C ALA A 466 17.32 -4.19 -26.82
N ALA A 467 17.97 -4.83 -27.80
CA ALA A 467 17.58 -4.79 -29.20
C ALA A 467 16.21 -5.45 -29.46
N ALA A 468 15.74 -6.35 -28.59
CA ALA A 468 14.40 -6.93 -28.68
C ALA A 468 13.31 -6.10 -27.98
N LEU A 469 13.68 -5.04 -27.26
CA LEU A 469 12.72 -4.20 -26.54
C LEU A 469 11.64 -3.61 -27.48
N PRO A 470 11.94 -3.11 -28.69
CA PRO A 470 10.92 -2.65 -29.62
C PRO A 470 9.92 -3.77 -29.99
N ALA A 471 10.41 -4.99 -30.25
CA ALA A 471 9.56 -6.16 -30.53
C ALA A 471 8.61 -6.47 -29.37
N ILE A 472 9.12 -6.45 -28.14
CA ILE A 472 8.34 -6.71 -26.93
C ILE A 472 7.28 -5.60 -26.70
N LEU A 473 7.63 -4.34 -26.96
CA LEU A 473 6.73 -3.19 -26.80
C LEU A 473 5.64 -3.12 -27.88
N VAL A 474 5.86 -3.71 -29.06
CA VAL A 474 4.84 -3.80 -30.12
C VAL A 474 3.73 -4.79 -29.75
N VAL A 475 4.02 -5.87 -29.03
CA VAL A 475 3.02 -6.90 -28.64
C VAL A 475 1.78 -6.32 -27.93
N PRO A 476 1.89 -5.49 -26.87
CA PRO A 476 0.71 -4.91 -26.23
C PRO A 476 -0.06 -3.95 -27.16
N ALA A 477 0.62 -3.25 -28.08
CA ALA A 477 -0.05 -2.39 -29.06
C ALA A 477 -0.87 -3.22 -30.07
N LEU A 478 -0.33 -4.37 -30.51
CA LEU A 478 -1.06 -5.32 -31.35
C LEU A 478 -2.20 -6.02 -30.61
N ALA A 479 -2.15 -6.09 -29.27
CA ALA A 479 -3.19 -6.70 -28.44
C ALA A 479 -4.34 -5.75 -28.07
N ALA A 480 -4.26 -4.46 -28.45
CA ALA A 480 -5.18 -3.42 -27.98
C ALA A 480 -6.65 -3.64 -28.41
N ASP A 481 -6.89 -4.39 -29.47
CA ASP A 481 -8.24 -4.75 -29.96
C ASP A 481 -8.86 -5.95 -29.22
N LEU A 482 -8.05 -6.79 -28.56
CA LEU A 482 -8.52 -7.99 -27.85
C LEU A 482 -9.48 -7.69 -26.68
N PRO A 483 -9.24 -6.68 -25.82
CA PRO A 483 -10.21 -6.30 -24.79
C PRO A 483 -11.55 -5.87 -25.40
N ALA A 484 -11.51 -5.02 -26.43
CA ALA A 484 -12.71 -4.58 -27.13
C ALA A 484 -13.47 -5.77 -27.74
N ALA A 485 -12.76 -6.74 -28.31
CA ALA A 485 -13.34 -7.98 -28.81
C ALA A 485 -14.00 -8.79 -27.68
N ALA A 486 -13.34 -8.96 -26.53
CA ALA A 486 -13.92 -9.64 -25.36
C ALA A 486 -15.18 -8.94 -24.84
N MET A 487 -15.26 -7.61 -24.98
CA MET A 487 -16.42 -6.79 -24.63
C MET A 487 -17.50 -6.71 -25.72
N ALA A 488 -17.27 -7.28 -26.91
CA ALA A 488 -18.21 -7.23 -28.04
C ALA A 488 -19.49 -8.05 -27.81
N GLY A 489 -19.57 -8.82 -26.71
CA GLY A 489 -20.78 -9.52 -26.29
C GLY A 489 -21.30 -10.47 -27.35
N TRP A 490 -20.48 -11.45 -27.75
CA TRP A 490 -20.80 -12.50 -28.73
C TRP A 490 -20.88 -12.07 -30.19
N ARG A 491 -20.65 -10.80 -30.52
CA ARG A 491 -20.87 -10.27 -31.88
C ARG A 491 -19.67 -10.41 -32.82
N ALA A 492 -18.51 -10.81 -32.32
CA ALA A 492 -17.32 -10.93 -33.16
C ALA A 492 -17.39 -12.19 -34.02
N ASP A 493 -17.10 -12.05 -35.32
CA ASP A 493 -16.89 -13.19 -36.21
C ASP A 493 -15.53 -13.84 -35.89
N ALA A 494 -15.55 -15.13 -35.56
CA ALA A 494 -14.34 -15.88 -35.20
C ALA A 494 -13.34 -16.02 -36.35
N THR A 495 -13.83 -16.00 -37.59
CA THR A 495 -13.08 -16.26 -38.82
C THR A 495 -12.77 -15.02 -39.63
N ALA A 496 -13.43 -13.89 -39.33
CA ALA A 496 -13.14 -12.63 -39.97
C ALA A 496 -11.65 -12.25 -39.80
N PRO A 497 -10.99 -11.80 -40.88
CA PRO A 497 -9.64 -11.27 -40.81
C PRO A 497 -9.56 -10.09 -39.86
N ARG A 498 -8.57 -10.10 -38.97
CA ARG A 498 -8.21 -9.00 -38.09
C ARG A 498 -7.03 -8.25 -38.70
N SER A 499 -7.10 -6.92 -38.63
CA SER A 499 -5.97 -6.03 -38.91
C SER A 499 -5.49 -5.33 -37.61
N PRO A 500 -4.97 -6.08 -36.61
CA PRO A 500 -4.43 -5.48 -35.40
C PRO A 500 -3.25 -4.55 -35.73
N GLY A 501 -3.46 -3.24 -35.57
CA GLY A 501 -2.42 -2.25 -35.81
C GLY A 501 -2.55 -1.40 -37.07
N GLU A 502 -3.61 -1.57 -37.87
CA GLU A 502 -3.89 -0.71 -39.04
C GLU A 502 -4.01 0.76 -38.63
N LEU A 503 -4.66 1.02 -37.49
CA LEU A 503 -4.80 2.36 -36.91
C LEU A 503 -3.46 3.02 -36.51
N LEU A 504 -2.43 2.20 -36.28
CA LEU A 504 -1.11 2.63 -35.81
C LEU A 504 0.01 2.35 -36.83
N GLY A 505 -0.32 1.83 -38.02
CA GLY A 505 0.65 1.44 -39.05
C GLY A 505 1.64 0.35 -38.61
N LEU A 506 1.23 -0.58 -37.74
CA LEU A 506 2.12 -1.59 -37.13
C LEU A 506 2.12 -2.95 -37.83
N ASP A 507 1.38 -3.10 -38.93
CA ASP A 507 1.15 -4.38 -39.61
C ASP A 507 2.43 -5.03 -40.12
N GLU A 508 3.35 -4.22 -40.64
CA GLU A 508 4.67 -4.65 -41.11
C GLU A 508 5.55 -5.22 -39.98
N LEU A 509 5.27 -4.86 -38.71
CA LEU A 509 6.07 -5.26 -37.55
C LEU A 509 5.57 -6.55 -36.89
N ARG A 510 4.41 -7.08 -37.29
CA ARG A 510 3.78 -8.26 -36.66
C ARG A 510 4.67 -9.50 -36.67
N LEU A 511 5.19 -9.86 -37.84
CA LEU A 511 6.08 -11.02 -37.99
C LEU A 511 7.35 -10.84 -37.17
N GLY A 512 7.93 -9.64 -37.21
CA GLY A 512 9.13 -9.34 -36.46
C GLY A 512 8.94 -9.37 -34.94
N ALA A 513 7.79 -8.94 -34.42
CA ALA A 513 7.44 -9.05 -33.00
C ALA A 513 7.35 -10.50 -32.50
N VAL A 514 6.97 -11.43 -33.38
CA VAL A 514 6.94 -12.88 -33.11
C VAL A 514 8.34 -13.51 -33.19
N ILE A 515 9.09 -13.18 -34.25
CA ILE A 515 10.38 -13.81 -34.55
C ILE A 515 11.47 -13.37 -33.56
N ALA A 516 11.49 -12.10 -33.14
CA ALA A 516 12.52 -11.57 -32.25
C ALA A 516 12.70 -12.37 -30.93
N PRO A 517 11.66 -12.60 -30.11
CA PRO A 517 11.80 -13.40 -28.89
C PRO A 517 12.14 -14.88 -29.16
N LEU A 518 11.67 -15.45 -30.28
CA LEU A 518 12.03 -16.82 -30.69
C LEU A 518 13.52 -16.92 -31.08
N ALA A 519 14.03 -15.95 -31.84
CA ALA A 519 15.44 -15.87 -32.21
C ALA A 519 16.34 -15.72 -30.97
N LEU A 520 15.93 -14.89 -30.00
CA LEU A 520 16.61 -14.78 -28.71
C LEU A 520 16.57 -16.09 -27.93
N ALA A 521 15.45 -16.82 -27.93
CA ALA A 521 15.35 -18.12 -27.27
C ALA A 521 16.35 -19.12 -27.86
N VAL A 522 16.44 -19.21 -29.19
CA VAL A 522 17.42 -20.06 -29.89
C VAL A 522 18.85 -19.64 -29.55
N GLY A 523 19.17 -18.35 -29.64
CA GLY A 523 20.49 -17.82 -29.29
C GLY A 523 20.88 -18.12 -27.83
N ALA A 524 19.94 -17.96 -26.90
CA ALA A 524 20.15 -18.29 -25.48
C ALA A 524 20.39 -19.79 -25.27
N VAL A 525 19.65 -20.68 -25.95
CA VAL A 525 19.90 -22.13 -25.88
C VAL A 525 21.30 -22.49 -26.35
N ILE A 526 21.73 -21.95 -27.50
CA ILE A 526 23.05 -22.22 -28.08
C ILE A 526 24.15 -21.67 -27.17
N ALA A 527 24.08 -20.40 -26.76
CA ALA A 527 25.10 -19.76 -25.93
C ALA A 527 25.22 -20.42 -24.54
N LEU A 528 24.10 -20.68 -23.86
CA LEU A 528 24.12 -21.34 -22.55
C LEU A 528 24.55 -22.81 -22.67
N GLY A 529 24.25 -23.48 -23.79
CA GLY A 529 24.76 -24.81 -24.12
C GLY A 529 26.28 -24.83 -24.26
N LEU A 530 26.84 -23.87 -25.00
CA LEU A 530 28.30 -23.69 -25.15
C LEU A 530 28.97 -23.45 -23.80
N LEU A 531 28.37 -22.64 -22.93
CA LEU A 531 28.87 -22.34 -21.59
C LEU A 531 28.59 -23.44 -20.55
N ARG A 532 27.91 -24.54 -20.92
CA ARG A 532 27.45 -25.62 -20.02
C ARG A 532 26.57 -25.11 -18.86
N ARG A 533 25.83 -24.02 -19.08
CA ARG A 533 24.91 -23.37 -18.12
C ARG A 533 23.43 -23.48 -18.52
N LEU A 534 23.11 -24.25 -19.56
CA LEU A 534 21.73 -24.41 -20.04
C LEU A 534 20.78 -24.96 -18.97
N ARG A 535 21.17 -26.00 -18.22
CA ARG A 535 20.31 -26.57 -17.17
C ARG A 535 19.93 -25.58 -16.07
N PRO A 536 20.88 -24.89 -15.40
CA PRO A 536 20.53 -23.95 -14.32
C PRO A 536 19.82 -22.68 -14.80
N LEU A 537 19.87 -22.37 -16.10
CA LEU A 537 19.28 -21.15 -16.68
C LEU A 537 18.21 -21.46 -17.73
N ALA A 538 17.67 -22.68 -17.77
CA ALA A 538 16.70 -23.11 -18.78
C ALA A 538 15.40 -22.28 -18.75
N ALA A 539 15.07 -21.65 -17.62
CA ALA A 539 13.92 -20.76 -17.50
C ALA A 539 13.98 -19.56 -18.49
N VAL A 540 15.18 -19.06 -18.81
CA VAL A 540 15.37 -17.91 -19.71
C VAL A 540 14.91 -18.21 -21.15
N PRO A 541 15.46 -19.23 -21.85
CA PRO A 541 14.99 -19.56 -23.20
C PRO A 541 13.53 -20.05 -23.21
N THR A 542 13.05 -20.72 -22.15
CA THR A 542 11.63 -21.11 -22.07
C THR A 542 10.71 -19.89 -21.97
N ALA A 543 11.06 -18.88 -21.17
CA ALA A 543 10.30 -17.63 -21.07
C ALA A 543 10.29 -16.86 -22.40
N LEU A 544 11.44 -16.77 -23.08
CA LEU A 544 11.55 -16.14 -24.40
C LEU A 544 10.70 -16.88 -25.45
N ALA A 545 10.72 -18.21 -25.46
CA ALA A 545 9.91 -19.00 -26.39
C ALA A 545 8.40 -18.81 -26.15
N LEU A 546 7.96 -18.79 -24.89
CA LEU A 546 6.55 -18.55 -24.54
C LEU A 546 6.11 -17.11 -24.80
N THR A 547 7.02 -16.14 -24.67
CA THR A 547 6.77 -14.75 -25.07
C THR A 547 6.54 -14.67 -26.58
N GLY A 548 7.33 -15.39 -27.38
CA GLY A 548 7.10 -15.52 -28.83
C GLY A 548 5.77 -16.19 -29.18
N ALA A 549 5.37 -17.23 -28.44
CA ALA A 549 4.06 -17.87 -28.63
C ALA A 549 2.89 -16.93 -28.27
N GLY A 550 3.03 -16.13 -27.22
CA GLY A 550 2.06 -15.08 -26.88
C GLY A 550 1.98 -13.99 -27.95
N ALA A 551 3.12 -13.52 -28.46
CA ALA A 551 3.17 -12.59 -29.59
C ALA A 551 2.52 -13.19 -30.85
N ALA A 552 2.73 -14.48 -31.12
CA ALA A 552 2.09 -15.17 -32.24
C ALA A 552 0.57 -15.26 -32.08
N ALA A 553 0.08 -15.47 -30.85
CA ALA A 553 -1.35 -15.44 -30.57
C ALA A 553 -1.95 -14.05 -30.86
N VAL A 554 -1.28 -12.98 -30.44
CA VAL A 554 -1.73 -11.61 -30.67
C VAL A 554 -1.69 -11.23 -32.15
N ALA A 555 -0.65 -11.65 -32.86
CA ALA A 555 -0.45 -11.37 -34.29
C ALA A 555 -1.33 -12.24 -35.21
N ALA A 556 -2.07 -13.21 -34.68
CA ALA A 556 -2.81 -14.15 -35.50
C ALA A 556 -3.96 -13.44 -36.26
N PRO A 557 -4.21 -13.84 -37.53
CA PRO A 557 -5.11 -13.10 -38.41
C PRO A 557 -6.58 -13.25 -38.07
N THR A 558 -6.98 -14.18 -37.20
CA THR A 558 -8.39 -14.41 -36.83
C THR A 558 -8.50 -14.72 -35.34
N LEU A 559 -9.66 -14.45 -34.73
CA LEU A 559 -9.91 -14.79 -33.33
C LEU A 559 -9.83 -16.30 -33.08
N LEU A 560 -10.23 -17.11 -34.06
CA LEU A 560 -10.07 -18.57 -34.02
C LEU A 560 -8.59 -18.98 -33.88
N ALA A 561 -7.70 -18.36 -34.65
CA ALA A 561 -6.27 -18.63 -34.57
C ALA A 561 -5.68 -18.18 -33.23
N VAL A 562 -6.08 -17.01 -32.72
CA VAL A 562 -5.68 -16.52 -31.39
C VAL A 562 -6.08 -17.52 -30.31
N MET A 563 -7.34 -17.95 -30.33
CA MET A 563 -7.89 -18.91 -29.37
C MET A 563 -7.13 -20.24 -29.42
N GLY A 564 -6.89 -20.77 -30.62
CA GLY A 564 -6.14 -22.01 -30.82
C GLY A 564 -4.72 -21.95 -30.27
N ILE A 565 -4.00 -20.85 -30.51
CA ILE A 565 -2.64 -20.66 -30.01
C ILE A 565 -2.65 -20.54 -28.48
N LEU A 566 -3.54 -19.75 -27.88
CA LEU A 566 -3.63 -19.58 -26.43
C LEU A 566 -3.95 -20.89 -25.70
N LEU A 567 -4.92 -21.66 -26.21
CA LEU A 567 -5.25 -22.96 -25.64
C LEU A 567 -4.12 -23.98 -25.84
N GLY A 568 -3.46 -23.95 -27.00
CA GLY A 568 -2.25 -24.75 -27.26
C GLY A 568 -1.14 -24.45 -26.25
N VAL A 569 -0.84 -23.18 -25.98
CA VAL A 569 0.15 -22.75 -24.98
C VAL A 569 -0.25 -23.23 -23.58
N ALA A 570 -1.51 -23.06 -23.18
CA ALA A 570 -2.00 -23.51 -21.88
C ALA A 570 -1.86 -25.02 -21.67
N ILE A 571 -2.25 -25.83 -22.66
CA ILE A 571 -2.18 -27.29 -22.61
C ILE A 571 -0.71 -27.76 -22.64
N VAL A 572 0.11 -27.23 -23.55
CA VAL A 572 1.52 -27.61 -23.66
C VAL A 572 2.28 -27.24 -22.39
N ALA A 573 2.03 -26.07 -21.82
CA ALA A 573 2.66 -25.66 -20.57
C ALA A 573 2.28 -26.58 -19.39
N LEU A 574 1.00 -26.95 -19.29
CA LEU A 574 0.50 -27.88 -18.28
C LEU A 574 1.13 -29.28 -18.42
N VAL A 575 1.15 -29.83 -19.64
CA VAL A 575 1.74 -31.15 -19.92
C VAL A 575 3.25 -31.14 -19.70
N ALA A 576 3.95 -30.10 -20.18
CA ALA A 576 5.39 -29.96 -20.01
C ALA A 576 5.79 -29.83 -18.53
N ALA A 577 5.01 -29.09 -17.72
CA ALA A 577 5.26 -28.95 -16.30
C ALA A 577 5.20 -30.30 -15.54
N ALA A 578 4.42 -31.26 -16.05
CA ALA A 578 4.31 -32.60 -15.45
C ALA A 578 5.47 -33.55 -15.85
N LEU A 579 6.27 -33.22 -16.87
CA LEU A 579 7.37 -34.07 -17.32
C LEU A 579 8.53 -34.12 -16.30
N PRO A 580 9.05 -35.29 -15.92
CA PRO A 580 10.18 -35.41 -14.97
C PRO A 580 11.43 -34.63 -15.39
N ALA A 581 11.75 -34.63 -16.70
CA ALA A 581 12.90 -33.92 -17.23
C ALA A 581 12.80 -32.39 -17.01
N VAL A 582 11.61 -31.82 -17.18
CA VAL A 582 11.36 -30.38 -17.02
C VAL A 582 11.41 -29.96 -15.55
N ARG A 583 10.88 -30.81 -14.64
CA ARG A 583 10.90 -30.55 -13.19
C ARG A 583 12.31 -30.48 -12.60
N SER A 584 13.27 -31.16 -13.23
CA SER A 584 14.68 -31.09 -12.82
C SER A 584 15.35 -29.75 -13.15
N LEU A 585 14.70 -28.90 -13.95
CA LEU A 585 15.23 -27.61 -14.38
C LEU A 585 14.70 -26.49 -13.46
N PRO A 586 15.59 -25.74 -12.77
CA PRO A 586 15.16 -24.69 -11.86
C PRO A 586 14.42 -23.57 -12.61
N GLY A 587 13.30 -23.12 -12.03
CA GLY A 587 12.51 -21.98 -12.53
C GLY A 587 11.61 -22.25 -13.74
N VAL A 588 11.82 -23.34 -14.49
CA VAL A 588 11.03 -23.63 -15.72
C VAL A 588 9.56 -23.89 -15.40
N THR A 589 9.26 -24.64 -14.33
CA THR A 589 7.87 -24.92 -13.91
C THR A 589 7.10 -23.65 -13.55
N ALA A 590 7.76 -22.67 -12.91
CA ALA A 590 7.15 -21.39 -12.60
C ALA A 590 6.82 -20.59 -13.88
N VAL A 591 7.75 -20.56 -14.85
CA VAL A 591 7.52 -19.91 -16.15
C VAL A 591 6.34 -20.57 -16.88
N LEU A 592 6.32 -21.90 -16.98
CA LEU A 592 5.22 -22.64 -17.60
C LEU A 592 3.88 -22.37 -16.91
N ALA A 593 3.85 -22.34 -15.57
CA ALA A 593 2.63 -22.06 -14.82
C ALA A 593 2.10 -20.65 -15.08
N VAL A 594 2.96 -19.63 -15.06
CA VAL A 594 2.56 -18.24 -15.33
C VAL A 594 1.97 -18.12 -16.73
N PHE A 595 2.72 -18.50 -17.77
CA PHE A 595 2.25 -18.37 -19.15
C PHE A 595 1.02 -19.24 -19.42
N GLY A 596 1.00 -20.48 -18.94
CA GLY A 596 -0.12 -21.40 -19.15
C GLY A 596 -1.42 -20.91 -18.52
N VAL A 597 -1.36 -20.42 -17.27
CA VAL A 597 -2.53 -19.87 -16.58
C VAL A 597 -2.99 -18.56 -17.23
N THR A 598 -2.07 -17.67 -17.59
CA THR A 598 -2.44 -16.42 -18.29
C THR A 598 -3.07 -16.71 -19.65
N SER A 599 -2.54 -17.67 -20.42
CA SER A 599 -3.12 -18.03 -21.72
C SER A 599 -4.51 -18.64 -21.57
N ALA A 600 -4.73 -19.51 -20.57
CA ALA A 600 -6.04 -20.08 -20.28
C ALA A 600 -7.06 -19.00 -19.85
N ALA A 601 -6.63 -18.04 -19.02
CA ALA A 601 -7.49 -16.94 -18.58
C ALA A 601 -7.86 -15.99 -19.73
N THR A 602 -6.91 -15.64 -20.59
CA THR A 602 -7.17 -14.82 -21.78
C THR A 602 -8.06 -15.56 -22.78
N ALA A 603 -7.84 -16.87 -22.98
CA ALA A 603 -8.72 -17.70 -23.82
C ALA A 603 -10.16 -17.75 -23.25
N TRP A 604 -10.33 -17.87 -21.94
CA TRP A 604 -11.64 -17.80 -21.30
C TRP A 604 -12.33 -16.45 -21.52
N ALA A 605 -11.61 -15.34 -21.37
CA ALA A 605 -12.19 -14.02 -21.58
C ALA A 605 -12.59 -13.82 -23.06
N LEU A 606 -11.71 -14.20 -23.99
CA LEU A 606 -11.93 -14.01 -25.41
C LEU A 606 -13.00 -14.96 -25.98
N SER A 607 -13.31 -16.07 -25.30
CA SER A 607 -14.39 -16.96 -25.72
C SER A 607 -15.75 -16.28 -25.69
N HIS A 608 -15.88 -15.18 -24.92
CA HIS A 608 -17.09 -14.37 -24.82
C HIS A 608 -17.25 -13.34 -25.96
N ALA A 609 -16.24 -13.24 -26.84
CA ALA A 609 -16.28 -12.36 -28.00
C ALA A 609 -17.18 -12.89 -29.12
N SER A 610 -17.28 -14.21 -29.28
CA SER A 610 -17.89 -14.86 -30.44
C SER A 610 -18.74 -16.08 -30.05
N VAL A 611 -19.91 -16.22 -30.67
CA VAL A 611 -20.83 -17.36 -30.49
C VAL A 611 -20.11 -18.70 -30.78
N ASP A 612 -19.31 -18.74 -31.84
CA ASP A 612 -18.67 -19.97 -32.33
C ASP A 612 -17.53 -20.44 -31.43
N LEU A 613 -16.82 -19.52 -30.79
CA LEU A 613 -15.65 -19.82 -29.94
C LEU A 613 -16.07 -20.39 -28.58
N TRP A 614 -17.20 -19.92 -28.05
CA TRP A 614 -17.60 -20.17 -26.68
C TRP A 614 -17.79 -21.65 -26.35
N TRP A 615 -18.55 -22.36 -27.18
CA TRP A 615 -18.98 -23.74 -26.95
C TRP A 615 -17.82 -24.72 -26.77
N TRP A 616 -16.68 -24.49 -27.44
CA TRP A 616 -15.52 -25.39 -27.33
C TRP A 616 -14.39 -24.81 -26.47
N ALA A 617 -14.18 -23.49 -26.47
CA ALA A 617 -13.11 -22.89 -25.67
C ALA A 617 -13.37 -23.03 -24.15
N VAL A 618 -14.61 -22.81 -23.71
CA VAL A 618 -15.00 -22.92 -22.29
C VAL A 618 -14.73 -24.34 -21.75
N PRO A 619 -15.22 -25.43 -22.37
CA PRO A 619 -14.91 -26.78 -21.91
C PRO A 619 -13.42 -27.12 -21.91
N VAL A 620 -12.65 -26.65 -22.89
CA VAL A 620 -11.21 -26.90 -22.96
C VAL A 620 -10.47 -26.21 -21.81
N VAL A 621 -10.83 -24.97 -21.47
CA VAL A 621 -10.23 -24.25 -20.33
C VAL A 621 -10.60 -24.93 -19.00
N VAL A 622 -11.86 -25.35 -18.84
CA VAL A 622 -12.30 -26.12 -17.65
C VAL A 622 -11.54 -27.44 -17.55
N ALA A 623 -11.37 -28.16 -18.67
CA ALA A 623 -10.59 -29.39 -18.71
C ALA A 623 -9.10 -29.15 -18.37
N ALA A 624 -8.52 -28.04 -18.81
CA ALA A 624 -7.15 -27.65 -18.45
C ALA A 624 -7.03 -27.35 -16.95
N ALA A 625 -8.01 -26.67 -16.34
CA ALA A 625 -8.05 -26.45 -14.89
C ALA A 625 -8.14 -27.78 -14.12
N LEU A 626 -9.03 -28.70 -14.53
CA LEU A 626 -9.13 -30.03 -13.93
C LEU A 626 -7.87 -30.88 -14.15
N GLY A 627 -7.20 -30.74 -15.31
CA GLY A 627 -5.89 -31.32 -15.58
C GLY A 627 -4.81 -30.78 -14.63
N GLY A 628 -4.83 -29.47 -14.36
CA GLY A 628 -4.00 -28.82 -13.34
C GLY A 628 -4.19 -29.44 -11.96
N ARG A 629 -5.45 -29.65 -11.55
CA ARG A 629 -5.79 -30.37 -10.30
C ARG A 629 -5.23 -31.79 -10.27
N ALA A 630 -5.34 -32.55 -11.36
CA ALA A 630 -4.88 -33.93 -11.44
C ALA A 630 -3.35 -34.06 -11.45
N LEU A 631 -2.66 -33.07 -12.02
CA LEU A 631 -1.19 -33.05 -12.15
C LEU A 631 -0.50 -32.30 -11.00
N ALA A 632 -1.24 -31.61 -10.13
CA ALA A 632 -0.68 -30.76 -9.07
C ALA A 632 0.33 -31.48 -8.16
N SER A 633 0.11 -32.74 -7.79
CA SER A 633 1.03 -33.54 -6.96
C SER A 633 2.28 -34.00 -7.71
N ARG A 634 2.22 -34.01 -9.05
CA ARG A 634 3.39 -34.31 -9.89
C ARG A 634 4.22 -33.04 -10.13
N VAL A 635 3.58 -31.88 -10.29
CA VAL A 635 4.24 -30.62 -10.65
C VAL A 635 4.84 -29.93 -9.42
N TRP A 636 4.11 -29.89 -8.32
CA TRP A 636 4.44 -29.09 -7.14
C TRP A 636 4.93 -29.95 -5.98
N SER A 637 5.74 -29.36 -5.09
CA SER A 637 6.09 -30.00 -3.81
C SER A 637 4.85 -30.20 -2.93
N ASP A 638 4.87 -31.15 -2.00
CA ASP A 638 3.73 -31.48 -1.13
C ASP A 638 3.02 -30.26 -0.50
N PRO A 639 3.71 -29.30 0.14
CA PRO A 639 3.04 -28.14 0.73
C PRO A 639 2.42 -27.22 -0.33
N THR A 640 3.09 -27.02 -1.46
CA THR A 640 2.56 -26.21 -2.57
C THR A 640 1.43 -26.91 -3.32
N SER A 641 1.46 -28.24 -3.39
CA SER A 641 0.43 -29.05 -4.03
C SER A 641 -0.87 -29.02 -3.24
N ALA A 642 -0.78 -29.03 -1.91
CA ALA A 642 -1.94 -28.91 -1.02
C ALA A 642 -2.73 -27.60 -1.24
N VAL A 643 -2.10 -26.56 -1.80
CA VAL A 643 -2.73 -25.28 -2.14
C VAL A 643 -3.09 -25.18 -3.62
N ALA A 644 -2.18 -25.55 -4.52
CA ALA A 644 -2.39 -25.45 -5.96
C ALA A 644 -3.52 -26.36 -6.45
N ALA A 645 -3.64 -27.57 -5.88
CA ALA A 645 -4.70 -28.51 -6.24
C ALA A 645 -6.11 -27.91 -6.01
N PRO A 646 -6.52 -27.51 -4.78
CA PRO A 646 -7.85 -26.95 -4.58
C PRO A 646 -8.07 -25.64 -5.34
N LEU A 647 -7.04 -24.82 -5.59
CA LEU A 647 -7.17 -23.61 -6.41
C LEU A 647 -7.63 -23.91 -7.84
N HIS A 648 -7.10 -24.97 -8.46
CA HIS A 648 -7.56 -25.41 -9.78
C HIS A 648 -9.02 -25.88 -9.76
N THR A 649 -9.45 -26.54 -8.68
CA THR A 649 -10.85 -26.93 -8.51
C THR A 649 -11.75 -25.70 -8.32
N VAL A 650 -11.36 -24.72 -7.50
CA VAL A 650 -12.10 -23.46 -7.33
C VAL A 650 -12.23 -22.74 -8.68
N ALA A 651 -11.14 -22.65 -9.45
CA ALA A 651 -11.16 -22.03 -10.78
C ALA A 651 -12.13 -22.74 -11.73
N ALA A 652 -12.08 -24.08 -11.80
CA ALA A 652 -13.00 -24.88 -12.62
C ALA A 652 -14.47 -24.68 -12.20
N THR A 653 -14.76 -24.68 -10.90
CA THR A 653 -16.13 -24.44 -10.38
C THR A 653 -16.61 -23.02 -10.70
N ALA A 654 -15.77 -22.01 -10.51
CA ALA A 654 -16.09 -20.62 -10.83
C ALA A 654 -16.35 -20.43 -12.34
N MET A 655 -15.51 -21.05 -13.19
CA MET A 655 -15.71 -21.05 -14.65
C MET A 655 -17.05 -21.66 -15.05
N VAL A 656 -17.43 -22.82 -14.49
CA VAL A 656 -18.74 -23.45 -14.78
C VAL A 656 -19.91 -22.55 -14.38
N ILE A 657 -19.83 -21.92 -13.19
CA ILE A 657 -20.85 -20.98 -12.69
C ILE A 657 -20.96 -19.75 -13.59
N LEU A 658 -19.84 -19.15 -13.98
CA LEU A 658 -19.81 -17.98 -14.86
C LEU A 658 -20.28 -18.31 -16.29
N ALA A 659 -19.96 -19.50 -16.80
CA ALA A 659 -20.48 -19.98 -18.08
C ALA A 659 -22.02 -20.14 -18.03
N ALA A 660 -22.57 -20.66 -16.93
CA ALA A 660 -24.02 -20.75 -16.77
C ALA A 660 -24.68 -19.37 -16.75
N PHE A 661 -24.07 -18.37 -16.10
CA PHE A 661 -24.54 -16.98 -16.12
C PHE A 661 -24.50 -16.36 -17.53
N ALA A 662 -23.46 -16.67 -18.30
CA ALA A 662 -23.24 -16.15 -19.65
C ALA A 662 -24.14 -16.80 -20.73
N LEU A 663 -24.61 -18.02 -20.47
CA LEU A 663 -25.36 -18.85 -21.43
C LEU A 663 -26.60 -18.16 -22.04
N PRO A 664 -27.44 -17.41 -21.31
CA PRO A 664 -28.60 -16.75 -21.91
C PRO A 664 -28.19 -15.59 -22.82
N GLY A 665 -27.12 -14.87 -22.48
CA GLY A 665 -26.55 -13.83 -23.33
C GLY A 665 -26.05 -14.39 -24.66
N TRP A 666 -25.39 -15.55 -24.61
CA TRP A 666 -25.00 -16.31 -25.79
C TRP A 666 -26.24 -16.74 -26.60
N ALA A 667 -27.26 -17.31 -25.96
CA ALA A 667 -28.47 -17.83 -26.63
C ALA A 667 -29.28 -16.74 -27.36
N ILE A 668 -29.30 -15.53 -26.82
CA ILE A 668 -29.94 -14.36 -27.44
C ILE A 668 -29.23 -14.00 -28.76
N VAL A 669 -27.89 -13.98 -28.78
CA VAL A 669 -27.11 -13.61 -29.98
C VAL A 669 -27.05 -14.76 -30.98
N ALA A 670 -27.08 -16.01 -30.52
CA ALA A 670 -27.18 -17.20 -31.35
C ALA A 670 -28.59 -17.45 -31.91
N GLU A 671 -29.49 -16.46 -31.84
CA GLU A 671 -30.88 -16.52 -32.32
C GLU A 671 -31.70 -17.72 -31.78
N THR A 672 -31.33 -18.22 -30.60
CA THR A 672 -31.98 -19.35 -29.92
C THR A 672 -32.39 -18.98 -28.48
N PRO A 673 -33.13 -17.87 -28.28
CA PRO A 673 -33.40 -17.35 -26.95
C PRO A 673 -34.22 -18.33 -26.11
N PHE A 674 -33.82 -18.51 -24.85
CA PHE A 674 -34.58 -19.34 -23.93
C PHE A 674 -35.86 -18.63 -23.46
N PRO A 675 -36.92 -19.39 -23.12
CA PRO A 675 -38.09 -18.83 -22.43
C PRO A 675 -37.72 -18.38 -21.00
N GLU A 676 -38.48 -17.44 -20.43
CA GLU A 676 -38.37 -17.13 -19.00
C GLU A 676 -38.68 -18.38 -18.14
N PRO A 677 -37.99 -18.60 -17.02
CA PRO A 677 -36.93 -17.76 -16.41
C PRO A 677 -35.51 -18.04 -16.93
N TRP A 678 -35.34 -19.02 -17.83
CA TRP A 678 -34.04 -19.46 -18.34
C TRP A 678 -33.31 -18.39 -19.15
N ARG A 679 -34.04 -17.35 -19.58
CA ARG A 679 -33.48 -16.15 -20.22
C ARG A 679 -32.67 -15.27 -19.26
N SER A 680 -32.89 -15.39 -17.95
CA SER A 680 -32.15 -14.63 -16.94
C SER A 680 -30.82 -15.30 -16.60
N GLY A 681 -29.71 -14.61 -16.90
CA GLY A 681 -28.37 -15.06 -16.48
C GLY A 681 -28.25 -15.19 -14.97
N VAL A 682 -28.89 -14.29 -14.21
CA VAL A 682 -28.91 -14.32 -12.74
C VAL A 682 -29.65 -15.56 -12.23
N PHE A 683 -30.73 -15.98 -12.91
CA PHE A 683 -31.45 -17.21 -12.58
C PHE A 683 -30.55 -18.44 -12.73
N LEU A 684 -29.84 -18.56 -13.86
CA LEU A 684 -28.91 -19.66 -14.08
C LEU A 684 -27.72 -19.64 -13.12
N LEU A 685 -27.16 -18.47 -12.81
CA LEU A 685 -26.11 -18.32 -11.79
C LEU A 685 -26.56 -18.89 -10.44
N ALA A 686 -27.74 -18.46 -9.97
CA ALA A 686 -28.32 -18.90 -8.71
C ALA A 686 -28.56 -20.41 -8.74
N LEU A 687 -29.23 -20.91 -9.78
CA LEU A 687 -29.60 -22.32 -9.91
C LEU A 687 -28.37 -23.22 -9.98
N THR A 688 -27.38 -22.89 -10.81
CA THR A 688 -26.14 -23.67 -10.96
C THR A 688 -25.34 -23.67 -9.67
N GLY A 689 -25.22 -22.52 -8.98
CA GLY A 689 -24.62 -22.44 -7.65
C GLY A 689 -25.32 -23.39 -6.66
N SER A 690 -26.64 -23.32 -6.59
CA SER A 690 -27.46 -24.14 -5.68
C SER A 690 -27.38 -25.64 -5.95
N VAL A 691 -27.33 -26.05 -7.22
CA VAL A 691 -27.19 -27.46 -7.62
C VAL A 691 -25.78 -27.97 -7.33
N LEU A 692 -24.74 -27.18 -7.61
CA LEU A 692 -23.35 -27.59 -7.38
C LEU A 692 -23.01 -27.80 -5.90
N VAL A 693 -23.72 -27.16 -4.97
CA VAL A 693 -23.61 -27.43 -3.52
C VAL A 693 -23.96 -28.89 -3.19
N ALA A 694 -24.89 -29.52 -3.92
CA ALA A 694 -25.31 -30.90 -3.67
C ALA A 694 -24.28 -31.94 -4.15
N VAL A 695 -23.46 -31.59 -5.15
CA VAL A 695 -22.54 -32.55 -5.80
C VAL A 695 -21.55 -33.15 -4.79
N PRO A 696 -20.80 -32.37 -3.98
CA PRO A 696 -19.84 -32.94 -3.03
C PRO A 696 -20.49 -33.60 -1.81
N ALA A 697 -21.81 -33.43 -1.63
CA ALA A 697 -22.59 -34.16 -0.62
C ALA A 697 -22.95 -35.57 -1.12
N ALA A 698 -23.26 -35.70 -2.42
CA ALA A 698 -23.55 -36.99 -3.06
C ALA A 698 -22.31 -37.90 -3.21
N PHE A 699 -21.10 -37.33 -3.21
CA PHE A 699 -19.84 -38.07 -3.35
C PHE A 699 -18.95 -37.95 -2.10
N PRO A 700 -19.28 -38.66 -0.99
CA PRO A 700 -18.55 -38.54 0.28
C PRO A 700 -17.09 -39.00 0.22
N ARG A 701 -16.72 -39.78 -0.80
CA ARG A 701 -15.34 -40.24 -1.05
C ARG A 701 -14.42 -39.14 -1.62
N MET A 702 -14.96 -37.98 -1.96
CA MET A 702 -14.18 -36.85 -2.48
C MET A 702 -13.25 -36.26 -1.40
N PRO A 703 -11.99 -35.90 -1.73
CA PRO A 703 -11.06 -35.28 -0.78
C PRO A 703 -11.67 -34.03 -0.11
N ARG A 704 -11.40 -33.86 1.19
CA ARG A 704 -11.94 -32.73 1.98
C ARG A 704 -11.66 -31.37 1.35
N THR A 705 -10.46 -31.19 0.78
CA THR A 705 -10.04 -29.97 0.08
C THR A 705 -10.85 -29.69 -1.17
N ASP A 706 -11.20 -30.72 -1.95
CA ASP A 706 -11.98 -30.56 -3.18
C ASP A 706 -13.45 -30.28 -2.85
N ARG A 707 -13.98 -30.91 -1.80
CA ARG A 707 -15.32 -30.60 -1.28
C ARG A 707 -15.43 -29.12 -0.90
N LEU A 708 -14.45 -28.60 -0.16
CA LEU A 708 -14.37 -27.17 0.17
C LEU A 708 -14.26 -26.29 -1.08
N ALA A 709 -13.38 -26.66 -2.02
CA ALA A 709 -13.13 -25.92 -3.25
C ALA A 709 -14.35 -25.80 -4.17
N ILE A 710 -15.26 -26.79 -4.13
CA ILE A 710 -16.52 -26.74 -4.89
C ILE A 710 -17.60 -26.02 -4.07
N VAL A 711 -17.83 -26.42 -2.82
CA VAL A 711 -18.98 -25.96 -2.03
C VAL A 711 -18.91 -24.45 -1.74
N VAL A 712 -17.74 -23.90 -1.43
CA VAL A 712 -17.60 -22.48 -1.07
C VAL A 712 -18.01 -21.53 -2.20
N PRO A 713 -17.43 -21.61 -3.42
CA PRO A 713 -17.86 -20.75 -4.53
C PRO A 713 -19.31 -21.02 -4.96
N SER A 714 -19.78 -22.28 -4.88
CA SER A 714 -21.17 -22.63 -5.20
C SER A 714 -22.17 -22.04 -4.21
N PHE A 715 -21.86 -22.04 -2.91
CA PHE A 715 -22.68 -21.37 -1.89
C PHE A 715 -22.76 -19.87 -2.13
N ALA A 716 -21.63 -19.22 -2.43
CA ALA A 716 -21.58 -17.79 -2.73
C ALA A 716 -22.40 -17.44 -3.98
N ALA A 717 -22.29 -18.24 -5.05
CA ALA A 717 -23.05 -18.04 -6.29
C ALA A 717 -24.55 -18.29 -6.09
N GLY A 718 -24.93 -19.36 -5.39
CA GLY A 718 -26.34 -19.67 -5.10
C GLY A 718 -27.00 -18.56 -4.28
N LEU A 719 -26.40 -18.19 -3.15
CA LEU A 719 -26.95 -17.14 -2.28
C LEU A 719 -26.93 -15.76 -2.97
N GLY A 720 -25.80 -15.39 -3.56
CA GLY A 720 -25.64 -14.11 -4.27
C GLY A 720 -26.61 -13.98 -5.45
N GLY A 721 -26.77 -15.06 -6.22
CA GLY A 721 -27.75 -15.13 -7.30
C GLY A 721 -29.20 -14.99 -6.80
N SER A 722 -29.56 -15.64 -5.70
CA SER A 722 -30.90 -15.49 -5.08
C SER A 722 -31.16 -14.06 -4.57
N ILE A 723 -30.16 -13.41 -3.98
CA ILE A 723 -30.27 -12.00 -3.55
C ILE A 723 -30.48 -11.09 -4.76
N LEU A 724 -29.69 -11.29 -5.83
CA LEU A 724 -29.82 -10.51 -7.06
C LEU A 724 -31.17 -10.73 -7.73
N LEU A 725 -31.68 -11.96 -7.79
CA LEU A 725 -33.02 -12.27 -8.30
C LEU A 725 -34.11 -11.51 -7.53
N ALA A 726 -34.01 -11.44 -6.20
CA ALA A 726 -34.97 -10.72 -5.38
C ALA A 726 -34.97 -9.19 -5.61
N ALA A 727 -33.92 -8.64 -6.22
CA ALA A 727 -33.84 -7.23 -6.62
C ALA A 727 -34.38 -6.98 -8.04
N MET A 728 -34.64 -8.02 -8.82
CA MET A 728 -35.20 -7.95 -10.17
C MET A 728 -36.74 -7.96 -10.13
N PRO A 729 -37.42 -7.53 -11.20
CA PRO A 729 -38.86 -7.74 -11.33
C PRO A 729 -39.24 -9.22 -11.17
N PRO A 730 -40.38 -9.54 -10.52
CA PRO A 730 -40.80 -10.91 -10.27
C PRO A 730 -40.95 -11.69 -11.57
N MET A 731 -40.44 -12.92 -11.60
CA MET A 731 -40.44 -13.79 -12.77
C MET A 731 -40.85 -15.21 -12.37
N PRO A 732 -41.44 -16.01 -13.28
CA PRO A 732 -41.89 -17.35 -12.93
C PRO A 732 -40.73 -18.19 -12.40
N LEU A 733 -40.94 -18.88 -11.28
CA LEU A 733 -39.99 -19.81 -10.66
C LEU A 733 -38.73 -19.18 -10.05
N ASP A 734 -38.66 -17.86 -9.86
CA ASP A 734 -37.54 -17.15 -9.19
C ASP A 734 -37.18 -17.68 -7.78
N TRP A 735 -38.14 -18.31 -7.10
CA TRP A 735 -37.96 -18.97 -5.80
C TRP A 735 -37.21 -20.32 -5.87
N ILE A 736 -37.16 -20.98 -7.04
CA ILE A 736 -36.56 -22.32 -7.18
C ILE A 736 -35.08 -22.35 -6.77
N PRO A 737 -34.20 -21.44 -7.24
CA PRO A 737 -32.78 -21.48 -6.88
C PRO A 737 -32.55 -21.41 -5.37
N ALA A 738 -33.31 -20.57 -4.66
CA ALA A 738 -33.25 -20.44 -3.22
C ALA A 738 -33.76 -21.72 -2.52
N ALA A 739 -34.86 -22.32 -3.01
CA ALA A 739 -35.38 -23.58 -2.46
C ALA A 739 -34.42 -24.76 -2.68
N VAL A 740 -33.79 -24.86 -3.86
CA VAL A 740 -32.74 -25.86 -4.14
C VAL A 740 -31.54 -25.66 -3.21
N LEU A 741 -31.16 -24.41 -2.92
CA LEU A 741 -30.07 -24.10 -1.99
C LEU A 741 -30.37 -24.51 -0.55
N VAL A 742 -31.64 -24.37 -0.12
CA VAL A 742 -32.10 -24.87 1.19
C VAL A 742 -31.94 -26.38 1.25
N GLY A 743 -32.41 -27.11 0.23
CA GLY A 743 -32.30 -28.56 0.17
C GLY A 743 -30.86 -29.06 0.11
N SER A 744 -30.02 -28.46 -0.74
CA SER A 744 -28.61 -28.85 -0.90
C SER A 744 -27.76 -28.42 0.30
N GLY A 745 -28.02 -27.25 0.87
CA GLY A 745 -27.35 -26.74 2.07
C GLY A 745 -27.70 -27.53 3.34
N ALA A 746 -28.92 -28.07 3.44
CA ALA A 746 -29.34 -28.86 4.60
C ALA A 746 -28.48 -30.12 4.81
N ALA A 747 -27.99 -30.74 3.74
CA ALA A 747 -27.07 -31.89 3.80
C ALA A 747 -25.75 -31.56 4.52
N TRP A 748 -25.38 -30.28 4.61
CA TRP A 748 -24.13 -29.81 5.20
C TRP A 748 -24.24 -29.33 6.65
N ILE A 749 -25.46 -29.16 7.19
CA ILE A 749 -25.68 -28.71 8.58
C ILE A 749 -25.13 -29.72 9.59
N ARG A 750 -25.07 -31.01 9.23
CA ARG A 750 -24.49 -32.09 10.05
C ARG A 750 -23.12 -32.56 9.56
N SER A 751 -22.44 -31.75 8.75
CA SER A 751 -21.11 -32.10 8.24
C SER A 751 -20.05 -32.03 9.34
N ASP A 752 -19.08 -32.95 9.28
CA ASP A 752 -17.86 -32.90 10.11
C ASP A 752 -16.91 -31.76 9.69
N LEU A 753 -17.15 -31.15 8.52
CA LEU A 753 -16.36 -30.02 8.02
C LEU A 753 -16.87 -28.71 8.64
N MET A 754 -16.28 -28.33 9.78
CA MET A 754 -16.64 -27.13 10.57
C MET A 754 -16.92 -25.89 9.70
N PRO A 755 -16.05 -25.48 8.75
CA PRO A 755 -16.29 -24.27 7.97
C PRO A 755 -17.54 -24.35 7.10
N ILE A 756 -17.80 -25.52 6.50
CA ILE A 756 -18.98 -25.73 5.66
C ILE A 756 -20.23 -25.79 6.53
N ARG A 757 -20.14 -26.42 7.70
CA ARG A 757 -21.26 -26.48 8.66
C ARG A 757 -21.70 -25.09 9.09
N HIS A 758 -20.77 -24.23 9.49
CA HIS A 758 -21.09 -22.86 9.90
C HIS A 758 -21.63 -22.03 8.73
N ALA A 759 -21.05 -22.18 7.54
CA ALA A 759 -21.55 -21.52 6.33
C ALA A 759 -22.98 -21.99 5.99
N ALA A 760 -23.24 -23.30 5.99
CA ALA A 760 -24.56 -23.85 5.74
C ALA A 760 -25.58 -23.37 6.79
N ALA A 761 -25.18 -23.31 8.07
CA ALA A 761 -26.05 -22.82 9.13
C ALA A 761 -26.44 -21.34 8.97
N ALA A 762 -25.56 -20.51 8.39
CA ALA A 762 -25.87 -19.12 8.08
C ALA A 762 -26.66 -18.95 6.77
N ILE A 763 -26.32 -19.73 5.74
CA ILE A 763 -26.88 -19.57 4.38
C ILE A 763 -28.29 -20.16 4.28
N VAL A 764 -28.54 -21.32 4.88
CA VAL A 764 -29.82 -22.03 4.73
C VAL A 764 -31.02 -21.18 5.20
N PRO A 765 -31.03 -20.56 6.40
CA PRO A 765 -32.16 -19.71 6.82
C PRO A 765 -32.38 -18.51 5.91
N VAL A 766 -31.31 -17.86 5.44
CA VAL A 766 -31.40 -16.73 4.51
C VAL A 766 -32.02 -17.17 3.17
N SER A 767 -31.59 -18.32 2.64
CA SER A 767 -32.18 -18.91 1.43
C SER A 767 -33.64 -19.34 1.63
N MET A 768 -34.03 -19.80 2.82
CA MET A 768 -35.44 -20.03 3.15
C MET A 768 -36.24 -18.73 3.06
N GLY A 769 -35.69 -17.62 3.56
CA GLY A 769 -36.29 -16.29 3.45
C GLY A 769 -36.56 -15.88 2.02
N PHE A 770 -35.57 -16.00 1.13
CA PHE A 770 -35.72 -15.68 -0.30
C PHE A 770 -36.67 -16.63 -1.03
N ALA A 771 -36.62 -17.94 -0.73
CA ALA A 771 -37.55 -18.91 -1.29
C ALA A 771 -39.00 -18.61 -0.86
N GLY A 772 -39.22 -18.30 0.42
CA GLY A 772 -40.53 -17.92 0.95
C GLY A 772 -41.06 -16.62 0.34
N ALA A 773 -40.19 -15.60 0.22
CA ALA A 773 -40.53 -14.34 -0.42
C ALA A 773 -40.97 -14.54 -1.88
N GLY A 774 -40.14 -15.25 -2.67
CA GLY A 774 -40.42 -15.54 -4.08
C GLY A 774 -41.68 -16.39 -4.28
N LEU A 775 -41.94 -17.36 -3.40
CA LEU A 775 -43.14 -18.18 -3.46
C LEU A 775 -44.41 -17.35 -3.23
N MET A 776 -44.36 -16.41 -2.27
CA MET A 776 -45.49 -15.53 -2.00
C MET A 776 -45.67 -14.43 -3.04
N THR A 777 -44.60 -13.96 -3.69
CA THR A 777 -44.76 -13.06 -4.85
C THR A 777 -45.33 -13.78 -6.07
N ALA A 778 -45.02 -15.06 -6.25
CA ALA A 778 -45.52 -15.85 -7.38
C ALA A 778 -46.96 -16.34 -7.22
N TYR A 779 -47.37 -16.74 -6.01
CA TYR A 779 -48.67 -17.39 -5.77
C TYR A 779 -49.51 -16.76 -4.66
N GLY A 780 -48.95 -15.81 -3.91
CA GLY A 780 -49.61 -15.15 -2.79
C GLY A 780 -50.34 -13.86 -3.18
N PRO A 781 -50.93 -13.18 -2.19
CA PRO A 781 -51.55 -11.87 -2.39
C PRO A 781 -50.50 -10.80 -2.74
N THR A 782 -50.94 -9.69 -3.34
CA THR A 782 -50.10 -8.51 -3.60
C THR A 782 -49.40 -8.07 -2.31
N GLY A 783 -48.08 -7.85 -2.38
CA GLY A 783 -47.27 -7.58 -1.18
C GLY A 783 -46.76 -8.81 -0.42
N GLY A 784 -47.01 -10.03 -0.92
CA GLY A 784 -46.76 -11.27 -0.20
C GLY A 784 -45.32 -11.58 0.22
N ALA A 785 -44.31 -10.88 -0.32
CA ALA A 785 -42.90 -11.12 0.00
C ALA A 785 -42.61 -11.07 1.51
N GLY A 786 -43.19 -10.09 2.22
CA GLY A 786 -43.02 -9.94 3.67
C GLY A 786 -43.60 -11.13 4.45
N TYR A 787 -44.78 -11.63 4.05
CA TYR A 787 -45.39 -12.83 4.64
C TYR A 787 -44.51 -14.07 4.41
N GLY A 788 -43.95 -14.19 3.21
CA GLY A 788 -43.07 -15.29 2.84
C GLY A 788 -41.80 -15.34 3.67
N MET A 789 -41.15 -14.18 3.87
CA MET A 789 -39.97 -14.07 4.72
C MET A 789 -40.28 -14.36 6.19
N ALA A 790 -41.41 -13.84 6.71
CA ALA A 790 -41.83 -14.09 8.08
C ALA A 790 -42.12 -15.58 8.33
N ALA A 791 -42.85 -16.23 7.42
CA ALA A 791 -43.14 -17.66 7.49
C ALA A 791 -41.86 -18.51 7.40
N ALA A 792 -40.91 -18.11 6.54
CA ALA A 792 -39.62 -18.76 6.43
C ALA A 792 -38.76 -18.61 7.71
N ALA A 793 -38.75 -17.44 8.33
CA ALA A 793 -38.05 -17.22 9.60
C ALA A 793 -38.64 -18.09 10.72
N LEU A 794 -39.97 -18.18 10.80
CA LEU A 794 -40.66 -19.08 11.73
C LEU A 794 -40.31 -20.55 11.45
N LEU A 795 -40.40 -20.99 10.20
CA LEU A 795 -40.06 -22.36 9.82
C LEU A 795 -38.60 -22.69 10.15
N ALA A 796 -37.67 -21.77 9.89
CA ALA A 796 -36.26 -21.94 10.22
C ALA A 796 -36.00 -21.98 11.74
N ALA A 797 -36.74 -21.21 12.53
CA ALA A 797 -36.68 -21.26 14.00
C ALA A 797 -37.19 -22.60 14.55
N VAL A 798 -38.28 -23.14 13.99
CA VAL A 798 -38.80 -24.47 14.34
C VAL A 798 -37.81 -25.56 13.93
N LEU A 799 -37.27 -25.48 12.72
CA LEU A 799 -36.33 -26.47 12.19
C LEU A 799 -35.02 -26.51 12.98
N ALA A 800 -34.61 -25.38 13.57
CA ALA A 800 -33.44 -25.29 14.43
C ALA A 800 -33.47 -26.32 15.57
N LEU A 801 -34.66 -26.56 16.15
CA LEU A 801 -34.85 -27.48 17.28
C LEU A 801 -34.58 -28.95 16.92
N VAL A 802 -34.58 -29.29 15.62
CA VAL A 802 -34.47 -30.69 15.14
C VAL A 802 -33.20 -30.91 14.32
N VAL A 803 -32.81 -29.93 13.50
CA VAL A 803 -31.78 -30.10 12.47
C VAL A 803 -30.39 -29.63 12.94
N VAL A 804 -30.34 -28.56 13.75
CA VAL A 804 -29.08 -27.94 14.15
C VAL A 804 -28.42 -28.78 15.26
N PRO A 805 -27.15 -29.18 15.09
CA PRO A 805 -26.41 -29.93 16.11
C PRO A 805 -26.11 -29.03 17.33
N HIS A 806 -25.94 -29.65 18.51
CA HIS A 806 -25.64 -29.00 19.80
C HIS A 806 -24.22 -28.41 19.83
N ASP A 807 -23.98 -27.40 19.00
CA ASP A 807 -22.72 -26.70 18.82
C ASP A 807 -22.97 -25.20 18.84
N GLN A 808 -22.33 -24.51 19.78
CA GLN A 808 -22.65 -23.12 20.08
C GLN A 808 -22.44 -22.19 18.88
N THR A 809 -21.35 -22.34 18.12
CA THR A 809 -21.09 -21.49 16.94
C THR A 809 -22.10 -21.72 15.82
N THR A 810 -22.55 -22.96 15.62
CA THR A 810 -23.61 -23.29 14.66
C THR A 810 -24.96 -22.74 15.11
N HIS A 811 -25.28 -22.78 16.42
CA HIS A 811 -26.47 -22.14 17.00
C HIS A 811 -26.48 -20.63 16.74
N TRP A 812 -25.37 -19.94 17.01
CA TRP A 812 -25.24 -18.49 16.77
C TRP A 812 -25.36 -18.14 15.28
N ALA A 813 -24.73 -18.91 14.39
CA ALA A 813 -24.80 -18.69 12.95
C ALA A 813 -26.24 -18.83 12.43
N TRP A 814 -26.94 -19.91 12.84
CA TRP A 814 -28.33 -20.15 12.47
C TRP A 814 -29.27 -19.07 13.04
N SER A 815 -29.16 -18.79 14.34
CA SER A 815 -30.02 -17.84 15.04
C SER A 815 -29.82 -16.41 14.51
N GLY A 816 -28.58 -16.03 14.21
CA GLY A 816 -28.27 -14.74 13.59
C GLY A 816 -28.87 -14.62 12.19
N ALA A 817 -28.80 -15.69 11.38
CA ALA A 817 -29.41 -15.73 10.05
C ALA A 817 -30.94 -15.67 10.10
N VAL A 818 -31.59 -16.40 11.03
CA VAL A 818 -33.04 -16.30 11.24
C VAL A 818 -33.43 -14.89 11.69
N GLY A 819 -32.66 -14.29 12.61
CA GLY A 819 -32.87 -12.91 13.07
C GLY A 819 -32.75 -11.89 11.94
N LEU A 820 -31.78 -12.09 11.02
CA LEU A 820 -31.63 -11.26 9.83
C LEU A 820 -32.85 -11.35 8.90
N VAL A 821 -33.33 -12.57 8.61
CA VAL A 821 -34.54 -12.76 7.78
C VAL A 821 -35.77 -12.13 8.44
N ALA A 822 -35.94 -12.32 9.75
CA ALA A 822 -37.02 -11.70 10.51
C ALA A 822 -36.95 -10.16 10.49
N LEU A 823 -35.75 -9.59 10.59
CA LEU A 823 -35.54 -8.14 10.50
C LEU A 823 -35.86 -7.59 9.11
N ILE A 824 -35.45 -8.28 8.03
CA ILE A 824 -35.77 -7.88 6.66
C ILE A 824 -37.28 -7.95 6.43
N ALA A 825 -37.95 -9.01 6.92
CA ALA A 825 -39.41 -9.12 6.88
C ALA A 825 -40.08 -7.93 7.59
N LEU A 826 -39.59 -7.53 8.77
CA LEU A 826 -40.10 -6.37 9.50
C LEU A 826 -39.84 -5.04 8.77
N ILE A 827 -38.66 -4.84 8.18
CA ILE A 827 -38.36 -3.63 7.41
C ILE A 827 -39.28 -3.53 6.19
N SER A 828 -39.64 -4.67 5.58
CA SER A 828 -40.52 -4.68 4.40
C SER A 828 -41.91 -4.08 4.66
N THR A 829 -42.37 -4.03 5.92
CA THR A 829 -43.65 -3.44 6.30
C THR A 829 -43.57 -1.93 6.60
N MET A 830 -42.36 -1.39 6.77
CA MET A 830 -42.13 0.02 7.15
C MET A 830 -41.90 0.93 5.93
N VAL A 831 -41.64 0.37 4.75
CA VAL A 831 -41.42 1.14 3.52
C VAL A 831 -42.79 1.46 2.90
N PRO A 832 -43.19 2.74 2.78
CA PRO A 832 -44.46 3.11 2.16
C PRO A 832 -44.46 2.66 0.69
N ARG A 833 -45.12 1.53 0.41
CA ARG A 833 -45.39 1.04 -0.93
C ARG A 833 -46.88 0.80 -1.02
N THR A 834 -47.45 1.04 -2.20
CA THR A 834 -48.88 0.83 -2.49
C THR A 834 -49.33 -0.61 -2.23
N ASP A 835 -48.39 -1.56 -2.20
CA ASP A 835 -48.62 -3.00 -2.04
C ASP A 835 -47.83 -3.59 -0.85
N ALA A 836 -47.61 -2.85 0.24
CA ALA A 836 -46.88 -3.37 1.41
C ALA A 836 -47.70 -4.46 2.15
N ALA A 837 -47.00 -5.45 2.72
CA ALA A 837 -47.61 -6.45 3.59
C ALA A 837 -48.21 -5.79 4.85
N GLU A 838 -49.40 -6.24 5.26
CA GLU A 838 -50.07 -5.81 6.48
C GLU A 838 -49.13 -6.07 7.68
N PRO A 839 -48.63 -5.01 8.37
CA PRO A 839 -47.60 -5.16 9.38
C PRO A 839 -48.01 -6.09 10.53
N TRP A 840 -49.30 -6.17 10.83
CA TRP A 840 -49.80 -7.01 11.92
C TRP A 840 -49.63 -8.50 11.66
N ILE A 841 -49.83 -8.97 10.42
CA ILE A 841 -49.66 -10.39 10.04
C ILE A 841 -48.18 -10.76 10.14
N VAL A 842 -47.29 -9.91 9.61
CA VAL A 842 -45.84 -10.14 9.68
C VAL A 842 -45.37 -10.22 11.13
N LEU A 843 -45.80 -9.28 11.98
CA LEU A 843 -45.48 -9.28 13.41
C LEU A 843 -46.06 -10.51 14.13
N LEU A 844 -47.26 -10.95 13.76
CA LEU A 844 -47.90 -12.14 14.34
C LEU A 844 -47.10 -13.40 14.05
N VAL A 845 -46.70 -13.59 12.79
CA VAL A 845 -45.92 -14.75 12.34
C VAL A 845 -44.51 -14.75 12.96
N LEU A 846 -43.91 -13.58 13.14
CA LEU A 846 -42.59 -13.44 13.78
C LEU A 846 -42.63 -13.58 15.30
N ALA A 847 -43.77 -13.36 15.96
CA ALA A 847 -43.88 -13.39 17.42
C ALA A 847 -43.28 -14.67 18.07
N PRO A 848 -43.55 -15.90 17.59
CA PRO A 848 -42.93 -17.10 18.16
C PRO A 848 -41.42 -17.28 17.88
N VAL A 849 -40.81 -16.54 16.95
CA VAL A 849 -39.40 -16.75 16.56
C VAL A 849 -38.40 -16.57 17.72
N PRO A 850 -38.44 -15.49 18.51
CA PRO A 850 -37.46 -15.27 19.58
C PRO A 850 -37.50 -16.32 20.69
N ILE A 851 -38.69 -16.78 21.09
CA ILE A 851 -38.83 -17.84 22.10
C ILE A 851 -38.34 -19.20 21.59
N LEU A 852 -38.56 -19.51 20.31
CA LEU A 852 -38.04 -20.73 19.68
C LEU A 852 -36.50 -20.72 19.59
N ILE A 853 -35.91 -19.57 19.23
CA ILE A 853 -34.45 -19.41 19.23
C ILE A 853 -33.88 -19.53 20.65
N ALA A 854 -34.51 -18.87 21.64
CA ALA A 854 -34.08 -18.96 23.04
C ALA A 854 -34.13 -20.40 23.58
N ALA A 855 -35.04 -21.23 23.07
CA ALA A 855 -35.17 -22.63 23.48
C ALA A 855 -33.98 -23.51 23.03
N LEU A 856 -33.16 -23.06 22.07
CA LEU A 856 -31.97 -23.80 21.62
C LEU A 856 -30.89 -23.93 22.70
N ASP A 857 -30.88 -23.02 23.68
CA ASP A 857 -29.90 -23.03 24.77
C ASP A 857 -30.51 -23.45 26.13
N GLY A 858 -31.65 -24.14 26.10
CA GLY A 858 -32.34 -24.67 27.28
C GLY A 858 -33.71 -24.02 27.52
N ASP A 859 -34.12 -23.89 28.79
CA ASP A 859 -35.42 -23.29 29.14
C ASP A 859 -35.45 -21.79 28.77
N PRO A 860 -36.28 -21.36 27.80
CA PRO A 860 -36.31 -19.98 27.30
C PRO A 860 -36.94 -18.97 28.28
N ILE A 861 -37.57 -19.44 29.37
CA ILE A 861 -38.26 -18.60 30.36
C ILE A 861 -37.54 -18.67 31.71
N GLY A 862 -37.24 -19.88 32.21
CA GLY A 862 -36.65 -20.12 33.52
C GLY A 862 -35.14 -20.42 33.51
N GLY A 863 -34.52 -20.60 32.34
CA GLY A 863 -33.13 -21.04 32.21
C GLY A 863 -32.08 -20.01 32.61
N ALA A 864 -30.81 -20.44 32.70
CA ALA A 864 -29.67 -19.58 33.05
C ALA A 864 -28.99 -18.92 31.84
N SER A 865 -29.27 -19.38 30.62
CA SER A 865 -28.66 -18.84 29.39
C SER A 865 -29.02 -17.37 29.16
N PRO A 866 -28.08 -16.51 28.70
CA PRO A 866 -28.38 -15.13 28.33
C PRO A 866 -29.40 -15.03 27.18
N THR A 867 -29.52 -16.06 26.32
CA THR A 867 -30.49 -16.08 25.22
C THR A 867 -31.94 -16.16 25.67
N ARG A 868 -32.21 -16.53 26.94
CA ARG A 868 -33.55 -16.38 27.55
C ARG A 868 -34.08 -14.95 27.46
N HIS A 869 -33.20 -13.95 27.40
CA HIS A 869 -33.63 -12.56 27.30
C HIS A 869 -34.23 -12.23 25.92
N LEU A 870 -33.92 -13.03 24.89
CA LEU A 870 -34.55 -12.92 23.57
C LEU A 870 -36.04 -13.33 23.61
N SER A 871 -36.45 -14.24 24.49
CA SER A 871 -37.85 -14.68 24.56
C SER A 871 -38.82 -13.56 24.93
N TRP A 872 -38.35 -12.50 25.60
CA TRP A 872 -39.16 -11.30 25.86
C TRP A 872 -39.55 -10.56 24.58
N LEU A 873 -38.78 -10.69 23.50
CA LEU A 873 -39.10 -10.08 22.22
C LEU A 873 -40.37 -10.71 21.60
N THR A 874 -40.70 -11.97 21.92
CA THR A 874 -41.97 -12.59 21.53
C THR A 874 -43.17 -11.80 22.03
N LEU A 875 -43.11 -11.33 23.28
CA LEU A 875 -44.18 -10.50 23.85
C LEU A 875 -44.26 -9.15 23.13
N VAL A 876 -43.12 -8.53 22.84
CA VAL A 876 -43.06 -7.24 22.13
C VAL A 876 -43.65 -7.35 20.73
N LEU A 877 -43.29 -8.39 19.98
CA LEU A 877 -43.81 -8.64 18.62
C LEU A 877 -45.31 -8.97 18.63
N ALA A 878 -45.78 -9.77 19.60
CA ALA A 878 -47.20 -10.08 19.75
C ALA A 878 -48.04 -8.84 20.10
N ILE A 879 -47.53 -8.00 21.03
CA ILE A 879 -48.16 -6.71 21.35
C ILE A 879 -48.15 -5.79 20.12
N GLY A 880 -47.01 -5.68 19.44
CA GLY A 880 -46.88 -4.90 18.22
C GLY A 880 -47.83 -5.34 17.10
N SER A 881 -48.06 -6.65 16.95
CA SER A 881 -49.02 -7.21 16.00
C SER A 881 -50.44 -6.72 16.28
N VAL A 882 -50.90 -6.84 17.54
CA VAL A 882 -52.22 -6.35 17.94
C VAL A 882 -52.35 -4.84 17.68
N TRP A 883 -51.29 -4.06 17.94
CA TRP A 883 -51.30 -2.61 17.69
C TRP A 883 -51.36 -2.24 16.23
N ALA A 884 -50.54 -2.90 15.40
CA ALA A 884 -50.59 -2.70 13.96
C ALA A 884 -51.99 -2.99 13.41
N TRP A 885 -52.64 -4.05 13.90
CA TRP A 885 -53.99 -4.42 13.50
C TRP A 885 -55.02 -3.35 13.91
N ILE A 886 -54.96 -2.87 15.15
CA ILE A 886 -55.84 -1.80 15.64
C ILE A 886 -55.65 -0.50 14.84
N GLY A 887 -54.40 -0.17 14.49
CA GLY A 887 -54.06 1.01 13.68
C GLY A 887 -54.64 0.94 12.26
N GLU A 888 -54.57 -0.22 11.61
CA GLU A 888 -55.19 -0.42 10.29
C GLU A 888 -56.71 -0.28 10.31
N GLN A 889 -57.36 -0.63 11.43
CA GLN A 889 -58.81 -0.53 11.59
C GLN A 889 -59.29 0.90 11.94
N ASP A 890 -58.42 1.91 11.88
CA ASP A 890 -58.68 3.32 12.25
C ASP A 890 -59.38 3.47 13.62
N VAL A 891 -58.99 2.63 14.59
CA VAL A 891 -59.57 2.71 15.94
C VAL A 891 -59.03 3.95 16.64
N ARG A 892 -59.84 5.02 16.64
CA ARG A 892 -59.46 6.32 17.19
C ARG A 892 -59.42 6.38 18.71
N GLU A 893 -60.06 5.44 19.40
CA GLU A 893 -60.11 5.36 20.87
C GLU A 893 -59.28 4.18 21.39
N VAL A 894 -57.98 4.22 21.12
CA VAL A 894 -57.01 3.19 21.55
C VAL A 894 -57.06 2.94 23.07
N GLU A 895 -57.30 4.00 23.85
CA GLU A 895 -57.36 3.98 25.31
C GLU A 895 -58.42 3.02 25.88
N SER A 896 -59.54 2.86 25.17
CA SER A 896 -60.65 1.98 25.55
C SER A 896 -60.25 0.50 25.56
N TYR A 897 -59.21 0.13 24.80
CA TYR A 897 -58.68 -1.22 24.72
C TYR A 897 -57.41 -1.42 25.56
N THR A 898 -56.56 -0.40 25.69
CA THR A 898 -55.28 -0.49 26.43
C THR A 898 -55.44 -0.41 27.93
N LEU A 899 -56.21 0.58 28.43
CA LEU A 899 -56.24 0.91 29.84
C LEU A 899 -56.85 -0.20 30.70
N PRO A 900 -57.92 -0.91 30.27
CA PRO A 900 -58.42 -2.07 31.00
C PRO A 900 -57.39 -3.19 31.10
N LEU A 901 -56.68 -3.49 30.01
CA LEU A 901 -55.64 -4.52 29.97
C LEU A 901 -54.43 -4.14 30.84
N ALA A 902 -53.96 -2.90 30.74
CA ALA A 902 -52.91 -2.38 31.60
C ALA A 902 -53.31 -2.44 33.07
N GLY A 903 -54.56 -2.06 33.39
CA GLY A 903 -55.13 -2.17 34.73
C GLY A 903 -55.16 -3.61 35.25
N ALA A 904 -55.56 -4.57 34.42
CA ALA A 904 -55.54 -5.99 34.76
C ALA A 904 -54.11 -6.51 35.01
N LEU A 905 -53.13 -6.12 34.18
CA LEU A 905 -51.73 -6.49 34.35
C LEU A 905 -51.10 -5.84 35.61
N LEU A 906 -51.45 -4.58 35.91
CA LEU A 906 -51.06 -3.92 37.15
C LEU A 906 -51.65 -4.62 38.37
N ALA A 907 -52.93 -5.00 38.32
CA ALA A 907 -53.60 -5.74 39.39
C ALA A 907 -52.94 -7.12 39.60
N ALA A 908 -52.64 -7.85 38.53
CA ALA A 908 -51.93 -9.12 38.59
C ALA A 908 -50.52 -8.95 39.17
N GLY A 909 -49.75 -7.95 38.70
CA GLY A 909 -48.43 -7.62 39.24
C GLY A 909 -48.48 -7.27 40.74
N ALA A 910 -49.45 -6.47 41.16
CA ALA A 910 -49.68 -6.11 42.55
C ALA A 910 -50.04 -7.32 43.42
N LEU A 911 -50.92 -8.21 42.95
CA LEU A 911 -51.27 -9.46 43.65
C LEU A 911 -50.07 -10.41 43.79
N ILE A 912 -49.23 -10.52 42.76
CA ILE A 912 -48.00 -11.32 42.79
C ILE A 912 -47.00 -10.74 43.80
N MET A 913 -46.83 -9.42 43.80
CA MET A 913 -45.99 -8.72 44.78
C MET A 913 -46.55 -8.82 46.20
N TRP A 914 -47.87 -8.83 46.35
CA TRP A 914 -48.55 -8.95 47.63
C TRP A 914 -48.37 -10.35 48.25
N ARG A 915 -48.58 -11.41 47.46
CA ARG A 915 -48.55 -12.81 47.93
C ARG A 915 -47.15 -13.41 48.16
N ARG A 916 -46.08 -12.93 47.51
CA ARG A 916 -44.74 -13.57 47.58
C ARG A 916 -43.66 -12.59 48.06
N ALA A 917 -43.12 -12.80 49.26
CA ALA A 917 -41.94 -12.07 49.73
C ALA A 917 -40.72 -12.41 48.85
N SER A 918 -39.93 -11.41 48.46
CA SER A 918 -38.68 -11.63 47.70
C SER A 918 -37.53 -11.87 48.68
N VAL A 919 -36.90 -13.04 48.63
CA VAL A 919 -35.63 -13.30 49.29
C VAL A 919 -34.53 -12.83 48.32
N ASP A 920 -33.92 -11.69 48.63
CA ASP A 920 -32.80 -10.99 47.98
C ASP A 920 -32.59 -11.10 46.46
N GLY A 921 -32.76 -9.97 45.76
CA GLY A 921 -32.45 -9.78 44.34
C GLY A 921 -33.53 -9.06 43.54
N THR A 922 -33.20 -8.59 42.33
CA THR A 922 -34.19 -8.04 41.38
C THR A 922 -35.12 -9.16 40.91
N ALA A 923 -36.42 -9.05 41.20
CA ALA A 923 -37.41 -10.01 40.73
C ALA A 923 -37.77 -9.72 39.26
N ALA A 924 -36.94 -10.24 38.33
CA ALA A 924 -37.03 -9.96 36.89
C ALA A 924 -38.45 -10.21 36.33
N GLY A 925 -39.08 -11.33 36.69
CA GLY A 925 -40.44 -11.64 36.23
C GLY A 925 -41.52 -10.67 36.73
N ARG A 926 -41.43 -10.18 37.98
CA ARG A 926 -42.38 -9.19 38.51
C ARG A 926 -42.20 -7.82 37.86
N SER A 927 -40.94 -7.45 37.65
CA SER A 927 -40.57 -6.20 36.99
C SER A 927 -41.02 -6.21 35.53
N ALA A 928 -40.93 -7.35 34.85
CA ALA A 928 -41.42 -7.52 33.49
C ALA A 928 -42.95 -7.35 33.40
N VAL A 929 -43.74 -7.97 34.28
CA VAL A 929 -45.22 -7.81 34.28
C VAL A 929 -45.62 -6.34 34.45
N LEU A 930 -45.01 -5.62 35.39
CA LEU A 930 -45.30 -4.20 35.61
C LEU A 930 -44.78 -3.29 34.50
N ALA A 931 -43.62 -3.61 33.91
CA ALA A 931 -43.12 -2.90 32.73
C ALA A 931 -44.06 -3.10 31.54
N SER A 932 -44.55 -4.32 31.30
CA SER A 932 -45.53 -4.62 30.26
C SER A 932 -46.84 -3.88 30.49
N ALA A 933 -47.33 -3.85 31.73
CA ALA A 933 -48.54 -3.10 32.07
C ALA A 933 -48.40 -1.60 31.73
N ALA A 934 -47.25 -1.02 32.05
CA ALA A 934 -47.01 0.39 31.78
C ALA A 934 -46.71 0.68 30.28
N ALA A 935 -46.07 -0.25 29.57
CA ALA A 935 -45.88 -0.16 28.12
C ALA A 935 -47.23 -0.20 27.38
N VAL A 936 -48.12 -1.13 27.77
CA VAL A 936 -49.49 -1.24 27.22
C VAL A 936 -50.30 0.02 27.51
N ALA A 937 -50.14 0.64 28.68
CA ALA A 937 -50.84 1.87 29.03
C ALA A 937 -50.39 3.09 28.20
N VAL A 938 -49.10 3.20 27.87
CA VAL A 938 -48.50 4.44 27.36
C VAL A 938 -48.16 4.39 25.88
N LEU A 939 -47.48 3.34 25.40
CA LEU A 939 -46.95 3.30 24.03
C LEU A 939 -48.02 3.46 22.93
N PRO A 940 -49.22 2.86 23.04
CA PRO A 940 -50.23 2.98 22.00
C PRO A 940 -50.81 4.39 21.87
N SER A 941 -51.04 5.07 23.00
CA SER A 941 -51.46 6.47 23.01
C SER A 941 -50.34 7.40 22.53
N VAL A 942 -49.07 7.06 22.79
CA VAL A 942 -47.92 7.78 22.22
C VAL A 942 -47.85 7.59 20.69
N ALA A 943 -48.06 6.38 20.18
CA ALA A 943 -48.00 6.09 18.75
C ALA A 943 -49.09 6.82 17.95
N THR A 944 -50.29 6.96 18.52
CA THR A 944 -51.42 7.69 17.94
C THR A 944 -51.50 9.15 18.40
N ALA A 945 -50.40 9.68 18.97
CA ALA A 945 -50.34 11.06 19.43
C ALA A 945 -50.31 12.06 18.26
N GLY A 946 -49.95 11.60 17.05
CA GLY A 946 -49.94 12.42 15.84
C GLY A 946 -51.32 13.01 15.51
N ASP A 947 -52.38 12.25 15.75
CA ASP A 947 -53.74 12.56 15.27
C ASP A 947 -54.51 13.52 16.18
N SER A 948 -54.09 13.71 17.43
CA SER A 948 -54.84 14.47 18.43
C SER A 948 -53.95 15.26 19.38
N GLU A 949 -54.03 16.60 19.26
CA GLU A 949 -53.31 17.52 20.15
C GLU A 949 -53.75 17.37 21.61
N LEU A 950 -55.04 17.12 21.86
CA LEU A 950 -55.57 16.91 23.21
C LEU A 950 -55.00 15.65 23.86
N ARG A 951 -54.90 14.53 23.11
CA ARG A 951 -54.27 13.29 23.59
C ARG A 951 -52.82 13.55 24.02
N VAL A 952 -52.06 14.30 23.22
CA VAL A 952 -50.67 14.63 23.51
C VAL A 952 -50.57 15.45 24.79
N LEU A 953 -51.41 16.48 24.95
CA LEU A 953 -51.42 17.32 26.16
C LEU A 953 -51.79 16.51 27.42
N VAL A 954 -52.72 15.55 27.30
CA VAL A 954 -53.07 14.62 28.40
C VAL A 954 -51.89 13.70 28.72
N LEU A 955 -51.20 13.14 27.73
CA LEU A 955 -50.00 12.30 27.95
C LEU A 955 -48.84 13.09 28.55
N VAL A 956 -48.61 14.31 28.09
CA VAL A 956 -47.56 15.19 28.61
C VAL A 956 -47.85 15.58 30.05
N SER A 957 -49.09 15.98 30.36
CA SER A 957 -49.48 16.35 31.73
C SER A 957 -49.44 15.16 32.69
N SER A 958 -50.09 14.05 32.34
CA SER A 958 -50.09 12.82 33.16
C SER A 958 -48.69 12.21 33.30
N GLY A 959 -47.88 12.20 32.24
CA GLY A 959 -46.51 11.72 32.26
C GLY A 959 -45.59 12.60 33.12
N THR A 960 -45.75 13.93 33.07
CA THR A 960 -45.01 14.86 33.96
C THR A 960 -45.36 14.61 35.42
N VAL A 961 -46.65 14.39 35.74
CA VAL A 961 -47.10 14.02 37.08
C VAL A 961 -46.48 12.68 37.51
N ALA A 962 -46.43 11.68 36.63
CA ALA A 962 -45.82 10.39 36.92
C ALA A 962 -44.30 10.50 37.18
N VAL A 963 -43.58 11.32 36.42
CA VAL A 963 -42.15 11.61 36.66
C VAL A 963 -41.95 12.23 38.05
N LEU A 964 -42.72 13.26 38.38
CA LEU A 964 -42.62 13.95 39.68
C LEU A 964 -42.97 13.01 40.84
N ALA A 965 -44.09 12.29 40.75
CA ALA A 965 -44.53 11.32 41.75
C ALA A 965 -43.52 10.18 41.92
N GLY A 966 -42.91 9.72 40.82
CA GLY A 966 -41.94 8.63 40.80
C GLY A 966 -40.72 8.90 41.69
N PHE A 967 -40.26 10.15 41.79
CA PHE A 967 -39.13 10.50 42.67
C PHE A 967 -39.44 10.43 44.17
N PHE A 968 -40.72 10.46 44.56
CA PHE A 968 -41.15 10.23 45.94
C PHE A 968 -41.33 8.74 46.28
N LEU A 969 -41.29 7.85 45.29
CA LEU A 969 -41.37 6.40 45.48
C LEU A 969 -40.02 5.80 45.91
N PRO A 970 -40.02 4.70 46.67
CA PRO A 970 -38.79 3.97 47.01
C PRO A 970 -38.11 3.44 45.74
N GLU A 971 -36.77 3.36 45.75
CA GLU A 971 -36.01 2.83 44.60
C GLU A 971 -36.46 1.42 44.23
N ARG A 972 -36.73 0.60 45.25
CA ARG A 972 -37.25 -0.76 45.10
C ARG A 972 -38.34 -1.03 46.11
N PHE A 973 -39.39 -1.70 45.69
CA PHE A 973 -40.44 -2.23 46.56
C PHE A 973 -40.59 -3.71 46.28
N ARG A 974 -40.33 -4.57 47.28
CA ARG A 974 -40.41 -6.04 47.18
C ARG A 974 -39.68 -6.63 45.95
N GLY A 975 -38.47 -6.12 45.69
CA GLY A 975 -37.59 -6.58 44.59
C GLY A 975 -37.89 -5.97 43.21
N VAL A 976 -38.90 -5.10 43.07
CA VAL A 976 -39.25 -4.40 41.83
C VAL A 976 -38.71 -2.96 41.85
N PRO A 977 -38.07 -2.45 40.78
CA PRO A 977 -37.57 -1.09 40.70
C PRO A 977 -38.68 -0.07 40.38
N VAL A 978 -39.60 0.15 41.33
CA VAL A 978 -40.82 0.95 41.12
C VAL A 978 -40.51 2.39 40.69
N ARG A 979 -39.53 3.07 41.32
CA ARG A 979 -39.09 4.41 40.89
C ARG A 979 -38.70 4.45 39.42
N MET A 980 -37.91 3.48 38.95
CA MET A 980 -37.44 3.42 37.55
C MET A 980 -38.61 3.19 36.59
N LEU A 981 -39.54 2.31 36.94
CA LEU A 981 -40.72 2.05 36.13
C LEU A 981 -41.62 3.28 36.05
N THR A 982 -41.93 3.94 37.18
CA THR A 982 -42.82 5.12 37.19
C THR A 982 -42.19 6.33 36.51
N VAL A 983 -40.92 6.64 36.80
CA VAL A 983 -40.22 7.77 36.14
C VAL A 983 -40.01 7.48 34.65
N GLY A 984 -39.60 6.25 34.29
CA GLY A 984 -39.39 5.87 32.89
C GLY A 984 -40.69 5.92 32.08
N THR A 985 -41.81 5.49 32.64
CA THR A 985 -43.11 5.49 31.95
C THR A 985 -43.66 6.89 31.76
N GLY A 986 -43.56 7.74 32.79
CA GLY A 986 -43.90 9.16 32.65
C GLY A 986 -43.00 9.88 31.65
N TRP A 987 -41.70 9.57 31.63
CA TRP A 987 -40.75 10.13 30.67
C TRP A 987 -41.06 9.70 29.23
N VAL A 988 -41.35 8.41 28.97
CA VAL A 988 -41.78 7.92 27.65
C VAL A 988 -43.08 8.57 27.21
N ALA A 989 -44.07 8.72 28.10
CA ALA A 989 -45.34 9.37 27.79
C ALA A 989 -45.14 10.80 27.28
N VAL A 990 -44.29 11.58 27.95
CA VAL A 990 -44.01 12.97 27.57
C VAL A 990 -43.17 13.04 26.30
N THR A 991 -41.99 12.42 26.31
CA THR A 991 -40.99 12.57 25.24
C THR A 991 -41.42 11.87 23.95
N GLY A 992 -42.04 10.69 24.06
CA GLY A 992 -42.57 9.95 22.93
C GLY A 992 -43.75 10.66 22.29
N ALA A 993 -44.74 11.12 23.07
CA ALA A 993 -45.91 11.81 22.51
C ALA A 993 -45.51 13.13 21.83
N ALA A 994 -44.57 13.88 22.43
CA ALA A 994 -44.04 15.11 21.86
C ALA A 994 -43.22 14.85 20.58
N LEU A 995 -42.43 13.78 20.52
CA LEU A 995 -41.72 13.36 19.30
C LEU A 995 -42.70 13.06 18.16
N VAL A 996 -43.69 12.19 18.41
CA VAL A 996 -44.65 11.76 17.40
C VAL A 996 -45.47 12.96 16.89
N ARG A 997 -46.05 13.75 17.80
CA ARG A 997 -46.83 14.93 17.41
C ARG A 997 -45.98 15.99 16.74
N GLY A 998 -44.79 16.30 17.28
CA GLY A 998 -43.88 17.27 16.68
C GLY A 998 -43.53 16.90 15.24
N THR A 999 -43.27 15.62 14.98
CA THR A 999 -42.96 15.11 13.64
C THR A 999 -44.17 15.21 12.72
N ALA A 1000 -45.36 14.82 13.19
CA ALA A 1000 -46.59 14.93 12.41
C ALA A 1000 -46.90 16.39 12.00
N VAL A 1001 -46.76 17.34 12.94
CA VAL A 1001 -46.96 18.77 12.66
C VAL A 1001 -45.89 19.31 11.69
N ALA A 1002 -44.63 18.85 11.84
CA ALA A 1002 -43.56 19.17 10.90
C ALA A 1002 -43.88 18.71 9.46
N LEU A 1003 -44.54 17.55 9.32
CA LEU A 1003 -44.99 16.98 8.04
C LEU A 1003 -46.31 17.54 7.52
N GLY A 1004 -47.00 18.43 8.25
CA GLY A 1004 -48.18 19.15 7.75
C GLY A 1004 -49.48 18.97 8.52
N GLU A 1005 -49.51 18.17 9.59
CA GLU A 1005 -50.68 18.09 10.45
C GLU A 1005 -51.02 19.45 11.09
N PRO A 1006 -52.29 19.88 11.12
CA PRO A 1006 -52.69 21.14 11.72
C PRO A 1006 -52.46 21.12 13.23
N SER A 1007 -51.86 22.19 13.77
CA SER A 1007 -51.69 22.40 15.21
C SER A 1007 -51.92 23.86 15.59
N ARG A 1008 -52.43 24.09 16.80
CA ARG A 1008 -52.56 25.44 17.37
C ARG A 1008 -51.26 25.94 17.99
N LEU A 1009 -50.35 25.02 18.30
CA LEU A 1009 -49.05 25.28 18.91
C LEU A 1009 -47.97 25.31 17.82
N ILE A 1010 -46.94 26.13 18.04
CA ILE A 1010 -45.77 26.18 17.15
C ILE A 1010 -45.03 24.84 17.17
N ILE A 1011 -44.36 24.47 16.06
CA ILE A 1011 -43.66 23.20 15.90
C ILE A 1011 -42.63 22.99 17.02
N GLU A 1012 -41.96 24.07 17.42
CA GLU A 1012 -40.89 24.10 18.41
C GLU A 1012 -41.38 23.79 19.84
N PHE A 1013 -42.68 23.90 20.11
CA PHE A 1013 -43.25 23.57 21.42
C PHE A 1013 -42.98 22.10 21.80
N TRP A 1014 -43.12 21.18 20.85
CA TRP A 1014 -43.02 19.74 21.11
C TRP A 1014 -41.58 19.28 21.38
N PRO A 1015 -40.56 19.65 20.58
CA PRO A 1015 -39.16 19.41 20.92
C PRO A 1015 -38.75 20.01 22.28
N LEU A 1016 -39.20 21.24 22.58
CA LEU A 1016 -38.84 21.93 23.81
C LEU A 1016 -39.39 21.23 25.05
N ILE A 1017 -40.65 20.77 25.02
CA ILE A 1017 -41.24 20.07 26.16
C ILE A 1017 -40.62 18.69 26.38
N ALA A 1018 -40.29 17.97 25.30
CA ALA A 1018 -39.56 16.70 25.38
C ALA A 1018 -38.18 16.88 26.03
N LEU A 1019 -37.42 17.88 25.58
CA LEU A 1019 -36.10 18.17 26.12
C LEU A 1019 -36.15 18.67 27.57
N ALA A 1020 -37.08 19.57 27.90
CA ALA A 1020 -37.20 20.16 29.23
C ALA A 1020 -37.54 19.10 30.29
N VAL A 1021 -38.55 18.26 30.03
CA VAL A 1021 -38.95 17.20 30.97
C VAL A 1021 -37.91 16.10 31.05
N GLY A 1022 -37.32 15.72 29.91
CA GLY A 1022 -36.21 14.76 29.85
C GLY A 1022 -34.98 15.18 30.65
N LEU A 1023 -34.55 16.43 30.49
CA LEU A 1023 -33.44 17.01 31.25
C LEU A 1023 -33.79 17.11 32.75
N ALA A 1024 -34.99 17.57 33.09
CA ALA A 1024 -35.43 17.64 34.49
C ALA A 1024 -35.44 16.26 35.16
N ALA A 1025 -35.96 15.23 34.47
CA ALA A 1025 -35.94 13.85 34.94
C ALA A 1025 -34.51 13.32 35.13
N ALA A 1026 -33.62 13.54 34.15
CA ALA A 1026 -32.23 13.12 34.23
C ALA A 1026 -31.46 13.81 35.38
N VAL A 1027 -31.65 15.12 35.56
CA VAL A 1027 -31.04 15.88 36.66
C VAL A 1027 -31.58 15.44 38.02
N ALA A 1028 -32.89 15.25 38.14
CA ALA A 1028 -33.50 14.73 39.37
C ALA A 1028 -33.01 13.31 39.69
N TRP A 1029 -32.82 12.46 38.69
CA TRP A 1029 -32.26 11.11 38.85
C TRP A 1029 -30.83 11.14 39.42
N VAL A 1030 -29.98 12.03 38.92
CA VAL A 1030 -28.63 12.22 39.44
C VAL A 1030 -28.65 12.81 40.84
N ARG A 1031 -29.46 13.84 41.09
CA ARG A 1031 -29.56 14.52 42.40
C ARG A 1031 -30.05 13.59 43.51
N THR A 1032 -30.97 12.69 43.18
CA THR A 1032 -31.50 11.68 44.12
C THR A 1032 -30.59 10.45 44.26
N GLN A 1033 -29.43 10.44 43.58
CA GLN A 1033 -28.47 9.32 43.57
C GLN A 1033 -29.09 7.97 43.15
N SER A 1034 -30.13 8.02 42.31
CA SER A 1034 -30.91 6.85 41.90
C SER A 1034 -30.09 5.88 41.03
N ARG A 1035 -30.25 4.57 41.23
CA ARG A 1035 -29.54 3.52 40.48
C ARG A 1035 -30.41 2.86 39.39
N PRO A 1036 -29.83 2.51 38.21
CA PRO A 1036 -28.45 2.76 37.80
C PRO A 1036 -28.22 4.21 37.35
N ALA A 1037 -27.04 4.77 37.64
CA ALA A 1037 -26.72 6.16 37.32
C ALA A 1037 -26.60 6.44 35.80
N VAL A 1038 -26.43 5.40 34.97
CA VAL A 1038 -26.35 5.53 33.50
C VAL A 1038 -27.75 5.79 32.89
N ALA A 1039 -28.84 5.46 33.61
CA ALA A 1039 -30.20 5.72 33.13
C ALA A 1039 -30.46 7.22 32.89
N ALA A 1040 -29.85 8.09 33.69
CA ALA A 1040 -29.94 9.55 33.51
C ALA A 1040 -29.27 10.02 32.20
N GLU A 1041 -28.15 9.40 31.81
CA GLU A 1041 -27.48 9.72 30.53
C GLU A 1041 -28.33 9.28 29.35
N TRP A 1042 -28.86 8.04 29.38
CA TRP A 1042 -29.73 7.52 28.33
C TRP A 1042 -31.03 8.32 28.19
N ALA A 1043 -31.69 8.65 29.30
CA ALA A 1043 -32.91 9.46 29.27
C ALA A 1043 -32.63 10.85 28.70
N PHE A 1044 -31.53 11.50 29.09
CA PHE A 1044 -31.18 12.81 28.56
C PHE A 1044 -30.88 12.75 27.05
N VAL A 1045 -30.02 11.82 26.62
CA VAL A 1045 -29.69 11.63 25.19
C VAL A 1045 -30.91 11.32 24.35
N ALA A 1046 -31.76 10.39 24.79
CA ALA A 1046 -32.97 10.04 24.06
C ALA A 1046 -33.93 11.23 23.97
N SER A 1047 -33.96 12.12 24.99
CA SER A 1047 -34.75 13.36 24.94
C SER A 1047 -34.19 14.38 23.96
N VAL A 1048 -32.85 14.48 23.85
CA VAL A 1048 -32.18 15.31 22.83
C VAL A 1048 -32.52 14.78 21.42
N ILE A 1049 -32.39 13.47 21.19
CA ILE A 1049 -32.71 12.84 19.90
C ILE A 1049 -34.20 13.07 19.56
N ALA A 1050 -35.09 12.84 20.52
CA ALA A 1050 -36.53 13.08 20.37
C ALA A 1050 -36.85 14.54 20.00
N ALA A 1051 -36.08 15.51 20.51
CA ALA A 1051 -36.21 16.92 20.14
C ALA A 1051 -35.63 17.24 18.75
N CYS A 1052 -34.57 16.53 18.33
CA CYS A 1052 -33.95 16.72 17.02
C CYS A 1052 -34.85 16.29 15.86
N VAL A 1053 -35.56 15.15 15.98
CA VAL A 1053 -36.28 14.53 14.87
C VAL A 1053 -37.39 15.43 14.26
N PRO A 1054 -38.31 16.03 15.03
CA PRO A 1054 -39.32 16.95 14.47
C PRO A 1054 -38.70 18.16 13.76
N THR A 1055 -37.62 18.70 14.33
CA THR A 1055 -36.94 19.87 13.78
C THR A 1055 -36.22 19.51 12.48
N LEU A 1056 -35.61 18.32 12.41
CA LEU A 1056 -34.99 17.81 11.18
C LEU A 1056 -36.04 17.57 10.08
N ALA A 1057 -37.17 16.95 10.42
CA ALA A 1057 -38.28 16.78 9.46
C ALA A 1057 -38.72 18.14 8.89
N ALA A 1058 -38.86 19.17 9.74
CA ALA A 1058 -39.21 20.51 9.30
C ALA A 1058 -38.12 21.18 8.42
N ILE A 1059 -36.84 20.88 8.63
CA ILE A 1059 -35.72 21.33 7.77
C ILE A 1059 -35.78 20.66 6.40
N LEU A 1060 -36.09 19.36 6.34
CA LEU A 1060 -36.19 18.60 5.10
C LEU A 1060 -37.41 19.02 4.26
N GLU A 1061 -38.49 19.44 4.91
CA GLU A 1061 -39.69 20.02 4.27
C GLU A 1061 -39.54 21.52 3.93
N ASP A 1062 -38.31 22.06 3.99
CA ASP A 1062 -37.96 23.47 3.72
C ASP A 1062 -38.78 24.51 4.52
N ARG A 1063 -39.28 24.12 5.70
CA ARG A 1063 -40.02 25.05 6.56
C ARG A 1063 -39.00 25.81 7.40
N HIS A 1064 -38.71 27.06 7.05
CA HIS A 1064 -37.76 27.92 7.81
C HIS A 1064 -36.42 27.21 8.10
N ALA A 1065 -35.93 26.44 7.12
CA ALA A 1065 -34.84 25.48 7.29
C ALA A 1065 -33.55 26.13 7.84
N LEU A 1066 -33.21 27.33 7.37
CA LEU A 1066 -32.01 28.07 7.79
C LEU A 1066 -31.98 28.35 9.31
N ILE A 1067 -33.01 28.96 9.87
CA ILE A 1067 -33.05 29.32 11.30
C ILE A 1067 -33.09 28.05 12.17
N ARG A 1068 -33.83 27.03 11.74
CA ARG A 1068 -33.94 25.75 12.46
C ARG A 1068 -32.63 24.99 12.47
N ALA A 1069 -31.92 24.93 11.34
CA ALA A 1069 -30.59 24.35 11.25
C ALA A 1069 -29.60 25.12 12.13
N ALA A 1070 -29.62 26.46 12.09
CA ALA A 1070 -28.75 27.31 12.90
C ALA A 1070 -28.92 27.04 14.41
N VAL A 1071 -30.17 27.03 14.89
CA VAL A 1071 -30.50 26.79 16.30
C VAL A 1071 -30.15 25.36 16.71
N MET A 1072 -30.53 24.36 15.91
CA MET A 1072 -30.30 22.96 16.21
C MET A 1072 -28.80 22.62 16.26
N MET A 1073 -28.04 23.00 15.23
CA MET A 1073 -26.61 22.71 15.16
C MET A 1073 -25.83 23.44 16.26
N SER A 1074 -26.23 24.68 16.58
CA SER A 1074 -25.64 25.44 17.70
C SER A 1074 -25.96 24.80 19.05
N ALA A 1075 -27.19 24.34 19.26
CA ALA A 1075 -27.56 23.64 20.50
C ALA A 1075 -26.79 22.32 20.68
N LEU A 1076 -26.62 21.55 19.62
CA LEU A 1076 -25.80 20.32 19.63
C LEU A 1076 -24.32 20.63 19.88
N ALA A 1077 -23.79 21.73 19.33
CA ALA A 1077 -22.44 22.21 19.62
C ALA A 1077 -22.25 22.59 21.08
N VAL A 1078 -23.18 23.35 21.66
CA VAL A 1078 -23.15 23.69 23.09
C VAL A 1078 -23.22 22.43 23.95
N LEU A 1079 -24.06 21.46 23.59
CA LEU A 1079 -24.16 20.18 24.30
C LEU A 1079 -22.84 19.39 24.25
N HIS A 1080 -22.22 19.29 23.07
CA HIS A 1080 -20.94 18.59 22.90
C HIS A 1080 -19.82 19.27 23.70
N ILE A 1081 -19.79 20.61 23.71
CA ILE A 1081 -18.86 21.39 24.53
C ILE A 1081 -19.12 21.18 26.02
N ALA A 1082 -20.38 21.22 26.45
CA ALA A 1082 -20.77 21.02 27.85
C ALA A 1082 -20.39 19.62 28.36
N ASN A 1083 -20.52 18.59 27.50
CA ASN A 1083 -20.02 17.24 27.77
C ASN A 1083 -18.50 17.23 27.97
N ALA A 1084 -17.74 17.84 27.06
CA ALA A 1084 -16.29 17.90 27.17
C ALA A 1084 -15.80 18.76 28.35
N ALA A 1085 -16.62 19.70 28.83
CA ALA A 1085 -16.31 20.60 29.94
C ALA A 1085 -16.74 20.06 31.31
N SER A 1086 -17.63 19.06 31.38
CA SER A 1086 -18.21 18.56 32.64
C SER A 1086 -17.83 17.11 32.87
N ASP A 1087 -17.47 16.75 34.11
CA ASP A 1087 -17.33 15.35 34.53
C ASP A 1087 -18.59 14.86 35.30
N ALA A 1088 -19.53 15.78 35.57
CA ALA A 1088 -20.77 15.51 36.29
C ALA A 1088 -21.85 14.96 35.36
N ARG A 1089 -22.53 13.90 35.82
CA ARG A 1089 -23.72 13.35 35.15
C ARG A 1089 -24.91 14.30 35.30
N PRO A 1090 -25.87 14.32 34.35
CA PRO A 1090 -25.98 13.42 33.19
C PRO A 1090 -25.12 13.85 31.99
N ILE A 1091 -24.50 15.03 32.01
CA ILE A 1091 -23.86 15.63 30.83
C ILE A 1091 -22.46 15.05 30.56
N GLY A 1092 -21.63 14.82 31.58
CA GLY A 1092 -20.22 14.39 31.45
C GLY A 1092 -19.99 12.92 31.11
N GLY A 1093 -21.03 12.19 30.70
CA GLY A 1093 -20.96 10.75 30.46
C GLY A 1093 -20.49 10.36 29.05
N PRO A 1094 -20.01 9.11 28.86
CA PRO A 1094 -19.59 8.61 27.54
C PRO A 1094 -20.76 8.47 26.57
N VAL A 1095 -21.99 8.23 27.05
CA VAL A 1095 -23.17 8.09 26.18
C VAL A 1095 -23.44 9.42 25.47
N VAL A 1096 -23.47 10.53 26.22
CA VAL A 1096 -23.66 11.89 25.66
C VAL A 1096 -22.55 12.25 24.68
N ARG A 1097 -21.30 11.87 24.97
CA ARG A 1097 -20.15 12.15 24.09
C ARG A 1097 -20.33 11.52 22.71
N TRP A 1098 -20.65 10.22 22.66
CA TRP A 1098 -20.82 9.52 21.38
C TRP A 1098 -22.12 9.91 20.67
N SER A 1099 -23.20 10.11 21.42
CA SER A 1099 -24.50 10.47 20.84
C SER A 1099 -24.55 11.90 20.31
N SER A 1100 -23.83 12.86 20.89
CA SER A 1100 -23.75 14.22 20.33
C SER A 1100 -22.99 14.26 19.01
N VAL A 1101 -21.92 13.46 18.86
CA VAL A 1101 -21.23 13.27 17.57
C VAL A 1101 -22.14 12.55 16.57
N GLY A 1102 -22.82 11.48 16.99
CA GLY A 1102 -23.79 10.77 16.16
C GLY A 1102 -24.94 11.68 15.70
N ALA A 1103 -25.43 12.55 16.58
CA ALA A 1103 -26.46 13.53 16.26
C ALA A 1103 -25.99 14.50 15.17
N PHE A 1104 -24.77 15.07 15.26
CA PHE A 1104 -24.24 15.92 14.19
C PHE A 1104 -24.25 15.25 12.81
N VAL A 1105 -23.90 13.97 12.76
CA VAL A 1105 -23.91 13.21 11.49
C VAL A 1105 -25.34 12.97 11.01
N VAL A 1106 -26.21 12.46 11.88
CA VAL A 1106 -27.58 12.07 11.53
C VAL A 1106 -28.45 13.27 11.18
N THR A 1107 -28.22 14.45 11.76
CA THR A 1107 -28.97 15.67 11.42
C THR A 1107 -28.28 16.49 10.33
N GLY A 1108 -26.95 16.59 10.36
CA GLY A 1108 -26.19 17.43 9.44
C GLY A 1108 -26.11 16.86 8.03
N MET A 1109 -25.92 15.54 7.89
CA MET A 1109 -25.80 14.93 6.56
C MET A 1109 -27.11 15.04 5.75
N PRO A 1110 -28.29 14.65 6.27
CA PRO A 1110 -29.54 14.80 5.52
C PRO A 1110 -29.84 16.25 5.14
N ALA A 1111 -29.60 17.21 6.06
CA ALA A 1111 -29.81 18.63 5.79
C ALA A 1111 -28.91 19.14 4.64
N LEU A 1112 -27.65 18.69 4.58
CA LEU A 1112 -26.72 19.04 3.50
C LEU A 1112 -27.10 18.36 2.17
N THR A 1113 -27.48 17.08 2.19
CA THR A 1113 -27.84 16.35 0.96
C THR A 1113 -29.18 16.75 0.36
N ALA A 1114 -30.12 17.20 1.20
CA ALA A 1114 -31.41 17.70 0.73
C ALA A 1114 -31.30 19.08 0.08
N GLY A 1115 -30.21 19.82 0.33
CA GLY A 1115 -29.99 21.15 -0.23
C GLY A 1115 -30.94 22.23 0.29
N THR A 1116 -31.65 21.99 1.40
CA THR A 1116 -32.65 22.94 1.95
C THR A 1116 -32.03 24.04 2.82
N VAL A 1117 -30.72 23.98 3.10
CA VAL A 1117 -30.03 24.97 3.94
C VAL A 1117 -28.91 25.63 3.14
N ASP A 1118 -29.16 26.89 2.75
CA ASP A 1118 -28.21 27.75 2.04
C ASP A 1118 -28.07 29.11 2.77
N PRO A 1119 -26.86 29.52 3.21
CA PRO A 1119 -25.58 28.86 3.04
C PRO A 1119 -25.39 27.63 3.93
N PHE A 1120 -24.74 26.59 3.39
CA PHE A 1120 -24.42 25.35 4.12
C PHE A 1120 -23.52 25.58 5.34
N ASP A 1121 -22.84 26.74 5.42
CA ASP A 1121 -22.01 27.17 6.54
C ASP A 1121 -22.78 27.17 7.88
N VAL A 1122 -24.10 27.38 7.82
CA VAL A 1122 -25.00 27.31 8.98
C VAL A 1122 -24.97 25.92 9.64
N VAL A 1123 -24.65 24.87 8.88
CA VAL A 1123 -24.51 23.50 9.38
C VAL A 1123 -23.07 23.19 9.77
N THR A 1124 -22.11 23.49 8.90
CA THR A 1124 -20.70 23.08 9.09
C THR A 1124 -20.00 23.86 10.19
N VAL A 1125 -20.26 25.17 10.33
CA VAL A 1125 -19.57 26.04 11.30
C VAL A 1125 -19.88 25.65 12.75
N PRO A 1126 -21.14 25.44 13.19
CA PRO A 1126 -21.40 25.01 14.56
C PRO A 1126 -20.82 23.63 14.89
N ILE A 1127 -20.85 22.68 13.95
CA ILE A 1127 -20.23 21.36 14.10
C ILE A 1127 -18.72 21.51 14.35
N ALA A 1128 -18.05 22.32 13.52
CA ALA A 1128 -16.64 22.61 13.66
C ALA A 1128 -16.32 23.28 15.00
N ILE A 1129 -17.08 24.29 15.42
CA ILE A 1129 -16.91 24.98 16.71
C ILE A 1129 -17.05 23.98 17.86
N GLY A 1130 -18.06 23.11 17.82
CA GLY A 1130 -18.28 22.06 18.81
C GLY A 1130 -17.09 21.13 18.94
N LEU A 1131 -16.62 20.56 17.82
CA LEU A 1131 -15.51 19.62 17.76
C LEU A 1131 -14.17 20.27 18.16
N ILE A 1132 -13.86 21.47 17.66
CA ILE A 1132 -12.62 22.20 17.99
C ILE A 1132 -12.60 22.57 19.48
N SER A 1133 -13.71 23.07 20.02
CA SER A 1133 -13.81 23.48 21.42
C SER A 1133 -13.68 22.29 22.37
N ALA A 1134 -14.39 21.19 22.08
CA ALA A 1134 -14.28 19.94 22.84
C ALA A 1134 -12.88 19.32 22.73
N GLY A 1135 -12.28 19.31 21.54
CA GLY A 1135 -10.91 18.86 21.31
C GLY A 1135 -9.87 19.71 22.03
N SER A 1136 -10.06 21.03 22.11
CA SER A 1136 -9.20 21.94 22.86
C SER A 1136 -9.27 21.68 24.37
N LEU A 1137 -10.48 21.47 24.90
CA LEU A 1137 -10.68 21.05 26.30
C LEU A 1137 -10.00 19.70 26.59
N ALA A 1138 -10.12 18.73 25.69
CA ALA A 1138 -9.47 17.44 25.82
C ALA A 1138 -7.93 17.56 25.80
N LEU A 1139 -7.36 18.36 24.89
CA LEU A 1139 -5.91 18.65 24.83
C LEU A 1139 -5.36 19.33 26.09
N ARG A 1140 -6.19 20.13 26.77
CA ARG A 1140 -5.85 20.79 28.04
C ARG A 1140 -5.86 19.81 29.21
N ARG A 1141 -6.81 18.86 29.22
CA ARG A 1141 -6.95 17.86 30.29
C ARG A 1141 -5.93 16.73 30.19
N ASP A 1142 -5.71 16.23 28.99
CA ASP A 1142 -4.74 15.16 28.72
C ASP A 1142 -3.60 15.70 27.88
N ARG A 1143 -2.39 15.74 28.46
CA ARG A 1143 -1.17 16.24 27.80
C ARG A 1143 -0.55 15.22 26.83
N THR A 1144 -0.98 13.97 26.86
CA THR A 1144 -0.46 12.90 25.99
C THR A 1144 -1.19 12.83 24.65
N LEU A 1145 -2.40 13.40 24.56
CA LEU A 1145 -3.19 13.44 23.34
C LEU A 1145 -2.56 14.38 22.29
N GLY A 1146 -2.37 13.90 21.06
CA GLY A 1146 -1.86 14.71 19.95
C GLY A 1146 -2.92 15.67 19.39
N SER A 1147 -2.51 16.72 18.69
CA SER A 1147 -3.42 17.73 18.12
C SER A 1147 -4.29 17.19 16.98
N TRP A 1148 -3.84 16.16 16.27
CA TRP A 1148 -4.57 15.51 15.16
C TRP A 1148 -5.91 14.89 15.56
N PRO A 1149 -5.98 13.92 16.50
CA PRO A 1149 -7.25 13.33 16.91
C PRO A 1149 -8.17 14.30 17.65
N ALA A 1150 -7.63 15.38 18.24
CA ALA A 1150 -8.43 16.38 18.95
C ALA A 1150 -9.03 17.46 18.05
N LEU A 1151 -8.23 18.06 17.16
CA LEU A 1151 -8.61 19.26 16.41
C LEU A 1151 -8.79 18.98 14.91
N GLY A 1152 -8.16 17.94 14.38
CA GLY A 1152 -8.17 17.60 12.96
C GLY A 1152 -9.57 17.48 12.36
N PRO A 1153 -10.48 16.69 12.95
CA PRO A 1153 -11.85 16.56 12.42
C PRO A 1153 -12.62 17.89 12.38
N GLY A 1154 -12.54 18.69 13.45
CA GLY A 1154 -13.23 19.98 13.50
C GLY A 1154 -12.65 21.01 12.52
N LEU A 1155 -11.32 21.05 12.36
CA LEU A 1155 -10.65 21.90 11.37
C LEU A 1155 -10.97 21.47 9.93
N ALA A 1156 -11.08 20.17 9.67
CA ALA A 1156 -11.47 19.65 8.36
C ALA A 1156 -12.90 20.07 8.00
N VAL A 1157 -13.85 19.91 8.92
CA VAL A 1157 -15.25 20.33 8.72
C VAL A 1157 -15.37 21.85 8.52
N LEU A 1158 -14.52 22.64 9.17
CA LEU A 1158 -14.52 24.10 9.04
C LEU A 1158 -13.95 24.59 7.70
N LEU A 1159 -12.83 24.01 7.26
CA LEU A 1159 -12.00 24.59 6.20
C LEU A 1159 -12.17 23.90 4.84
N VAL A 1160 -12.41 22.58 4.82
CA VAL A 1160 -12.42 21.82 3.56
C VAL A 1160 -13.69 22.09 2.73
N PRO A 1161 -14.91 22.04 3.28
CA PRO A 1161 -16.12 22.38 2.52
C PRO A 1161 -16.07 23.80 1.94
N ALA A 1162 -15.60 24.78 2.71
CA ALA A 1162 -15.44 26.15 2.26
C ALA A 1162 -14.40 26.29 1.14
N LEU A 1163 -13.25 25.60 1.24
CA LEU A 1163 -12.25 25.56 0.16
C LEU A 1163 -12.78 24.94 -1.14
N VAL A 1164 -13.59 23.89 -1.05
CA VAL A 1164 -14.22 23.28 -2.24
C VAL A 1164 -15.22 24.26 -2.86
N ALA A 1165 -16.01 24.94 -2.04
CA ALA A 1165 -16.98 25.93 -2.50
C ALA A 1165 -16.32 27.13 -3.19
N ASP A 1166 -15.13 27.57 -2.75
CA ASP A 1166 -14.35 28.61 -3.42
C ASP A 1166 -14.02 28.27 -4.89
N TRP A 1167 -13.92 26.98 -5.23
CA TRP A 1167 -13.66 26.53 -6.61
C TRP A 1167 -14.93 26.56 -7.47
N THR A 1168 -16.06 26.12 -6.91
CA THR A 1168 -17.30 25.93 -7.67
C THR A 1168 -18.13 27.20 -7.76
N GLU A 1169 -18.28 27.94 -6.65
CA GLU A 1169 -19.17 29.09 -6.49
C GLU A 1169 -18.52 30.15 -5.57
N PRO A 1170 -17.59 30.97 -6.10
CA PRO A 1170 -16.81 31.90 -5.29
C PRO A 1170 -17.66 33.08 -4.79
N GLU A 1171 -17.89 33.14 -3.48
CA GLU A 1171 -18.53 34.28 -2.81
C GLU A 1171 -17.48 35.13 -2.05
N LEU A 1172 -17.54 36.46 -2.20
CA LEU A 1172 -16.54 37.37 -1.63
C LEU A 1172 -16.36 37.22 -0.12
N TRP A 1173 -17.46 37.08 0.62
CA TRP A 1173 -17.40 36.98 2.08
C TRP A 1173 -16.77 35.65 2.52
N ARG A 1174 -17.01 34.56 1.80
CA ARG A 1174 -16.44 33.22 2.07
C ARG A 1174 -14.96 33.18 1.74
N LEU A 1175 -14.53 33.79 0.63
CA LEU A 1175 -13.13 33.95 0.27
C LEU A 1175 -12.34 34.68 1.38
N VAL A 1176 -12.85 35.82 1.83
CA VAL A 1176 -12.21 36.60 2.91
C VAL A 1176 -12.22 35.82 4.23
N ALA A 1177 -13.34 35.18 4.57
CA ALA A 1177 -13.46 34.40 5.79
C ALA A 1177 -12.49 33.19 5.80
N LEU A 1178 -12.41 32.43 4.71
CA LEU A 1178 -11.51 31.29 4.60
C LEU A 1178 -10.04 31.72 4.72
N GLY A 1179 -9.65 32.81 4.05
CA GLY A 1179 -8.32 33.39 4.16
C GLY A 1179 -7.96 33.80 5.59
N VAL A 1180 -8.86 34.53 6.27
CA VAL A 1180 -8.66 34.96 7.66
C VAL A 1180 -8.62 33.78 8.63
N VAL A 1181 -9.55 32.83 8.52
CA VAL A 1181 -9.65 31.69 9.45
C VAL A 1181 -8.49 30.72 9.24
N SER A 1182 -8.07 30.44 8.01
CA SER A 1182 -6.90 29.59 7.73
C SER A 1182 -5.59 30.24 8.21
N ALA A 1183 -5.41 31.55 8.02
CA ALA A 1183 -4.28 32.29 8.58
C ALA A 1183 -4.29 32.29 10.12
N ALA A 1184 -5.46 32.45 10.75
CA ALA A 1184 -5.60 32.35 12.20
C ALA A 1184 -5.25 30.93 12.69
N ALA A 1185 -5.67 29.87 11.99
CA ALA A 1185 -5.32 28.49 12.32
C ALA A 1185 -3.80 28.24 12.24
N VAL A 1186 -3.12 28.80 11.23
CA VAL A 1186 -1.65 28.78 11.11
C VAL A 1186 -0.99 29.50 12.28
N ALA A 1187 -1.44 30.72 12.59
CA ALA A 1187 -0.90 31.52 13.68
C ALA A 1187 -1.08 30.82 15.04
N VAL A 1188 -2.26 30.26 15.30
CA VAL A 1188 -2.56 29.50 16.53
C VAL A 1188 -1.74 28.22 16.59
N GLY A 1189 -1.64 27.46 15.48
CA GLY A 1189 -0.82 26.26 15.39
C GLY A 1189 0.66 26.53 15.65
N ALA A 1190 1.20 27.63 15.11
CA ALA A 1190 2.57 28.05 15.34
C ALA A 1190 2.80 28.53 16.79
N ALA A 1191 1.91 29.38 17.33
CA ALA A 1191 2.04 29.95 18.67
C ALA A 1191 1.88 28.88 19.77
N LEU A 1192 0.93 27.96 19.61
CA LEU A 1192 0.65 26.90 20.58
C LEU A 1192 1.43 25.61 20.32
N ARG A 1193 2.28 25.58 19.29
CA ARG A 1193 3.07 24.43 18.86
C ARG A 1193 2.22 23.18 18.56
N LEU A 1194 1.11 23.36 17.85
CA LEU A 1194 0.16 22.32 17.44
C LEU A 1194 0.29 21.99 15.95
N GLN A 1195 0.46 20.71 15.61
CA GLN A 1195 0.59 20.22 14.23
C GLN A 1195 -0.68 20.42 13.40
N ALA A 1196 -1.84 19.97 13.90
CA ALA A 1196 -3.06 19.93 13.08
C ALA A 1196 -3.54 21.32 12.61
N PRO A 1197 -3.62 22.36 13.46
CA PRO A 1197 -3.98 23.72 13.00
C PRO A 1197 -2.96 24.31 12.04
N LEU A 1198 -1.65 24.07 12.29
CA LEU A 1198 -0.58 24.59 11.45
C LEU A 1198 -0.61 23.97 10.04
N LEU A 1199 -0.76 22.66 9.96
CA LEU A 1199 -0.70 21.92 8.70
C LEU A 1199 -1.99 22.04 7.90
N VAL A 1200 -3.15 21.89 8.53
CA VAL A 1200 -4.45 22.01 7.85
C VAL A 1200 -4.67 23.48 7.43
N GLY A 1201 -4.46 24.43 8.34
CA GLY A 1201 -4.55 25.86 8.01
C GLY A 1201 -3.55 26.27 6.94
N GLY A 1202 -2.30 25.79 7.02
CA GLY A 1202 -1.26 26.12 6.06
C GLY A 1202 -1.50 25.53 4.67
N ALA A 1203 -1.98 24.28 4.60
CA ALA A 1203 -2.35 23.65 3.35
C ALA A 1203 -3.54 24.37 2.69
N VAL A 1204 -4.59 24.66 3.45
CA VAL A 1204 -5.78 25.38 2.95
C VAL A 1204 -5.40 26.80 2.51
N LEU A 1205 -4.63 27.54 3.30
CA LEU A 1205 -4.18 28.89 2.96
C LEU A 1205 -3.30 28.90 1.70
N LEU A 1206 -2.43 27.90 1.54
CA LEU A 1206 -1.60 27.75 0.34
C LEU A 1206 -2.46 27.49 -0.90
N VAL A 1207 -3.39 26.52 -0.82
CA VAL A 1207 -4.27 26.19 -1.95
C VAL A 1207 -5.17 27.37 -2.29
N HIS A 1208 -5.82 27.97 -1.29
CA HIS A 1208 -6.65 29.17 -1.46
C HIS A 1208 -5.84 30.33 -2.09
N GLY A 1209 -4.60 30.56 -1.62
CA GLY A 1209 -3.71 31.56 -2.18
C GLY A 1209 -3.31 31.28 -3.63
N ILE A 1210 -3.00 30.01 -3.98
CA ILE A 1210 -2.69 29.62 -5.36
C ILE A 1210 -3.91 29.85 -6.25
N VAL A 1211 -5.09 29.37 -5.84
CA VAL A 1211 -6.34 29.53 -6.61
C VAL A 1211 -6.62 31.01 -6.88
N GLN A 1212 -6.47 31.87 -5.86
CA GLN A 1212 -6.73 33.29 -6.00
C GLN A 1212 -5.66 34.05 -6.81
N LEU A 1213 -4.39 33.63 -6.73
CA LEU A 1213 -3.27 34.28 -7.44
C LEU A 1213 -3.09 33.76 -8.87
N TRP A 1214 -3.63 32.60 -9.20
CA TRP A 1214 -3.45 31.96 -10.51
C TRP A 1214 -3.85 32.86 -11.69
N PRO A 1215 -5.01 33.54 -11.69
CA PRO A 1215 -5.40 34.41 -12.80
C PRO A 1215 -4.42 35.59 -13.03
N TYR A 1216 -3.83 36.10 -11.95
CA TYR A 1216 -2.86 37.20 -12.01
C TYR A 1216 -1.49 36.71 -12.47
N LEU A 1217 -1.08 35.50 -12.05
CA LEU A 1217 0.16 34.89 -12.46
C LEU A 1217 0.14 34.51 -13.96
N SER A 1218 -1.00 34.02 -14.46
CA SER A 1218 -1.18 33.77 -15.90
C SER A 1218 -1.13 35.06 -16.70
N ALA A 1219 -1.78 36.14 -16.24
CA ALA A 1219 -1.71 37.44 -16.90
C ALA A 1219 -0.28 37.99 -16.94
N PHE A 1220 0.48 37.90 -15.83
CA PHE A 1220 1.88 38.33 -15.78
C PHE A 1220 2.81 37.49 -16.67
N TYR A 1221 2.53 36.20 -16.81
CA TYR A 1221 3.30 35.30 -17.67
C TYR A 1221 3.17 35.67 -19.16
N GLU A 1222 2.01 36.19 -19.56
CA GLU A 1222 1.76 36.63 -20.94
C GLU A 1222 2.52 37.94 -21.29
N ASP A 1223 2.89 38.76 -20.30
CA ASP A 1223 3.46 40.10 -20.50
C ASP A 1223 5.01 40.17 -20.46
N VAL A 1224 5.72 39.16 -19.93
CA VAL A 1224 7.18 39.22 -19.67
C VAL A 1224 8.01 38.36 -20.63
N TRP A 1225 9.10 38.92 -21.16
CA TRP A 1225 9.97 38.28 -22.14
C TRP A 1225 10.71 37.06 -21.57
N TRP A 1226 10.63 35.92 -22.28
CA TRP A 1226 10.99 34.59 -21.77
C TRP A 1226 12.44 34.43 -21.28
N TRP A 1227 13.40 35.20 -21.80
CA TRP A 1227 14.82 35.10 -21.40
C TRP A 1227 15.14 35.72 -20.03
N LEU A 1228 14.29 36.62 -19.53
CA LEU A 1228 14.43 37.16 -18.18
C LEU A 1228 14.23 36.05 -17.13
N TRP A 1229 13.33 35.10 -17.42
CA TRP A 1229 13.12 33.91 -16.59
C TRP A 1229 14.34 32.99 -16.58
N LEU A 1230 15.12 32.94 -17.67
CA LEU A 1230 16.36 32.17 -17.74
C LEU A 1230 17.45 32.78 -16.85
N GLY A 1231 17.57 34.11 -16.84
CA GLY A 1231 18.48 34.85 -15.95
C GLY A 1231 18.09 34.73 -14.47
N ILE A 1232 16.78 34.79 -14.17
CA ILE A 1232 16.25 34.58 -12.82
C ILE A 1232 16.48 33.13 -12.37
N ALA A 1233 16.25 32.14 -13.24
CA ALA A 1233 16.54 30.74 -12.95
C ALA A 1233 18.04 30.49 -12.73
N GLY A 1234 18.92 31.12 -13.52
CA GLY A 1234 20.37 31.06 -13.35
C GLY A 1234 20.85 31.69 -12.03
N ALA A 1235 20.33 32.86 -11.69
CA ALA A 1235 20.60 33.50 -10.40
C ALA A 1235 20.06 32.69 -9.22
N LEU A 1236 18.87 32.08 -9.36
CA LEU A 1236 18.26 31.23 -8.35
C LEU A 1236 19.06 29.93 -8.17
N LEU A 1237 19.53 29.30 -9.25
CA LEU A 1237 20.40 28.12 -9.21
C LEU A 1237 21.76 28.43 -8.57
N ILE A 1238 22.36 29.57 -8.89
CA ILE A 1238 23.61 30.04 -8.25
C ILE A 1238 23.38 30.31 -6.76
N ALA A 1239 22.28 30.94 -6.39
CA ALA A 1239 21.92 31.18 -4.99
C ALA A 1239 21.62 29.88 -4.23
N ILE A 1240 20.91 28.92 -4.84
CA ILE A 1240 20.62 27.60 -4.27
C ILE A 1240 21.91 26.78 -4.15
N ALA A 1241 22.79 26.79 -5.14
CA ALA A 1241 24.09 26.09 -5.09
C ALA A 1241 25.02 26.69 -4.04
N ALA A 1242 25.10 28.02 -3.94
CA ALA A 1242 25.90 28.72 -2.94
C ALA A 1242 25.35 28.54 -1.51
N THR A 1243 24.05 28.29 -1.36
CA THR A 1243 23.39 28.09 -0.05
C THR A 1243 22.92 26.67 0.21
N TYR A 1244 23.32 25.70 -0.63
CA TYR A 1244 22.79 24.34 -0.62
C TYR A 1244 22.93 23.67 0.75
N GLU A 1245 24.12 23.76 1.36
CA GLU A 1245 24.32 23.21 2.70
C GLU A 1245 23.49 23.93 3.77
N ARG A 1246 23.22 25.23 3.60
CA ARG A 1246 22.38 26.02 4.52
C ARG A 1246 20.90 25.65 4.38
N GLN A 1247 20.39 25.48 3.17
CA GLN A 1247 18.98 25.13 2.92
C GLN A 1247 18.65 23.69 3.30
N VAL A 1248 19.52 22.73 3.03
CA VAL A 1248 19.32 21.33 3.47
C VAL A 1248 19.36 21.23 5.00
N ARG A 1249 20.24 22.01 5.66
CA ARG A 1249 20.25 22.13 7.13
C ARG A 1249 18.95 22.75 7.65
N LEU A 1250 18.41 23.78 7.00
CA LEU A 1250 17.14 24.44 7.38
C LEU A 1250 15.91 23.55 7.14
N ALA A 1251 15.82 22.83 6.02
CA ALA A 1251 14.71 21.93 5.73
C ALA A 1251 14.67 20.73 6.70
N ARG A 1252 15.83 20.12 6.99
CA ARG A 1252 15.94 19.07 8.01
C ARG A 1252 15.69 19.61 9.42
N SER A 1253 15.97 20.89 9.67
CA SER A 1253 15.60 21.56 10.92
C SER A 1253 14.09 21.77 10.99
N ALA A 1254 13.46 22.31 9.95
CA ALA A 1254 12.03 22.57 9.88
C ALA A 1254 11.20 21.28 10.02
N ILE A 1255 11.58 20.20 9.32
CA ILE A 1255 10.92 18.90 9.45
C ILE A 1255 11.05 18.35 10.88
N ARG A 1256 12.22 18.49 11.52
CA ARG A 1256 12.41 18.11 12.93
C ARG A 1256 11.61 18.99 13.89
N THR A 1257 11.51 20.29 13.62
CA THR A 1257 10.71 21.23 14.42
C THR A 1257 9.23 20.92 14.30
N ILE A 1258 8.73 20.65 13.08
CA ILE A 1258 7.33 20.27 12.81
C ILE A 1258 7.01 18.91 13.45
N ALA A 1259 7.89 17.92 13.31
CA ALA A 1259 7.74 16.62 13.95
C ALA A 1259 7.79 16.68 15.49
N ALA A 1260 8.40 17.73 16.05
CA ALA A 1260 8.43 17.99 17.49
C ALA A 1260 7.22 18.79 18.01
N LEU A 1261 6.33 19.27 17.13
CA LEU A 1261 5.06 19.88 17.52
C LEU A 1261 4.08 18.78 17.96
N ARG A 1262 3.15 19.15 18.84
CA ARG A 1262 2.15 18.24 19.41
C ARG A 1262 0.94 18.08 18.49
#